data_AF-A0A443S8G0-F1
#
_entry.id   AF-A0A443S8G0-F1
#
_cell.length_a   1.000
_cell.length_b   1.000
_cell.length_c   1.000
_cell.angle_alpha   90.00
_cell.angle_beta   90.00
_cell.angle_gamma   90.00
#
_symmetry.space_group_name_H-M   'P 1'
#
loop_
_entity.id
_entity.type
_entity.pdbx_description
1 polymer ?
#
loop_
_entity_poly.entity_id
_entity_poly.type
_entity_poly.pdbx_seq_one_letter_code
_entity_poly.pdbx_strand_id
1 'polypeptide(L)'
;TIEKYSERELLNEFFIALDDLSLTEGECMQKDSCDFEVNSCNWESEGWKRINGFEIYPPIVDHSTGLTTGHFMLTQQTSNLTFTVKENVLTEDRCLSFWTILRGRATDKLTVTQNNTHIWSTSVADENIDILSESVMHNSWNYERVNISYKIGTKISFETNILSPNSMFLLDDIAITDTPCSPVGSCNFDKDFCGWKNINTFGNNAIVWLRNSGETPSQVSGPKNDHTQKSNKGFYLFIENHGVENETAAIESELLKESPTICLQFYHNSYLPIPDVYVGTLSVSYYGAESGIETLISETVLSGNSEDWILYRQTVKNLPNKYKLIINGKTGEVGDIAIDDILINKGSCDGEPESRCFDNDFDCGTEEEICIPKMYVCDFTEDCPNGNDEKVNCTKSCDFENGELCGWKITENKKDFVWKVSEAQEVQNKYLPTKDHTNNKVNGWIASIAGKNEISKATARLTSNNFSRTSFECVMDFYYYCDMIHCPLQVMKIYPNSTKEIIWDSFDESLFTESKAKWRLAKAFIGNGENFKISFNYRQYNSHKYGTAIDDINFRNCNVPKYGDIEIDCDGENLFKCSNGHCIDNKLECDYSNDCMDNSDEDEHFCGSFKGNCDFESECKFWRQANGSVFESFKGKIGKSYTPKTDHTLRSENGAYMSYHLSIANEQQKPMFISKVISAELPSCHLRFWYNLIGDPLKNKINVYTRTKNTFNDMKLLQTFSTNDVNDFWMRAEISLVHFKEHFEVIIEAELNNLGSVNIDDISFSRYCAFLPNEILPNPITEKPQTTITTTEASTTDDDLCPYGTIRCATGAKCYNYEQMCNFFDDCGDNSDERGCGQKCDFESNCDWFNSNFYEPVWRVYSGPSEYRVSGTGPTGDHTLPNGSGHYLAANNSVISDSNVAVWRSPLLQSAGKRCEVQFSYYMHGTSNSTLSLFFDYKNKVVQLWEVTDDVGDFWVQTKIAINTKVAITESFYIFFTAHFSSIHKLTEIALDDIEFINCEPESKHCLVDELMCDDNSSCFKIWEKCNGVYDCKDKSDEGNCKPTKGSCDFNDPNWLENCHWKHLEADFEWSASLLSNKNNTGPQSLLNEKEKERKPDDDINVFMSEPIFDKFLYLNSTGHEIGERAAIATSVFNKSKDVCHITYHFYMYGSSRIGPLRVYAQSENGESKYVLAEYTGNYGPKWIAGEHVIESKSPYRVVFEGVVGEPGESDIAVDEVRFSPNCKDGTVPIVPPKNCTGFVCNDGTCIDLNNKCDCKIDCKDGSDEFGCDT
;
A
#
# COMPACT_ATOMS: atom_id res chain seq x y z
N THR A 1 34.58 -28.74 -4.88
CA THR A 1 34.92 -30.09 -4.37
C THR A 1 35.88 -29.92 -3.22
N ILE A 2 35.61 -30.49 -2.03
CA ILE A 2 36.51 -30.43 -0.88
C ILE A 2 36.80 -31.87 -0.44
N GLU A 3 38.07 -32.28 -0.49
CA GLU A 3 38.50 -33.59 0.01
C GLU A 3 38.76 -33.54 1.52
N LYS A 4 38.49 -34.65 2.21
CA LYS A 4 38.80 -34.79 3.64
C LYS A 4 40.31 -34.92 3.85
N TYR A 5 40.88 -34.00 4.63
CA TYR A 5 42.06 -34.28 5.45
C TYR A 5 41.69 -34.36 6.94
N SER A 6 42.57 -34.95 7.74
CA SER A 6 42.23 -35.59 9.02
C SER A 6 42.91 -34.97 10.23
N GLU A 7 42.18 -34.91 11.35
CA GLU A 7 42.64 -34.90 12.75
C GLU A 7 43.95 -34.17 13.13
N ARG A 8 43.79 -33.17 14.02
CA ARG A 8 44.83 -32.46 14.83
C ARG A 8 45.60 -31.41 14.02
N GLU A 9 45.79 -30.19 14.52
CA GLU A 9 45.83 -29.74 15.93
C GLU A 9 44.82 -28.60 16.23
N LEU A 10 44.50 -28.39 17.51
CA LEU A 10 43.67 -27.26 17.97
C LEU A 10 44.57 -26.03 18.18
N LEU A 11 44.51 -25.09 17.23
CA LEU A 11 45.04 -23.74 17.35
C LEU A 11 43.98 -22.74 16.82
N ASN A 12 44.04 -21.51 17.32
CA ASN A 12 42.96 -20.53 17.15
C ASN A 12 42.87 -19.99 15.71
N GLU A 13 42.11 -20.67 14.86
CA GLU A 13 41.68 -20.15 13.56
C GLU A 13 40.26 -19.56 13.68
N PHE A 14 40.16 -18.23 13.63
CA PHE A 14 38.88 -17.53 13.49
C PHE A 14 38.43 -17.63 12.02
N PHE A 15 37.37 -18.38 11.76
CA PHE A 15 36.81 -18.51 10.42
C PHE A 15 35.83 -17.36 10.16
N ILE A 16 36.18 -16.47 9.22
CA ILE A 16 35.20 -15.57 8.60
C ILE A 16 34.59 -16.32 7.42
N ALA A 17 33.31 -16.66 7.53
CA ALA A 17 32.51 -17.11 6.38
C ALA A 17 31.85 -15.89 5.73
N LEU A 18 31.97 -15.79 4.41
CA LEU A 18 31.26 -14.83 3.57
C LEU A 18 30.55 -15.63 2.49
N ASP A 19 29.27 -15.31 2.26
CA ASP A 19 28.44 -15.86 1.17
C ASP A 19 27.79 -14.70 0.41
N ASP A 20 27.23 -14.97 -0.76
CA ASP A 20 26.46 -14.00 -1.59
C ASP A 20 27.14 -12.64 -1.90
N LEU A 21 28.48 -12.62 -1.97
CA LEU A 21 29.25 -11.39 -2.23
C LEU A 21 29.29 -11.03 -3.72
N SER A 22 28.38 -10.15 -4.15
CA SER A 22 28.34 -9.57 -5.51
C SER A 22 29.08 -8.22 -5.59
N LEU A 23 29.67 -7.91 -6.75
CA LEU A 23 30.48 -6.71 -6.95
C LEU A 23 30.23 -6.12 -8.35
N THR A 24 29.82 -4.85 -8.40
CA THR A 24 29.40 -4.14 -9.62
C THR A 24 30.34 -2.96 -9.92
N GLU A 25 30.64 -2.71 -11.20
CA GLU A 25 31.39 -1.52 -11.62
C GLU A 25 30.46 -0.32 -11.76
N GLY A 26 30.59 0.65 -10.85
CA GLY A 26 29.86 1.92 -10.84
C GLY A 26 30.28 2.80 -9.66
N GLU A 27 29.81 4.05 -9.62
CA GLU A 27 29.91 4.87 -8.41
C GLU A 27 28.86 4.39 -7.40
N CYS A 28 29.29 4.00 -6.20
CA CYS A 28 28.37 3.67 -5.11
C CYS A 28 27.68 4.95 -4.63
N MET A 29 26.36 5.03 -4.75
CA MET A 29 25.59 6.14 -4.17
C MET A 29 25.56 6.00 -2.64
N GLN A 30 26.51 6.69 -1.99
CA GLN A 30 26.76 6.61 -0.55
C GLN A 30 25.66 7.37 0.21
N LYS A 31 24.70 6.62 0.78
CA LYS A 31 23.57 7.13 1.57
C LYS A 31 24.07 7.89 2.81
N ASP A 32 23.83 9.21 2.87
CA ASP A 32 23.74 10.10 4.05
C ASP A 32 24.75 9.91 5.20
N SER A 33 25.88 9.26 4.93
CA SER A 33 26.93 8.91 5.88
C SER A 33 28.30 8.96 5.20
N CYS A 34 29.34 9.30 5.96
CA CYS A 34 30.68 9.54 5.45
C CYS A 34 31.75 9.20 6.50
N ASP A 35 32.38 8.05 6.29
CA ASP A 35 33.54 7.50 7.01
C ASP A 35 34.88 8.10 6.56
N PHE A 36 34.84 8.95 5.53
CA PHE A 36 35.97 9.53 4.81
C PHE A 36 37.00 8.53 4.22
N GLU A 37 36.83 7.21 4.30
CA GLU A 37 37.89 6.25 3.94
C GLU A 37 38.15 6.09 2.44
N VAL A 38 37.15 6.35 1.60
CA VAL A 38 37.32 6.26 0.13
C VAL A 38 37.63 7.63 -0.48
N ASN A 39 36.91 8.67 -0.05
CA ASN A 39 36.95 10.01 -0.64
C ASN A 39 36.46 11.07 0.38
N SER A 40 35.91 12.20 -0.07
CA SER A 40 35.28 13.23 0.80
C SER A 40 33.74 13.22 0.73
N CYS A 41 33.17 12.14 0.23
CA CYS A 41 31.75 11.93 -0.03
C CYS A 41 31.15 13.14 -0.77
N ASN A 42 29.97 13.60 -0.36
CA ASN A 42 29.32 14.80 -0.90
C ASN A 42 29.70 16.12 -0.18
N TRP A 43 30.76 16.14 0.64
CA TRP A 43 31.15 17.32 1.43
C TRP A 43 32.12 18.25 0.69
N GLU A 44 31.67 19.49 0.43
CA GLU A 44 32.45 20.53 -0.24
C GLU A 44 33.31 21.30 0.77
N SER A 45 34.64 21.25 0.63
CA SER A 45 35.60 21.82 1.60
C SER A 45 36.16 23.18 1.18
N GLU A 46 35.95 24.19 2.04
CA GLU A 46 36.66 25.46 2.05
C GLU A 46 37.66 25.51 3.22
N GLY A 47 38.72 24.69 3.13
CA GLY A 47 39.92 24.78 3.98
C GLY A 47 40.23 23.57 4.86
N TRP A 48 39.28 22.63 5.00
CA TRP A 48 39.53 21.31 5.58
C TRP A 48 40.27 20.39 4.60
N LYS A 49 41.02 19.42 5.11
CA LYS A 49 41.82 18.47 4.33
C LYS A 49 41.62 17.06 4.86
N ARG A 50 41.24 16.15 3.96
CA ARG A 50 41.31 14.71 4.18
C ARG A 50 42.78 14.30 4.29
N ILE A 51 43.16 13.66 5.37
CA ILE A 51 44.53 13.17 5.66
C ILE A 51 44.45 11.84 6.42
N ASN A 52 45.55 11.09 6.47
CA ASN A 52 45.63 9.91 7.35
C ASN A 52 46.27 10.19 8.72
N GLY A 53 46.07 9.27 9.66
CA GLY A 53 46.58 9.34 11.03
C GLY A 53 48.11 9.52 11.20
N PHE A 54 48.92 9.17 10.18
CA PHE A 54 50.37 9.39 10.18
C PHE A 54 50.81 10.82 9.79
N GLU A 55 49.93 11.63 9.18
CA GLU A 55 50.27 12.99 8.74
C GLU A 55 50.20 14.04 9.87
N ILE A 56 49.70 13.66 11.06
CA ILE A 56 49.75 14.46 12.29
C ILE A 56 50.83 13.92 13.24
N TYR A 57 51.48 14.82 14.00
CA TYR A 57 52.29 14.47 15.16
C TYR A 57 51.69 15.04 16.46
N PRO A 58 51.53 14.24 17.55
CA PRO A 58 51.66 12.78 17.57
C PRO A 58 50.58 12.12 16.69
N PRO A 59 50.84 10.93 16.12
CA PRO A 59 49.87 10.21 15.32
C PRO A 59 48.53 10.03 16.04
N ILE A 60 47.46 10.09 15.26
CA ILE A 60 46.09 9.87 15.72
C ILE A 60 45.59 8.60 15.06
N VAL A 61 44.85 7.81 15.83
CA VAL A 61 44.14 6.63 15.33
C VAL A 61 42.81 7.14 14.78
N ASP A 62 42.55 6.81 13.52
CA ASP A 62 41.29 7.04 12.82
C ASP A 62 40.10 6.39 13.57
N HIS A 63 38.91 6.99 13.53
CA HIS A 63 37.76 6.42 14.24
C HIS A 63 37.21 5.21 13.50
N SER A 64 36.86 5.41 12.23
CA SER A 64 36.20 4.47 11.31
C SER A 64 36.91 3.10 11.24
N THR A 65 38.24 3.12 11.16
CA THR A 65 39.07 1.91 10.98
C THR A 65 39.80 1.45 12.24
N GLY A 66 39.89 2.28 13.29
CA GLY A 66 40.72 1.99 14.46
C GLY A 66 42.23 1.90 14.16
N LEU A 67 42.70 2.42 13.03
CA LEU A 67 44.10 2.34 12.57
C LEU A 67 44.73 3.73 12.35
N THR A 68 46.05 3.83 12.37
CA THR A 68 46.76 5.09 12.00
C THR A 68 46.87 5.30 10.49
N THR A 69 46.43 4.31 9.69
CA THR A 69 46.34 4.37 8.23
C THR A 69 45.03 4.95 7.71
N GLY A 70 43.99 5.00 8.56
CA GLY A 70 42.70 5.53 8.17
C GLY A 70 42.67 7.05 8.02
N HIS A 71 41.58 7.59 7.48
CA HIS A 71 41.47 8.94 6.95
C HIS A 71 40.30 9.76 7.47
N PHE A 72 40.60 10.88 8.12
CA PHE A 72 39.64 11.85 8.64
C PHE A 72 39.89 13.27 8.09
N MET A 73 38.98 14.21 8.38
CA MET A 73 39.08 15.60 7.95
C MET A 73 39.76 16.48 9.01
N LEU A 74 40.88 17.13 8.65
CA LEU A 74 41.63 18.07 9.49
C LEU A 74 41.46 19.52 9.02
N THR A 75 41.36 20.47 9.95
CA THR A 75 41.75 21.87 9.69
C THR A 75 42.60 22.50 10.81
N GLN A 76 43.37 23.52 10.43
CA GLN A 76 44.29 24.31 11.29
C GLN A 76 44.10 25.83 11.09
N GLN A 77 43.07 26.24 10.35
CA GLN A 77 42.70 27.64 10.08
C GLN A 77 41.17 27.76 10.07
N THR A 78 40.63 28.97 10.25
CA THR A 78 39.19 29.24 10.03
C THR A 78 38.77 28.72 8.66
N SER A 79 37.91 27.70 8.66
CA SER A 79 37.52 26.91 7.47
C SER A 79 36.05 26.51 7.55
N ASN A 80 35.49 26.13 6.42
CA ASN A 80 34.13 25.60 6.33
C ASN A 80 34.12 24.25 5.60
N LEU A 81 33.36 23.27 6.08
CA LEU A 81 33.06 22.03 5.38
C LEU A 81 31.56 21.92 5.21
N THR A 82 31.07 21.84 3.97
CA THR A 82 29.66 22.13 3.69
C THR A 82 28.99 21.05 2.85
N PHE A 83 27.83 20.60 3.28
CA PHE A 83 26.91 19.76 2.54
C PHE A 83 25.67 20.56 2.17
N THR A 84 25.09 20.27 1.01
CA THR A 84 23.85 20.88 0.54
C THR A 84 22.92 19.76 0.12
N VAL A 85 21.72 19.72 0.69
CA VAL A 85 20.70 18.69 0.37
C VAL A 85 20.28 18.85 -1.09
N LYS A 86 20.59 17.85 -1.92
CA LYS A 86 20.35 17.82 -3.37
C LYS A 86 19.08 17.05 -3.76
N GLU A 87 18.49 16.29 -2.84
CA GLU A 87 17.33 15.42 -3.09
C GLU A 87 16.04 15.94 -2.44
N ASN A 88 14.90 15.45 -2.94
CA ASN A 88 13.57 16.03 -2.73
C ASN A 88 12.88 15.43 -1.50
N VAL A 89 13.32 15.86 -0.30
CA VAL A 89 12.82 15.34 0.99
C VAL A 89 11.82 16.31 1.64
N LEU A 90 10.69 15.78 2.12
CA LEU A 90 9.71 16.47 2.96
C LEU A 90 10.29 16.76 4.35
N THR A 91 9.65 17.68 5.10
CA THR A 91 10.43 18.50 6.04
C THR A 91 10.43 17.99 7.47
N GLU A 92 11.39 17.12 7.77
CA GLU A 92 11.56 16.43 9.06
C GLU A 92 12.78 16.96 9.85
N ASP A 93 12.75 16.83 11.18
CA ASP A 93 13.91 17.03 12.05
C ASP A 93 14.71 15.72 12.16
N ARG A 94 15.89 15.70 11.54
CA ARG A 94 16.80 14.54 11.47
C ARG A 94 17.96 14.68 12.45
N CYS A 95 18.56 13.58 12.87
CA CYS A 95 19.79 13.62 13.66
C CYS A 95 21.01 13.73 12.75
N LEU A 96 21.85 14.74 12.98
CA LEU A 96 23.23 14.80 12.50
C LEU A 96 24.16 14.37 13.64
N SER A 97 24.89 13.28 13.45
CA SER A 97 25.93 12.78 14.36
C SER A 97 27.31 12.84 13.69
N PHE A 98 28.35 13.03 14.49
CA PHE A 98 29.75 13.08 14.03
C PHE A 98 30.72 12.85 15.17
N TRP A 99 31.95 12.44 14.84
CA TRP A 99 33.06 12.34 15.79
C TRP A 99 34.06 13.48 15.58
N THR A 100 34.59 14.03 16.68
CA THR A 100 35.54 15.14 16.61
C THR A 100 36.67 15.04 17.64
N ILE A 101 37.82 15.65 17.32
CA ILE A 101 38.89 15.96 18.28
C ILE A 101 39.24 17.43 18.11
N LEU A 102 39.05 18.22 19.17
CA LEU A 102 39.52 19.61 19.22
C LEU A 102 40.89 19.65 19.90
N ARG A 103 41.78 20.52 19.44
CA ARG A 103 42.99 20.93 20.18
C ARG A 103 43.23 22.41 19.94
N GLY A 104 43.40 23.21 20.97
CA GLY A 104 43.63 24.64 20.78
C GLY A 104 43.60 25.46 22.06
N ARG A 105 43.10 26.69 21.97
CA ARG A 105 42.80 27.54 23.13
C ARG A 105 41.31 27.58 23.38
N ALA A 106 40.94 27.88 24.62
CA ALA A 106 39.56 28.12 25.08
C ALA A 106 38.71 29.11 24.23
N THR A 107 39.32 29.90 23.36
CA THR A 107 38.66 30.84 22.44
C THR A 107 38.38 30.27 21.05
N ASP A 108 39.01 29.16 20.68
CA ASP A 108 38.83 28.50 19.40
C ASP A 108 37.60 27.59 19.47
N LYS A 109 36.80 27.56 18.39
CA LYS A 109 35.43 27.06 18.43
C LYS A 109 35.03 26.34 17.13
N LEU A 110 34.36 25.20 17.26
CA LEU A 110 33.63 24.53 16.18
C LEU A 110 32.14 24.85 16.31
N THR A 111 31.50 25.21 15.21
CA THR A 111 30.07 25.53 15.14
C THR A 111 29.45 24.78 13.98
N VAL A 112 28.34 24.07 14.22
CA VAL A 112 27.50 23.54 13.16
C VAL A 112 26.44 24.59 12.84
N THR A 113 26.33 24.95 11.56
CA THR A 113 25.35 25.91 11.07
C THR A 113 24.40 25.28 10.07
N GLN A 114 23.12 25.64 10.16
CA GLN A 114 22.09 25.29 9.19
C GLN A 114 21.60 26.58 8.53
N ASN A 115 21.75 26.72 7.22
CA ASN A 115 21.38 27.92 6.46
C ASN A 115 22.00 29.22 7.03
N ASN A 116 23.25 29.12 7.52
CA ASN A 116 23.99 30.16 8.25
C ASN A 116 23.43 30.55 9.64
N THR A 117 22.51 29.76 10.21
CA THR A 117 22.06 29.89 11.60
C THR A 117 22.84 28.91 12.47
N HIS A 118 23.32 29.33 13.66
CA HIS A 118 24.08 28.46 14.56
C HIS A 118 23.12 27.54 15.32
N ILE A 119 23.25 26.22 15.14
CA ILE A 119 22.36 25.23 15.78
C ILE A 119 23.05 24.45 16.92
N TRP A 120 24.34 24.14 16.79
CA TRP A 120 25.17 23.54 17.84
C TRP A 120 26.58 24.11 17.79
N SER A 121 27.29 24.09 18.91
CA SER A 121 28.70 24.48 18.93
C SER A 121 29.44 24.03 20.19
N THR A 122 30.73 23.72 20.04
CA THR A 122 31.66 23.38 21.13
C THR A 122 32.93 24.23 21.09
N SER A 123 33.52 24.51 22.25
CA SER A 123 34.84 25.17 22.36
C SER A 123 35.83 24.29 23.12
N VAL A 124 37.12 24.56 22.95
CA VAL A 124 38.19 23.84 23.67
C VAL A 124 38.09 24.01 25.21
N ALA A 125 37.36 25.03 25.70
CA ALA A 125 37.04 25.19 27.12
C ALA A 125 35.97 24.20 27.61
N ASP A 126 35.07 23.76 26.72
CA ASP A 126 33.98 22.84 27.05
C ASP A 126 34.48 21.40 27.21
N GLU A 127 35.53 21.04 26.46
CA GLU A 127 36.27 19.77 26.63
C GLU A 127 37.31 19.81 27.76
N ASN A 128 37.57 20.99 28.34
CA ASN A 128 38.47 21.21 29.49
C ASN A 128 39.91 20.70 29.27
N ILE A 129 40.47 20.90 28.07
CA ILE A 129 41.87 20.53 27.76
C ILE A 129 42.82 21.39 28.60
N ASP A 130 43.55 20.77 29.53
CA ASP A 130 44.49 21.47 30.40
C ASP A 130 45.75 21.90 29.63
N ILE A 131 45.84 23.22 29.36
CA ILE A 131 46.76 23.86 28.41
C ILE A 131 48.26 23.75 28.83
N LEU A 132 48.57 23.09 29.96
CA LEU A 132 49.90 23.10 30.59
C LEU A 132 50.47 21.73 31.00
N SER A 133 49.97 20.59 30.49
CA SER A 133 50.63 19.29 30.69
C SER A 133 51.13 18.64 29.39
N GLU A 134 52.43 18.31 29.33
CA GLU A 134 53.08 17.59 28.22
C GLU A 134 52.94 16.05 28.34
N SER A 135 52.00 15.57 29.17
CA SER A 135 51.85 14.16 29.53
C SER A 135 50.71 13.47 28.78
N VAL A 136 51.12 12.54 27.92
CA VAL A 136 50.38 11.43 27.28
C VAL A 136 48.99 11.10 27.86
N MET A 137 48.06 10.79 26.93
CA MET A 137 46.61 10.53 27.09
C MET A 137 45.74 11.80 27.00
N HIS A 138 45.24 12.06 25.78
CA HIS A 138 43.81 12.30 25.45
C HIS A 138 43.69 12.55 23.93
N ASN A 139 43.96 11.50 23.14
CA ASN A 139 43.67 11.45 21.68
C ASN A 139 42.34 10.70 21.45
N SER A 140 41.36 10.86 22.33
CA SER A 140 40.07 10.19 22.23
C SER A 140 39.11 11.02 21.40
N TRP A 141 38.53 10.41 20.36
CA TRP A 141 37.38 10.96 19.66
C TRP A 141 36.21 11.20 20.62
N ASN A 142 35.55 12.34 20.45
CA ASN A 142 34.33 12.74 21.14
C ASN A 142 33.16 12.64 20.16
N TYR A 143 32.13 11.89 20.51
CA TYR A 143 30.86 11.84 19.79
C TYR A 143 30.03 13.09 20.15
N GLU A 144 29.45 13.74 19.15
CA GLU A 144 28.51 14.85 19.32
C GLU A 144 27.35 14.69 18.32
N ARG A 145 26.15 15.15 18.71
CA ARG A 145 24.91 14.99 17.94
C ARG A 145 24.00 16.21 18.03
N VAL A 146 23.28 16.54 16.94
CA VAL A 146 22.41 17.72 16.83
C VAL A 146 21.22 17.48 15.88
N ASN A 147 20.04 17.95 16.25
CA ASN A 147 18.87 17.95 15.35
C ASN A 147 19.03 19.00 14.23
N ILE A 148 18.73 18.60 13.00
CA ILE A 148 18.76 19.42 11.77
C ILE A 148 17.43 19.27 11.02
N SER A 149 16.82 20.36 10.51
CA SER A 149 15.66 20.18 9.62
C SER A 149 16.11 19.90 8.18
N TYR A 150 15.80 18.71 7.67
CA TYR A 150 16.28 18.24 6.37
C TYR A 150 15.30 18.64 5.26
N LYS A 151 15.73 19.52 4.34
CA LYS A 151 14.91 20.08 3.24
C LYS A 151 15.81 20.42 2.06
N ILE A 152 15.33 20.32 0.80
CA ILE A 152 16.10 20.72 -0.41
C ILE A 152 16.80 22.06 -0.22
N GLY A 153 18.06 22.16 -0.63
CA GLY A 153 18.81 23.42 -0.62
C GLY A 153 19.17 23.90 0.78
N THR A 154 18.83 23.14 1.83
CA THR A 154 19.39 23.34 3.17
C THR A 154 20.88 23.11 3.10
N LYS A 155 21.65 24.12 3.53
CA LYS A 155 23.10 24.03 3.66
C LYS A 155 23.45 23.73 5.11
N ILE A 156 24.13 22.61 5.33
CA ILE A 156 24.68 22.18 6.61
C ILE A 156 26.20 22.43 6.56
N SER A 157 26.76 23.08 7.56
CA SER A 157 28.16 23.52 7.53
C SER A 157 28.88 23.39 8.88
N PHE A 158 30.09 22.85 8.84
CA PHE A 158 31.03 22.80 9.97
C PHE A 158 32.02 23.97 9.87
N GLU A 159 31.71 25.05 10.60
CA GLU A 159 32.49 26.28 10.65
C GLU A 159 33.46 26.26 11.84
N THR A 160 34.76 26.34 11.56
CA THR A 160 35.78 26.56 12.60
C THR A 160 36.15 28.03 12.70
N ASN A 161 36.20 28.55 13.92
CA ASN A 161 36.80 29.86 14.20
C ASN A 161 38.10 29.65 14.98
N ILE A 162 39.23 29.77 14.27
CA ILE A 162 40.57 29.48 14.80
C ILE A 162 41.35 30.79 14.91
N LEU A 163 41.52 31.23 16.16
CA LEU A 163 42.22 32.47 16.53
C LEU A 163 43.67 32.22 16.96
N SER A 164 44.05 30.95 17.17
CA SER A 164 45.40 30.55 17.58
C SER A 164 46.10 29.67 16.53
N PRO A 165 47.35 29.98 16.11
CA PRO A 165 48.03 29.31 14.99
C PRO A 165 48.56 27.90 15.30
N ASN A 166 48.29 27.37 16.50
CA ASN A 166 48.66 26.01 16.91
C ASN A 166 47.44 25.09 17.06
N SER A 167 46.24 25.59 16.82
CA SER A 167 44.99 24.85 17.04
C SER A 167 44.65 23.98 15.83
N MET A 168 44.08 22.81 16.09
CA MET A 168 43.65 21.86 15.07
C MET A 168 42.30 21.26 15.45
N PHE A 169 41.46 21.05 14.45
CA PHE A 169 40.13 20.46 14.58
C PHE A 169 40.06 19.28 13.63
N LEU A 170 39.69 18.12 14.15
CA LEU A 170 39.46 16.90 13.39
C LEU A 170 37.97 16.58 13.39
N LEU A 171 37.48 16.01 12.29
CA LEU A 171 36.11 15.60 12.08
C LEU A 171 36.10 14.29 11.29
N ASP A 172 35.29 13.34 11.75
CA ASP A 172 35.26 11.95 11.28
C ASP A 172 33.86 11.34 11.45
N ASP A 173 33.58 10.23 10.77
CA ASP A 173 32.31 9.46 10.86
C ASP A 173 31.04 10.34 10.94
N ILE A 174 30.77 11.14 9.89
CA ILE A 174 29.58 12.00 9.84
C ILE A 174 28.39 11.21 9.30
N ALA A 175 27.28 11.14 10.05
CA ALA A 175 26.04 10.48 9.62
C ALA A 175 24.81 11.37 9.83
N ILE A 176 23.84 11.25 8.93
CA ILE A 176 22.50 11.83 9.03
C ILE A 176 21.49 10.68 9.07
N THR A 177 20.63 10.64 10.09
CA THR A 177 19.58 9.62 10.23
C THR A 177 18.20 10.21 10.08
N ASP A 178 17.27 9.48 9.47
CA ASP A 178 15.88 9.90 9.24
C ASP A 178 15.11 10.31 10.52
N THR A 179 15.52 9.78 11.67
CA THR A 179 14.95 10.08 12.99
C THR A 179 15.66 11.25 13.70
N PRO A 180 14.97 12.04 14.55
CA PRO A 180 15.60 12.99 15.48
C PRO A 180 16.62 12.34 16.43
N CYS A 181 17.52 13.13 17.03
CA CYS A 181 18.50 12.60 17.99
C CYS A 181 17.85 12.19 19.32
N SER A 182 18.13 10.97 19.78
CA SER A 182 17.78 10.51 21.14
C SER A 182 18.46 11.37 22.23
N PRO A 183 17.92 11.38 23.48
CA PRO A 183 18.50 12.17 24.56
C PRO A 183 19.96 11.80 24.88
N VAL A 184 20.75 12.79 25.28
CA VAL A 184 22.20 12.64 25.56
C VAL A 184 22.46 11.53 26.60
N GLY A 185 23.36 10.62 26.27
CA GLY A 185 23.71 9.41 27.01
C GLY A 185 22.70 8.25 26.92
N SER A 186 21.56 8.43 26.24
CA SER A 186 20.55 7.39 26.03
C SER A 186 20.82 6.62 24.72
N CYS A 187 20.57 5.30 24.72
CA CYS A 187 20.84 4.37 23.62
C CYS A 187 20.01 3.08 23.71
N ASN A 188 19.43 2.65 22.58
CA ASN A 188 18.67 1.41 22.42
C ASN A 188 19.38 0.38 21.50
N PHE A 189 20.67 0.63 21.19
CA PHE A 189 21.59 -0.21 20.42
C PHE A 189 21.21 -0.68 19.00
N ASP A 190 19.98 -0.45 18.53
CA ASP A 190 19.46 -0.90 17.22
C ASP A 190 20.23 -0.40 16.00
N LYS A 191 20.88 0.78 16.09
CA LYS A 191 21.69 1.35 15.01
C LYS A 191 23.19 1.18 15.26
N ASP A 192 23.68 1.70 16.38
CA ASP A 192 25.09 1.71 16.78
C ASP A 192 25.23 1.63 18.32
N PHE A 193 26.31 2.18 18.90
CA PHE A 193 26.48 2.31 20.36
C PHE A 193 25.99 3.67 20.92
N CYS A 194 25.38 4.53 20.10
CA CYS A 194 24.88 5.88 20.41
C CYS A 194 25.83 6.79 21.24
N GLY A 195 27.15 6.67 21.02
CA GLY A 195 28.18 7.40 21.75
C GLY A 195 28.75 6.71 23.01
N TRP A 196 28.24 5.52 23.38
CA TRP A 196 28.91 4.63 24.33
C TRP A 196 30.10 3.91 23.69
N LYS A 197 31.11 3.53 24.48
CA LYS A 197 32.29 2.78 23.98
C LYS A 197 32.89 1.86 25.03
N ASN A 198 33.41 0.72 24.60
CA ASN A 198 34.17 -0.19 25.46
C ASN A 198 35.45 0.48 25.98
N ILE A 199 35.72 0.32 27.27
CA ILE A 199 36.95 0.79 27.92
C ILE A 199 37.76 -0.39 28.48
N ASN A 200 38.93 -0.62 27.89
CA ASN A 200 39.81 -1.73 28.26
C ASN A 200 40.38 -1.53 29.68
N THR A 201 39.94 -2.37 30.62
CA THR A 201 40.65 -2.54 31.89
C THR A 201 41.97 -3.29 31.63
N PHE A 202 43.07 -2.83 32.24
CA PHE A 202 44.42 -3.25 31.82
C PHE A 202 44.77 -4.69 32.21
N GLY A 203 44.55 -5.65 31.31
CA GLY A 203 45.03 -7.03 31.41
C GLY A 203 44.92 -7.78 30.08
N ASN A 204 45.69 -8.86 29.91
CA ASN A 204 45.67 -9.69 28.68
C ASN A 204 44.43 -10.61 28.56
N ASN A 205 43.44 -10.43 29.44
CA ASN A 205 42.20 -11.19 29.61
C ASN A 205 41.00 -10.23 29.73
N ALA A 206 40.99 -9.16 28.94
CA ALA A 206 39.89 -8.19 28.94
C ALA A 206 38.80 -8.62 27.96
N ILE A 207 37.66 -9.05 28.50
CA ILE A 207 36.40 -9.19 27.75
C ILE A 207 35.77 -7.81 27.49
N VAL A 208 34.90 -7.74 26.49
CA VAL A 208 34.23 -6.51 26.03
C VAL A 208 32.72 -6.72 25.92
N TRP A 209 31.95 -5.64 25.97
CA TRP A 209 30.54 -5.68 25.60
C TRP A 209 30.43 -5.80 24.08
N LEU A 210 29.81 -6.89 23.63
CA LEU A 210 29.51 -7.20 22.24
C LEU A 210 28.06 -6.80 21.92
N ARG A 211 27.78 -6.48 20.66
CA ARG A 211 26.45 -6.14 20.15
C ARG A 211 25.90 -7.33 19.37
N ASN A 212 24.68 -7.79 19.69
CA ASN A 212 24.07 -8.96 19.07
C ASN A 212 22.58 -8.77 18.80
N SER A 213 22.03 -9.57 17.88
CA SER A 213 20.60 -9.69 17.59
C SER A 213 20.22 -11.18 17.59
N GLY A 214 19.09 -11.55 18.20
CA GLY A 214 18.72 -12.95 18.41
C GLY A 214 19.44 -13.58 19.63
N GLU A 215 19.59 -14.91 19.61
CA GLU A 215 20.24 -15.69 20.70
C GLU A 215 21.77 -15.44 20.77
N THR A 216 22.38 -15.59 21.95
CA THR A 216 23.84 -15.47 22.12
C THR A 216 24.58 -16.70 21.56
N PRO A 217 25.88 -16.58 21.20
CA PRO A 217 26.68 -17.71 20.70
C PRO A 217 26.70 -18.93 21.64
N SER A 218 26.63 -18.72 22.95
CA SER A 218 26.34 -19.75 23.94
C SER A 218 24.84 -20.04 24.02
N GLN A 219 24.38 -21.00 23.21
CA GLN A 219 22.98 -21.47 23.01
C GLN A 219 22.21 -21.99 24.26
N VAL A 220 22.63 -21.63 25.48
CA VAL A 220 22.07 -22.07 26.77
C VAL A 220 21.98 -20.89 27.77
N SER A 221 22.35 -19.67 27.37
CA SER A 221 22.31 -18.45 28.19
C SER A 221 21.84 -17.23 27.38
N GLY A 222 21.64 -16.09 28.06
CA GLY A 222 21.32 -14.82 27.42
C GLY A 222 19.88 -14.67 26.91
N PRO A 223 19.50 -13.46 26.45
CA PRO A 223 18.18 -13.20 25.87
C PRO A 223 18.10 -13.74 24.44
N LYS A 224 16.91 -14.21 24.05
CA LYS A 224 16.62 -14.66 22.67
C LYS A 224 16.22 -13.51 21.74
N ASN A 225 15.67 -12.44 22.34
CA ASN A 225 15.15 -11.27 21.67
C ASN A 225 15.68 -10.00 22.33
N ASP A 226 15.81 -8.93 21.55
CA ASP A 226 16.03 -7.57 22.04
C ASP A 226 14.89 -7.10 22.99
N HIS A 227 15.06 -5.98 23.72
CA HIS A 227 13.97 -5.40 24.50
C HIS A 227 13.13 -4.40 23.69
N THR A 228 13.79 -3.58 22.88
CA THR A 228 13.22 -2.42 22.17
C THR A 228 12.06 -2.79 21.22
N GLN A 229 12.31 -3.71 20.30
CA GLN A 229 11.41 -4.28 19.30
C GLN A 229 10.81 -5.63 19.73
N LYS A 230 11.37 -6.27 20.77
CA LYS A 230 10.99 -7.58 21.32
C LYS A 230 11.15 -8.73 20.31
N SER A 231 12.16 -8.61 19.46
CA SER A 231 12.35 -9.42 18.25
C SER A 231 13.73 -10.09 18.21
N ASN A 232 13.99 -10.88 17.16
CA ASN A 232 15.35 -11.33 16.82
C ASN A 232 16.04 -10.44 15.77
N LYS A 233 15.47 -9.25 15.46
CA LYS A 233 15.98 -8.28 14.49
C LYS A 233 16.63 -7.05 15.12
N GLY A 234 16.11 -6.60 16.26
CA GLY A 234 16.72 -5.54 17.06
C GLY A 234 18.01 -6.01 17.74
N PHE A 235 18.76 -5.07 18.29
CA PHE A 235 20.10 -5.32 18.84
C PHE A 235 20.21 -4.87 20.29
N TYR A 236 20.91 -5.68 21.10
CA TYR A 236 21.25 -5.40 22.50
C TYR A 236 22.76 -5.55 22.72
N LEU A 237 23.26 -5.11 23.88
CA LEU A 237 24.65 -5.39 24.30
C LEU A 237 24.71 -6.56 25.27
N PHE A 238 25.75 -7.39 25.17
CA PHE A 238 26.02 -8.48 26.11
C PHE A 238 27.51 -8.73 26.35
N ILE A 239 27.83 -9.47 27.41
CA ILE A 239 29.14 -10.09 27.63
C ILE A 239 28.94 -11.61 27.55
N GLU A 240 29.70 -12.24 26.64
CA GLU A 240 29.78 -13.69 26.47
C GLU A 240 30.64 -14.31 27.58
N ASN A 241 30.13 -15.32 28.29
CA ASN A 241 30.84 -15.95 29.39
C ASN A 241 31.59 -17.23 28.97
N HIS A 242 32.89 -17.10 28.70
CA HIS A 242 33.79 -18.21 28.35
C HIS A 242 34.15 -19.16 29.52
N GLY A 243 33.43 -19.11 30.64
CA GLY A 243 33.65 -19.98 31.81
C GLY A 243 34.82 -19.55 32.71
N VAL A 244 35.13 -18.24 32.72
CA VAL A 244 36.15 -17.64 33.59
C VAL A 244 35.47 -16.65 34.52
N GLU A 245 35.42 -17.00 35.80
CA GLU A 245 34.81 -16.17 36.86
C GLU A 245 35.67 -14.93 37.15
N ASN A 246 35.04 -13.77 37.35
CA ASN A 246 35.66 -12.47 37.67
C ASN A 246 36.37 -11.73 36.50
N GLU A 247 36.13 -12.10 35.23
CA GLU A 247 36.50 -11.21 34.11
C GLU A 247 35.49 -10.04 34.03
N THR A 248 35.90 -8.89 33.47
CA THR A 248 35.14 -7.63 33.54
C THR A 248 35.16 -6.86 32.23
N ALA A 249 33.97 -6.53 31.69
CA ALA A 249 33.81 -5.61 30.57
C ALA A 249 33.10 -4.32 31.03
N ALA A 250 33.57 -3.17 30.55
CA ALA A 250 32.96 -1.88 30.89
C ALA A 250 32.76 -1.00 29.65
N ILE A 251 31.62 -0.31 29.60
CA ILE A 251 31.34 0.75 28.63
C ILE A 251 31.31 2.12 29.31
N GLU A 252 31.83 3.13 28.63
CA GLU A 252 31.87 4.54 29.04
C GLU A 252 30.93 5.36 28.14
N SER A 253 30.14 6.28 28.71
CA SER A 253 29.25 7.17 27.96
C SER A 253 29.96 8.33 27.26
N GLU A 254 29.23 9.04 26.38
CA GLU A 254 29.58 10.40 25.96
C GLU A 254 29.66 11.38 27.16
N LEU A 255 30.27 12.55 26.96
CA LEU A 255 30.51 13.53 28.04
C LEU A 255 29.23 14.28 28.41
N LEU A 256 28.58 13.83 29.48
CA LEU A 256 27.35 14.40 30.00
C LEU A 256 27.60 15.76 30.66
N LYS A 257 26.78 16.73 30.27
CA LYS A 257 26.84 18.14 30.67
C LYS A 257 25.49 18.49 31.31
N GLU A 258 25.50 19.19 32.44
CA GLU A 258 24.35 19.59 33.27
C GLU A 258 23.70 18.53 34.21
N SER A 259 22.85 19.06 35.11
CA SER A 259 22.02 18.41 36.13
C SER A 259 22.77 17.77 37.33
N PRO A 260 22.61 18.28 38.56
CA PRO A 260 23.21 17.68 39.76
C PRO A 260 22.49 16.40 40.24
N THR A 261 21.42 16.01 39.56
CA THR A 261 20.64 14.79 39.82
C THR A 261 19.99 14.28 38.53
N ILE A 262 20.08 12.97 38.30
CA ILE A 262 19.45 12.28 37.16
C ILE A 262 18.74 11.02 37.63
N CYS A 263 17.75 10.58 36.86
CA CYS A 263 17.20 9.24 36.91
C CYS A 263 17.82 8.44 35.75
N LEU A 264 18.63 7.43 36.09
CA LEU A 264 19.19 6.48 35.14
C LEU A 264 18.29 5.25 35.09
N GLN A 265 17.92 4.84 33.88
CA GLN A 265 17.13 3.65 33.59
C GLN A 265 17.82 2.85 32.48
N PHE A 266 17.76 1.51 32.56
CA PHE A 266 18.08 0.59 31.46
C PHE A 266 17.48 -0.78 31.77
N TYR A 267 17.30 -1.62 30.75
CA TYR A 267 16.90 -3.01 30.94
C TYR A 267 18.13 -3.93 30.98
N HIS A 268 18.05 -5.01 31.74
CA HIS A 268 19.09 -6.04 31.79
C HIS A 268 18.50 -7.45 31.75
N ASN A 269 19.25 -8.39 31.19
CA ASN A 269 18.91 -9.81 31.15
C ASN A 269 20.10 -10.63 31.67
N SER A 270 19.82 -11.73 32.36
CA SER A 270 20.81 -12.67 32.87
C SER A 270 20.22 -14.08 32.90
N TYR A 271 19.58 -14.49 31.80
CA TYR A 271 18.90 -15.77 31.70
C TYR A 271 19.87 -16.95 31.80
N LEU A 272 19.48 -17.93 32.63
CA LEU A 272 19.99 -19.29 32.64
C LEU A 272 18.82 -20.25 32.91
N PRO A 273 18.78 -21.43 32.29
CA PRO A 273 17.83 -22.51 32.61
C PRO A 273 17.92 -23.09 34.04
N ILE A 274 18.80 -22.56 34.90
CA ILE A 274 18.97 -23.00 36.29
C ILE A 274 18.75 -21.79 37.21
N PRO A 275 17.68 -21.76 38.01
CA PRO A 275 17.40 -20.64 38.90
C PRO A 275 18.40 -20.54 40.06
N ASP A 276 18.50 -19.36 40.67
CA ASP A 276 19.36 -19.02 41.83
C ASP A 276 20.89 -19.19 41.60
N VAL A 277 21.35 -19.47 40.38
CA VAL A 277 22.78 -19.54 40.03
C VAL A 277 23.36 -18.13 39.83
N TYR A 278 24.52 -17.84 40.41
CA TYR A 278 25.23 -16.57 40.23
C TYR A 278 25.78 -16.43 38.80
N VAL A 279 25.19 -15.52 38.03
CA VAL A 279 25.58 -15.22 36.64
C VAL A 279 26.70 -14.19 36.58
N GLY A 280 26.71 -13.27 37.55
CA GLY A 280 27.71 -12.21 37.62
C GLY A 280 27.23 -11.01 38.42
N THR A 281 27.93 -9.89 38.28
CA THR A 281 27.59 -8.62 38.94
C THR A 281 27.61 -7.49 37.93
N LEU A 282 26.54 -6.68 37.90
CA LEU A 282 26.47 -5.46 37.12
C LEU A 282 26.65 -4.26 38.05
N SER A 283 27.66 -3.44 37.78
CA SER A 283 28.02 -2.27 38.57
C SER A 283 27.92 -1.00 37.73
N VAL A 284 27.44 0.08 38.34
CA VAL A 284 27.28 1.38 37.67
C VAL A 284 28.01 2.44 38.47
N SER A 285 28.84 3.24 37.80
CA SER A 285 29.62 4.33 38.39
C SER A 285 29.54 5.60 37.53
N TYR A 286 30.01 6.72 38.06
CA TYR A 286 30.28 7.93 37.28
C TYR A 286 31.71 8.41 37.46
N TYR A 287 32.32 8.87 36.38
CA TYR A 287 33.62 9.53 36.39
C TYR A 287 33.44 11.05 36.27
N GLY A 288 33.85 11.79 37.30
CA GLY A 288 33.77 13.25 37.31
C GLY A 288 34.91 13.89 36.51
N ALA A 289 34.59 14.54 35.39
CA ALA A 289 35.62 15.07 34.48
C ALA A 289 36.43 16.25 35.08
N GLU A 290 35.85 16.99 36.03
CA GLU A 290 36.53 18.05 36.78
C GLU A 290 37.32 17.52 37.99
N SER A 291 37.01 16.31 38.49
CA SER A 291 37.61 15.75 39.72
C SER A 291 38.65 14.67 39.47
N GLY A 292 38.60 13.99 38.31
CA GLY A 292 39.45 12.83 38.01
C GLY A 292 39.14 11.60 38.87
N ILE A 293 37.93 11.52 39.43
CA ILE A 293 37.51 10.49 40.39
C ILE A 293 36.29 9.75 39.85
N GLU A 294 36.41 8.42 39.80
CA GLU A 294 35.29 7.50 39.62
C GLU A 294 34.56 7.27 40.96
N THR A 295 33.23 7.27 40.94
CA THR A 295 32.37 7.06 42.11
C THR A 295 31.30 6.01 41.79
N LEU A 296 31.29 4.92 42.55
CA LEU A 296 30.28 3.86 42.44
C LEU A 296 28.89 4.39 42.84
N ILE A 297 27.89 4.11 42.01
CA ILE A 297 26.47 4.43 42.23
C ILE A 297 25.75 3.22 42.83
N SER A 298 25.92 2.05 42.20
CA SER A 298 25.25 0.80 42.57
C SER A 298 26.09 -0.42 42.18
N GLU A 299 25.78 -1.55 42.82
CA GLU A 299 26.31 -2.87 42.48
C GLU A 299 25.16 -3.88 42.64
N THR A 300 24.80 -4.54 41.54
CA THR A 300 23.65 -5.46 41.45
C THR A 300 24.17 -6.88 41.15
N VAL A 301 23.94 -7.80 42.08
CA VAL A 301 24.26 -9.22 41.88
C VAL A 301 23.19 -9.86 41.01
N LEU A 302 23.59 -10.46 39.90
CA LEU A 302 22.73 -11.10 38.92
C LEU A 302 22.67 -12.61 39.16
N SER A 303 21.48 -13.18 39.01
CA SER A 303 21.24 -14.61 39.12
C SER A 303 20.29 -15.11 38.04
N GLY A 304 20.50 -16.35 37.59
CA GLY A 304 19.64 -17.01 36.61
C GLY A 304 18.21 -17.05 37.13
N ASN A 305 17.27 -16.50 36.36
CA ASN A 305 15.85 -16.40 36.75
C ASN A 305 14.92 -16.50 35.53
N SER A 306 14.45 -15.35 34.99
CA SER A 306 13.50 -15.32 33.88
C SER A 306 14.18 -15.14 32.52
N GLU A 307 13.45 -15.43 31.46
CA GLU A 307 13.78 -14.99 30.09
C GLU A 307 13.45 -13.48 29.88
N ASP A 308 12.64 -12.89 30.78
CA ASP A 308 12.24 -11.48 30.72
C ASP A 308 13.40 -10.49 30.99
N TRP A 309 13.35 -9.35 30.31
CA TRP A 309 14.17 -8.17 30.59
C TRP A 309 13.72 -7.46 31.88
N ILE A 310 14.68 -7.10 32.74
CA ILE A 310 14.44 -6.49 34.05
C ILE A 310 14.86 -5.01 34.04
N LEU A 311 13.96 -4.10 34.43
CA LEU A 311 14.25 -2.67 34.52
C LEU A 311 15.15 -2.35 35.72
N TYR A 312 16.40 -1.96 35.45
CA TYR A 312 17.22 -1.22 36.39
C TYR A 312 16.78 0.26 36.41
N ARG A 313 16.60 0.84 37.61
CA ARG A 313 16.20 2.24 37.80
C ARG A 313 16.84 2.82 39.06
N GLN A 314 17.63 3.90 38.91
CA GLN A 314 18.38 4.48 40.03
C GLN A 314 18.47 6.00 39.95
N THR A 315 18.09 6.69 41.04
CA THR A 315 18.35 8.13 41.17
C THR A 315 19.81 8.36 41.54
N VAL A 316 20.55 9.12 40.72
CA VAL A 316 21.96 9.50 40.98
C VAL A 316 22.00 10.96 41.43
N LYS A 317 22.59 11.25 42.59
CA LYS A 317 22.54 12.57 43.26
C LYS A 317 23.97 13.11 43.52
N ASN A 318 24.13 14.43 43.45
CA ASN A 318 25.41 15.17 43.60
C ASN A 318 26.40 14.97 42.45
N LEU A 319 25.91 14.85 41.22
CA LEU A 319 26.75 14.79 40.03
C LEU A 319 27.48 16.12 39.79
N PRO A 320 28.74 16.11 39.33
CA PRO A 320 29.50 17.32 38.99
C PRO A 320 29.00 17.92 37.66
N ASN A 321 29.48 19.12 37.29
CA ASN A 321 28.98 19.83 36.11
C ASN A 321 29.21 19.08 34.78
N LYS A 322 30.26 18.25 34.75
CA LYS A 322 30.69 17.40 33.62
C LYS A 322 31.10 16.03 34.15
N TYR A 323 30.50 14.97 33.62
CA TYR A 323 30.77 13.58 34.01
C TYR A 323 30.53 12.62 32.84
N LYS A 324 30.96 11.38 33.02
CA LYS A 324 30.54 10.25 32.20
C LYS A 324 29.96 9.17 33.10
N LEU A 325 29.04 8.37 32.59
CA LEU A 325 28.62 7.14 33.24
C LEU A 325 29.49 5.98 32.75
N ILE A 326 29.70 5.00 33.63
CA ILE A 326 30.36 3.74 33.31
C ILE A 326 29.44 2.60 33.78
N ILE A 327 29.18 1.65 32.89
CA ILE A 327 28.46 0.40 33.20
C ILE A 327 29.47 -0.74 33.05
N ASN A 328 29.72 -1.46 34.14
CA ASN A 328 30.76 -2.49 34.24
C ASN A 328 30.12 -3.81 34.69
N GLY A 329 30.10 -4.78 33.78
CA GLY A 329 29.60 -6.13 34.02
C GLY A 329 30.74 -7.10 34.28
N LYS A 330 30.56 -7.95 35.27
CA LYS A 330 31.56 -8.90 35.78
C LYS A 330 31.02 -10.32 35.75
N THR A 331 31.71 -11.25 35.10
CA THR A 331 31.26 -12.64 34.93
C THR A 331 31.27 -13.45 36.23
N GLY A 332 30.27 -14.33 36.38
CA GLY A 332 30.25 -15.45 37.32
C GLY A 332 30.76 -16.75 36.67
N GLU A 333 30.49 -17.89 37.30
CA GLU A 333 30.97 -19.20 36.79
C GLU A 333 30.31 -19.63 35.46
N VAL A 334 29.06 -19.19 35.21
CA VAL A 334 28.28 -19.52 34.00
C VAL A 334 27.27 -18.41 33.68
N GLY A 335 26.91 -18.29 32.40
CA GLY A 335 25.84 -17.42 31.90
C GLY A 335 26.28 -15.99 31.56
N ASP A 336 25.55 -15.40 30.63
CA ASP A 336 25.81 -14.09 30.03
C ASP A 336 25.11 -12.95 30.78
N ILE A 337 25.63 -11.74 30.63
CA ILE A 337 24.99 -10.51 31.11
C ILE A 337 24.65 -9.66 29.88
N ALA A 338 23.38 -9.30 29.70
CA ALA A 338 22.94 -8.40 28.64
C ALA A 338 22.28 -7.13 29.20
N ILE A 339 22.37 -6.03 28.44
CA ILE A 339 21.73 -4.74 28.72
C ILE A 339 21.15 -4.14 27.43
N ASP A 340 20.06 -3.39 27.58
CA ASP A 340 19.36 -2.70 26.49
C ASP A 340 18.66 -1.42 27.02
N ASP A 341 18.17 -0.56 26.11
CA ASP A 341 17.29 0.58 26.41
C ASP A 341 17.81 1.55 27.51
N ILE A 342 19.05 2.02 27.38
CA ILE A 342 19.60 3.03 28.29
C ILE A 342 18.89 4.37 28.10
N LEU A 343 18.32 4.91 29.18
CA LEU A 343 17.62 6.19 29.22
C LEU A 343 18.12 7.05 30.40
N ILE A 344 18.42 8.32 30.12
CA ILE A 344 18.87 9.31 31.12
C ILE A 344 17.92 10.50 31.18
N ASN A 345 17.22 10.64 32.30
CA ASN A 345 16.30 11.74 32.56
C ASN A 345 16.87 12.72 33.61
N LYS A 346 16.71 14.03 33.41
CA LYS A 346 17.08 15.05 34.43
C LYS A 346 16.07 15.01 35.58
N GLY A 347 16.53 14.91 36.84
CA GLY A 347 15.67 14.88 38.02
C GLY A 347 15.73 13.57 38.83
N SER A 348 14.76 13.36 39.73
CA SER A 348 14.73 12.22 40.65
C SER A 348 13.92 11.06 40.05
N CYS A 349 14.33 9.79 40.22
CA CYS A 349 13.41 8.66 39.99
C CYS A 349 12.33 8.59 41.09
N ASP A 350 12.65 9.13 42.27
CA ASP A 350 11.80 9.17 43.45
C ASP A 350 10.93 10.44 43.42
N GLY A 351 9.64 10.26 43.12
CA GLY A 351 8.57 11.23 43.30
C GLY A 351 7.25 10.49 43.50
N GLU A 352 6.39 10.98 44.39
CA GLU A 352 4.97 10.60 44.35
C GLU A 352 4.34 11.22 43.08
N PRO A 353 3.35 10.57 42.44
CA PRO A 353 2.95 10.93 41.08
C PRO A 353 2.13 12.23 41.03
N GLU A 354 2.83 13.35 40.88
CA GLU A 354 2.36 14.39 39.97
C GLU A 354 2.41 13.81 38.54
N SER A 355 1.39 14.10 37.72
CA SER A 355 1.00 13.32 36.53
C SER A 355 2.16 12.93 35.60
N ARG A 356 2.23 11.65 35.21
CA ARG A 356 3.25 11.13 34.28
C ARG A 356 3.10 11.64 32.84
N CYS A 357 1.92 12.11 32.47
CA CYS A 357 1.64 12.75 31.19
C CYS A 357 2.34 14.12 31.12
N PHE A 358 2.94 14.49 29.98
CA PHE A 358 3.61 15.78 29.84
C PHE A 358 2.60 16.95 29.85
N ASP A 359 3.07 18.21 29.98
CA ASP A 359 2.22 19.42 30.01
C ASP A 359 1.24 19.55 28.82
N ASN A 360 1.46 18.82 27.72
CA ASN A 360 0.62 18.81 26.50
C ASN A 360 -0.26 17.55 26.34
N ASP A 361 -0.29 16.66 27.34
CA ASP A 361 -0.97 15.35 27.26
C ASP A 361 -2.19 15.25 28.19
N PHE A 362 -3.03 14.26 27.92
CA PHE A 362 -4.26 13.96 28.64
C PHE A 362 -4.17 12.58 29.30
N ASP A 363 -4.52 12.52 30.58
CA ASP A 363 -4.55 11.31 31.40
C ASP A 363 -5.88 10.58 31.18
N CYS A 364 -5.82 9.34 30.68
CA CYS A 364 -7.01 8.53 30.47
C CYS A 364 -7.67 8.09 31.78
N GLY A 365 -6.98 8.14 32.92
CA GLY A 365 -7.50 7.74 34.23
C GLY A 365 -7.70 6.23 34.38
N THR A 366 -6.86 5.42 33.72
CA THR A 366 -6.81 3.96 33.89
C THR A 366 -5.90 3.58 35.07
N GLU A 367 -6.05 2.37 35.63
CA GLU A 367 -5.13 1.87 36.68
C GLU A 367 -3.68 1.68 36.17
N GLU A 368 -3.48 1.71 34.85
CA GLU A 368 -2.19 1.61 34.16
C GLU A 368 -1.60 2.99 33.77
N GLU A 369 -2.29 4.10 34.09
CA GLU A 369 -1.85 5.50 33.86
C GLU A 369 -1.46 5.80 32.38
N ILE A 370 -2.34 5.44 31.44
CA ILE A 370 -2.15 5.69 30.01
C ILE A 370 -2.40 7.17 29.67
N CYS A 371 -1.47 7.78 28.93
CA CYS A 371 -1.51 9.17 28.50
C CYS A 371 -1.62 9.26 26.97
N ILE A 372 -2.46 10.18 26.46
CA ILE A 372 -2.55 10.49 25.02
C ILE A 372 -2.32 11.99 24.75
N PRO A 373 -1.72 12.40 23.61
CA PRO A 373 -1.57 13.82 23.29
C PRO A 373 -2.92 14.54 23.17
N LYS A 374 -3.01 15.80 23.63
CA LYS A 374 -4.28 16.59 23.68
C LYS A 374 -5.01 16.81 22.34
N MET A 375 -4.44 16.40 21.21
CA MET A 375 -5.14 16.41 19.91
C MET A 375 -6.18 15.29 19.78
N TYR A 376 -5.95 14.16 20.46
CA TYR A 376 -6.82 12.97 20.54
C TYR A 376 -7.84 13.10 21.69
N VAL A 377 -8.37 14.31 21.91
CA VAL A 377 -9.32 14.59 23.00
C VAL A 377 -10.40 15.52 22.46
N CYS A 378 -11.64 15.05 22.42
CA CYS A 378 -12.73 15.66 21.67
C CYS A 378 -12.47 15.65 20.15
N ASP A 379 -12.01 14.53 19.61
CA ASP A 379 -11.89 14.27 18.16
C ASP A 379 -12.86 13.20 17.61
N PHE A 380 -13.79 12.75 18.46
CA PHE A 380 -14.83 11.75 18.20
C PHE A 380 -14.35 10.30 18.11
N THR A 381 -13.07 10.01 18.34
CA THR A 381 -12.45 8.68 18.38
C THR A 381 -12.07 8.30 19.82
N GLU A 382 -12.32 7.05 20.25
CA GLU A 382 -11.97 6.59 21.60
C GLU A 382 -10.52 6.05 21.62
N ASP A 383 -9.54 6.90 21.90
CA ASP A 383 -8.12 6.55 21.96
C ASP A 383 -7.66 6.13 23.37
N CYS A 384 -8.29 6.65 24.41
CA CYS A 384 -8.21 6.08 25.74
C CYS A 384 -8.93 4.70 25.82
N PRO A 385 -8.36 3.67 26.49
CA PRO A 385 -9.01 2.34 26.59
C PRO A 385 -10.36 2.29 27.34
N ASN A 386 -10.78 3.39 27.96
CA ASN A 386 -12.07 3.59 28.61
C ASN A 386 -12.96 4.62 27.86
N GLY A 387 -12.47 5.21 26.77
CA GLY A 387 -13.08 6.34 26.04
C GLY A 387 -13.31 7.59 26.89
N ASN A 388 -12.51 7.80 27.94
CA ASN A 388 -12.68 8.92 28.88
C ASN A 388 -12.30 10.28 28.27
N ASP A 389 -11.41 10.28 27.30
CA ASP A 389 -11.15 11.35 26.33
C ASP A 389 -12.44 11.91 25.73
N GLU A 390 -13.28 11.07 25.12
CA GLU A 390 -14.54 11.46 24.47
C GLU A 390 -15.73 11.59 25.43
N LYS A 391 -15.62 11.06 26.65
CA LYS A 391 -16.69 11.11 27.66
C LYS A 391 -16.56 12.31 28.61
N VAL A 392 -15.37 12.89 28.79
CA VAL A 392 -15.12 13.98 29.74
C VAL A 392 -14.93 15.34 29.05
N ASN A 393 -16.02 16.11 29.01
CA ASN A 393 -16.20 17.43 28.38
C ASN A 393 -16.47 17.41 26.86
N CYS A 394 -16.32 16.31 26.15
CA CYS A 394 -16.80 16.21 24.76
C CYS A 394 -18.31 15.89 24.74
N THR A 395 -18.97 16.03 23.59
CA THR A 395 -20.44 15.92 23.51
C THR A 395 -20.88 15.41 22.14
N LYS A 396 -20.82 14.09 21.96
CA LYS A 396 -21.15 13.38 20.71
C LYS A 396 -22.66 13.34 20.39
N SER A 397 -23.52 13.49 21.40
CA SER A 397 -24.96 13.72 21.25
C SER A 397 -25.56 14.50 22.45
N CYS A 398 -26.76 15.06 22.26
CA CYS A 398 -27.54 15.72 23.32
C CYS A 398 -29.03 15.80 22.97
N ASP A 399 -29.86 15.09 23.72
CA ASP A 399 -31.34 15.06 23.68
C ASP A 399 -31.98 15.98 24.75
N PHE A 400 -31.18 16.60 25.62
CA PHE A 400 -31.59 17.40 26.78
C PHE A 400 -32.48 16.68 27.82
N GLU A 401 -32.86 15.40 27.64
CA GLU A 401 -33.85 14.68 28.46
C GLU A 401 -33.47 14.52 29.94
N ASN A 402 -32.18 14.61 30.25
CA ASN A 402 -31.66 14.64 31.62
C ASN A 402 -31.85 16.00 32.33
N GLY A 403 -32.43 17.00 31.66
CA GLY A 403 -32.65 18.35 32.19
C GLY A 403 -31.39 19.24 32.22
N GLU A 404 -30.27 18.75 31.67
CA GLU A 404 -29.00 19.45 31.59
C GLU A 404 -28.66 19.90 30.17
N LEU A 405 -27.65 20.77 30.02
CA LEU A 405 -27.17 21.27 28.73
C LEU A 405 -26.15 20.35 28.03
N CYS A 406 -25.97 19.10 28.49
CA CYS A 406 -24.95 18.17 27.97
C CYS A 406 -23.56 18.84 27.80
N GLY A 407 -23.07 19.55 28.82
CA GLY A 407 -21.78 20.27 28.74
C GLY A 407 -21.74 21.56 27.91
N TRP A 408 -22.78 21.89 27.12
CA TRP A 408 -22.88 23.16 26.37
C TRP A 408 -23.01 24.35 27.33
N LYS A 409 -22.35 25.47 26.99
CA LYS A 409 -22.18 26.65 27.85
C LYS A 409 -22.84 27.87 27.22
N ILE A 410 -23.63 28.62 27.99
CA ILE A 410 -24.31 29.84 27.52
C ILE A 410 -23.35 31.03 27.61
N THR A 411 -22.73 31.41 26.49
CA THR A 411 -21.56 32.32 26.46
C THR A 411 -21.92 33.80 26.29
N GLU A 412 -22.99 34.13 25.56
CA GLU A 412 -23.51 35.50 25.43
C GLU A 412 -24.99 35.54 25.84
N ASN A 413 -25.35 36.48 26.74
CA ASN A 413 -26.71 36.71 27.20
C ASN A 413 -26.99 38.22 27.35
N LYS A 414 -28.16 38.68 26.89
CA LYS A 414 -28.78 39.94 27.35
C LYS A 414 -29.88 39.61 28.36
N LYS A 415 -30.20 40.52 29.28
CA LYS A 415 -31.15 40.27 30.41
C LYS A 415 -32.54 39.78 29.99
N ASP A 416 -32.97 40.03 28.75
CA ASP A 416 -34.28 39.65 28.21
C ASP A 416 -34.26 38.41 27.31
N PHE A 417 -33.07 37.88 26.96
CA PHE A 417 -32.86 36.78 25.99
C PHE A 417 -31.77 35.83 26.50
N VAL A 418 -32.18 34.65 26.95
CA VAL A 418 -31.34 33.64 27.60
C VAL A 418 -31.82 32.25 27.18
N TRP A 419 -30.90 31.37 26.77
CA TRP A 419 -31.16 29.96 26.50
C TRP A 419 -31.53 29.20 27.78
N LYS A 420 -32.47 28.25 27.70
CA LYS A 420 -32.97 27.46 28.83
C LYS A 420 -33.31 26.04 28.42
N VAL A 421 -32.83 25.06 29.19
CA VAL A 421 -33.37 23.70 29.19
C VAL A 421 -34.58 23.66 30.14
N SER A 422 -35.69 23.09 29.70
CA SER A 422 -36.94 22.95 30.46
C SER A 422 -37.88 21.95 29.78
N GLU A 423 -38.69 21.22 30.55
CA GLU A 423 -39.79 20.41 30.00
C GLU A 423 -40.74 21.25 29.14
N ALA A 424 -41.14 20.73 27.97
CA ALA A 424 -41.96 21.46 27.01
C ALA A 424 -43.33 21.91 27.57
N GLN A 425 -43.90 21.18 28.54
CA GLN A 425 -45.12 21.57 29.26
C GLN A 425 -44.96 22.75 30.22
N GLU A 426 -43.77 22.97 30.79
CA GLU A 426 -43.51 24.09 31.70
C GLU A 426 -43.29 25.42 30.94
N VAL A 427 -43.05 25.34 29.63
CA VAL A 427 -42.85 26.49 28.75
C VAL A 427 -44.17 27.23 28.53
N GLN A 428 -44.51 28.13 29.46
CA GLN A 428 -45.67 29.03 29.36
C GLN A 428 -45.46 30.15 28.32
N ASN A 429 -45.15 29.78 27.08
CA ASN A 429 -44.99 30.69 25.96
C ASN A 429 -45.51 30.06 24.67
N LYS A 430 -46.57 30.65 24.11
CA LYS A 430 -47.27 30.18 22.89
C LYS A 430 -46.42 30.16 21.59
N TYR A 431 -45.17 30.62 21.66
CA TYR A 431 -44.22 30.74 20.55
C TYR A 431 -43.13 29.65 20.59
N LEU A 432 -43.29 28.65 21.45
CA LEU A 432 -42.38 27.52 21.66
C LEU A 432 -43.19 26.20 21.59
N PRO A 433 -42.55 25.05 21.34
CA PRO A 433 -43.27 23.79 21.18
C PRO A 433 -43.80 23.30 22.53
N THR A 434 -44.97 22.66 22.49
CA THR A 434 -45.63 22.07 23.68
C THR A 434 -45.26 20.60 23.90
N LYS A 435 -44.30 20.11 23.12
CA LYS A 435 -43.70 18.78 23.19
C LYS A 435 -42.24 18.84 22.77
N ASP A 436 -41.44 17.91 23.23
CA ASP A 436 -40.12 17.58 22.69
C ASP A 436 -40.21 17.07 21.23
N HIS A 437 -39.05 16.82 20.63
CA HIS A 437 -38.94 16.01 19.43
C HIS A 437 -38.67 14.54 19.77
N THR A 438 -37.68 14.25 20.62
CA THR A 438 -37.11 12.91 20.90
C THR A 438 -38.14 11.80 21.07
N ASN A 439 -39.21 12.05 21.82
CA ASN A 439 -40.25 11.07 22.12
C ASN A 439 -41.69 11.60 22.03
N ASN A 440 -41.88 12.85 21.58
CA ASN A 440 -43.17 13.46 21.27
C ASN A 440 -44.17 13.41 22.46
N LYS A 441 -43.66 13.63 23.68
CA LYS A 441 -44.43 13.80 24.93
C LYS A 441 -44.45 15.28 25.33
N VAL A 442 -45.38 15.62 26.22
CA VAL A 442 -45.43 16.98 26.80
C VAL A 442 -44.38 17.21 27.88
N ASN A 443 -43.83 16.13 28.46
CA ASN A 443 -42.87 16.15 29.57
C ASN A 443 -41.42 15.88 29.15
N GLY A 444 -41.14 15.82 27.84
CA GLY A 444 -39.77 15.81 27.34
C GLY A 444 -39.16 17.23 27.41
N TRP A 445 -37.84 17.30 27.43
CA TRP A 445 -37.05 18.52 27.64
C TRP A 445 -36.61 19.14 26.32
N ILE A 446 -36.50 20.47 26.30
CA ILE A 446 -36.06 21.22 25.12
C ILE A 446 -35.10 22.34 25.49
N ALA A 447 -34.08 22.58 24.68
CA ALA A 447 -33.26 23.78 24.78
C ALA A 447 -33.94 24.93 24.01
N SER A 448 -34.51 25.90 24.73
CA SER A 448 -35.36 26.95 24.16
C SER A 448 -34.89 28.36 24.49
N ILE A 449 -35.26 29.31 23.60
CA ILE A 449 -35.06 30.74 23.78
C ILE A 449 -36.25 31.51 23.20
N ALA A 450 -36.77 32.49 23.95
CA ALA A 450 -37.88 33.33 23.47
C ALA A 450 -37.90 34.73 24.11
N GLY A 451 -38.33 35.71 23.32
CA GLY A 451 -38.30 37.12 23.70
C GLY A 451 -39.47 37.55 24.59
N LYS A 452 -39.17 38.15 25.76
CA LYS A 452 -40.20 38.67 26.67
C LYS A 452 -40.72 40.06 26.28
N ASN A 453 -39.84 40.93 25.76
CA ASN A 453 -40.06 42.36 25.54
C ASN A 453 -39.72 42.81 24.11
N GLU A 454 -40.34 43.91 23.66
CA GLU A 454 -40.14 44.51 22.33
C GLU A 454 -38.88 45.39 22.31
N ILE A 455 -37.68 44.77 22.37
CA ILE A 455 -36.40 45.48 22.49
C ILE A 455 -35.53 45.24 21.25
N SER A 456 -34.68 46.21 20.91
CA SER A 456 -33.85 46.21 19.70
C SER A 456 -32.63 45.28 19.77
N LYS A 457 -32.38 44.57 18.65
CA LYS A 457 -31.17 43.78 18.32
C LYS A 457 -30.48 43.10 19.50
N ALA A 458 -31.00 41.92 19.85
CA ALA A 458 -30.38 41.01 20.81
C ALA A 458 -29.69 39.84 20.10
N THR A 459 -28.55 39.42 20.67
CA THR A 459 -27.88 38.15 20.37
C THR A 459 -27.77 37.33 21.65
N ALA A 460 -27.83 36.01 21.52
CA ALA A 460 -27.56 35.07 22.59
C ALA A 460 -26.91 33.81 22.02
N ARG A 461 -25.95 33.22 22.74
CA ARG A 461 -25.21 32.04 22.27
C ARG A 461 -25.21 30.91 23.28
N LEU A 462 -25.48 29.72 22.76
CA LEU A 462 -25.11 28.44 23.36
C LEU A 462 -23.88 27.91 22.59
N THR A 463 -22.85 27.43 23.27
CA THR A 463 -21.56 27.08 22.69
C THR A 463 -21.05 25.75 23.25
N SER A 464 -20.49 24.88 22.41
CA SER A 464 -19.91 23.61 22.82
C SER A 464 -18.62 23.78 23.63
N ASN A 465 -18.05 22.66 24.08
CA ASN A 465 -16.64 22.60 24.43
C ASN A 465 -15.77 22.56 23.15
N ASN A 466 -14.45 22.47 23.31
CA ASN A 466 -13.50 22.40 22.20
C ASN A 466 -13.61 21.03 21.53
N PHE A 467 -13.66 20.99 20.20
CA PHE A 467 -13.35 19.80 19.41
C PHE A 467 -11.95 19.99 18.83
N SER A 468 -11.11 18.97 18.92
CA SER A 468 -9.67 19.07 18.64
C SER A 468 -9.35 18.74 17.19
N ARG A 469 -9.96 17.68 16.63
CA ARG A 469 -10.00 17.37 15.19
C ARG A 469 -11.42 16.88 14.83
N THR A 470 -11.76 16.88 13.54
CA THR A 470 -12.94 16.19 12.98
C THR A 470 -12.63 15.71 11.57
N SER A 471 -13.17 14.55 11.19
CA SER A 471 -13.11 14.01 9.82
C SER A 471 -13.86 14.88 8.78
N PHE A 472 -13.48 14.76 7.51
CA PHE A 472 -14.04 15.50 6.38
C PHE A 472 -15.54 15.27 6.16
N GLU A 473 -16.07 14.10 6.53
CA GLU A 473 -17.51 13.79 6.46
C GLU A 473 -18.30 14.27 7.68
N CYS A 474 -17.68 14.97 8.64
CA CYS A 474 -18.35 15.35 9.88
C CYS A 474 -19.61 16.20 9.66
N VAL A 475 -20.79 15.68 10.03
CA VAL A 475 -22.07 16.38 9.99
C VAL A 475 -22.68 16.43 11.39
N MET A 476 -23.19 17.60 11.78
CA MET A 476 -24.08 17.74 12.93
C MET A 476 -25.54 17.83 12.47
N ASP A 477 -26.29 16.75 12.71
CA ASP A 477 -27.74 16.73 12.59
C ASP A 477 -28.36 17.24 13.90
N PHE A 478 -29.35 18.12 13.85
CA PHE A 478 -30.08 18.58 15.03
C PHE A 478 -31.52 18.96 14.68
N TYR A 479 -32.46 18.79 15.61
CA TYR A 479 -33.83 19.24 15.42
C TYR A 479 -34.02 20.67 15.89
N TYR A 480 -34.83 21.43 15.17
CA TYR A 480 -35.15 22.82 15.53
C TYR A 480 -36.63 23.14 15.29
N TYR A 481 -37.17 24.01 16.15
CA TYR A 481 -38.54 24.50 16.10
C TYR A 481 -38.55 26.02 16.01
N CYS A 482 -39.38 26.55 15.11
CA CYS A 482 -39.60 27.99 14.94
C CYS A 482 -41.10 28.27 14.77
N ASP A 483 -41.59 29.30 15.47
CA ASP A 483 -42.99 29.76 15.36
C ASP A 483 -43.32 30.41 14.00
N MET A 484 -42.32 30.92 13.30
CA MET A 484 -42.50 31.72 12.08
C MET A 484 -41.59 31.29 10.93
N ILE A 485 -41.98 31.75 9.74
CA ILE A 485 -41.35 31.56 8.42
C ILE A 485 -39.85 31.91 8.40
N HIS A 486 -39.44 32.99 9.07
CA HIS A 486 -38.03 33.27 9.30
C HIS A 486 -37.66 32.81 10.71
N CYS A 487 -36.70 31.89 10.83
CA CYS A 487 -36.10 31.60 12.12
C CYS A 487 -34.93 32.56 12.39
N PRO A 488 -34.67 32.95 13.66
CA PRO A 488 -33.52 33.78 14.03
C PRO A 488 -32.28 32.94 14.43
N LEU A 489 -32.09 31.75 13.87
CA LEU A 489 -31.09 30.77 14.33
C LEU A 489 -29.96 30.55 13.32
N GLN A 490 -28.72 30.59 13.80
CA GLN A 490 -27.50 30.28 13.05
C GLN A 490 -26.60 29.34 13.85
N VAL A 491 -25.87 28.46 13.16
CA VAL A 491 -24.76 27.67 13.72
C VAL A 491 -23.45 28.20 13.16
N MET A 492 -22.45 28.36 14.02
CA MET A 492 -21.14 28.86 13.61
C MET A 492 -20.01 28.03 14.24
N LYS A 493 -18.94 27.74 13.49
CA LYS A 493 -17.64 27.42 14.08
C LYS A 493 -17.01 28.69 14.67
N ILE A 494 -16.30 28.55 15.78
CA ILE A 494 -15.56 29.62 16.46
C ILE A 494 -14.17 29.07 16.80
N TYR A 495 -13.14 29.67 16.22
CA TYR A 495 -11.74 29.25 16.38
C TYR A 495 -11.03 30.04 17.51
N PRO A 496 -9.85 29.60 18.01
CA PRO A 496 -9.18 30.21 19.17
C PRO A 496 -8.71 31.65 18.91
N ASN A 497 -8.34 31.95 17.67
CA ASN A 497 -8.05 33.31 17.15
C ASN A 497 -9.30 34.23 17.08
N SER A 498 -10.48 33.74 17.49
CA SER A 498 -11.78 34.40 17.44
C SER A 498 -12.36 34.69 16.05
N THR A 499 -11.85 34.05 14.98
CA THR A 499 -12.58 33.99 13.69
C THR A 499 -13.86 33.17 13.85
N LYS A 500 -14.84 33.43 12.98
CA LYS A 500 -16.18 32.83 13.02
C LYS A 500 -16.65 32.54 11.61
N GLU A 501 -17.11 31.32 11.40
CA GLU A 501 -17.54 30.75 10.13
C GLU A 501 -18.99 30.29 10.31
N ILE A 502 -19.89 30.67 9.40
CA ILE A 502 -21.32 30.31 9.50
C ILE A 502 -21.53 29.01 8.73
N ILE A 503 -21.62 27.89 9.44
CA ILE A 503 -21.81 26.56 8.85
C ILE A 503 -23.29 26.19 8.63
N TRP A 504 -24.21 26.93 9.24
CA TRP A 504 -25.65 26.82 8.96
C TRP A 504 -26.39 28.11 9.33
N ASP A 505 -27.36 28.50 8.51
CA ASP A 505 -28.22 29.67 8.73
C ASP A 505 -29.63 29.35 8.21
N SER A 506 -30.63 29.44 9.08
CA SER A 506 -31.99 29.00 8.78
C SER A 506 -32.55 29.63 7.50
N PHE A 507 -33.10 28.79 6.62
CA PHE A 507 -33.60 29.18 5.30
C PHE A 507 -34.85 30.08 5.37
N ASP A 508 -35.03 30.92 4.35
CA ASP A 508 -36.24 31.76 4.20
C ASP A 508 -37.30 31.02 3.37
N GLU A 509 -38.22 30.37 4.08
CA GLU A 509 -39.32 29.59 3.53
C GLU A 509 -40.55 30.42 3.11
N SER A 510 -40.45 31.75 2.97
CA SER A 510 -41.60 32.63 2.68
C SER A 510 -42.35 32.35 1.36
N LEU A 511 -41.87 31.38 0.60
CA LEU A 511 -42.30 31.00 -0.75
C LEU A 511 -42.93 29.59 -0.79
N PHE A 512 -42.89 28.81 0.30
CA PHE A 512 -43.46 27.46 0.40
C PHE A 512 -44.69 27.44 1.33
N THR A 513 -45.88 27.31 0.76
CA THR A 513 -47.14 27.61 1.47
C THR A 513 -47.70 26.45 2.31
N GLU A 514 -47.20 26.28 3.54
CA GLU A 514 -48.05 26.04 4.71
C GLU A 514 -47.37 26.53 6.00
N SER A 515 -47.76 27.72 6.47
CA SER A 515 -47.20 28.35 7.67
C SER A 515 -47.71 27.70 8.96
N LYS A 516 -47.09 26.58 9.36
CA LYS A 516 -47.32 25.89 10.63
C LYS A 516 -46.00 25.70 11.38
N ALA A 517 -45.97 26.09 12.64
CA ALA A 517 -44.84 25.84 13.53
C ALA A 517 -44.70 24.31 13.75
N LYS A 518 -43.52 23.77 13.46
CA LYS A 518 -43.20 22.34 13.51
C LYS A 518 -41.73 22.14 13.86
N TRP A 519 -41.41 20.98 14.43
CA TRP A 519 -40.04 20.46 14.46
C TRP A 519 -39.55 20.15 13.04
N ARG A 520 -38.24 20.26 12.83
CA ARG A 520 -37.56 20.15 11.54
C ARG A 520 -36.15 19.63 11.78
N LEU A 521 -35.67 18.72 10.93
CA LEU A 521 -34.27 18.30 10.93
C LEU A 521 -33.42 19.36 10.19
N ALA A 522 -32.43 19.92 10.87
CA ALA A 522 -31.35 20.67 10.27
C ALA A 522 -30.09 19.81 10.21
N LYS A 523 -29.31 20.00 9.15
CA LYS A 523 -27.98 19.41 8.98
C LYS A 523 -26.98 20.54 8.80
N ALA A 524 -25.93 20.55 9.61
CA ALA A 524 -24.83 21.51 9.51
C ALA A 524 -23.56 20.75 9.17
N PHE A 525 -22.98 21.04 8.01
CA PHE A 525 -21.73 20.42 7.61
C PHE A 525 -20.57 21.05 8.38
N ILE A 526 -19.72 20.21 8.96
CA ILE A 526 -18.54 20.63 9.72
C ILE A 526 -17.32 20.27 8.87
N GLY A 527 -17.25 19.00 8.46
CA GLY A 527 -16.08 18.39 7.84
C GLY A 527 -14.80 18.64 8.64
N ASN A 528 -13.68 18.79 7.94
CA ASN A 528 -12.41 19.04 8.60
C ASN A 528 -12.43 20.32 9.44
N GLY A 529 -11.79 20.25 10.59
CA GLY A 529 -11.66 21.37 11.51
C GLY A 529 -10.72 21.00 12.64
N GLU A 530 -9.76 21.87 12.91
CA GLU A 530 -8.88 21.74 14.07
C GLU A 530 -9.24 22.77 15.12
N ASN A 531 -9.21 22.35 16.39
CA ASN A 531 -9.31 23.21 17.57
C ASN A 531 -10.43 24.26 17.52
N PHE A 532 -11.69 23.83 17.36
CA PHE A 532 -12.83 24.74 17.17
C PHE A 532 -13.98 24.49 18.15
N LYS A 533 -14.93 25.42 18.20
CA LYS A 533 -16.16 25.33 19.02
C LYS A 533 -17.38 25.64 18.17
N ILE A 534 -18.44 24.88 18.33
CA ILE A 534 -19.71 25.07 17.64
C ILE A 534 -20.61 25.94 18.50
N SER A 535 -21.36 26.86 17.88
CA SER A 535 -22.28 27.71 18.63
C SER A 535 -23.59 28.01 17.92
N PHE A 536 -24.69 27.62 18.56
CA PHE A 536 -26.04 28.08 18.25
C PHE A 536 -26.19 29.54 18.67
N ASN A 537 -26.29 30.42 17.68
CA ASN A 537 -26.30 31.87 17.83
C ASN A 537 -27.66 32.44 17.36
N TYR A 538 -28.49 32.82 18.33
CA TYR A 538 -29.77 33.49 18.11
C TYR A 538 -29.55 34.97 17.74
N ARG A 539 -30.20 35.48 16.67
CA ARG A 539 -30.12 36.88 16.21
C ARG A 539 -31.51 37.49 16.02
N GLN A 540 -31.95 38.39 16.91
CA GLN A 540 -33.23 39.09 16.73
C GLN A 540 -33.07 40.35 15.85
N TYR A 541 -33.73 40.36 14.69
CA TYR A 541 -33.70 41.49 13.76
C TYR A 541 -34.82 42.51 14.00
N ASN A 542 -36.03 42.05 14.36
CA ASN A 542 -37.26 42.86 14.50
C ASN A 542 -37.88 42.79 15.91
N SER A 543 -38.65 43.80 16.30
CA SER A 543 -39.19 44.00 17.66
C SER A 543 -40.36 43.10 18.07
N HIS A 544 -40.71 42.09 17.28
CA HIS A 544 -41.81 41.17 17.58
C HIS A 544 -41.37 40.05 18.54
N LYS A 545 -42.35 39.40 19.18
CA LYS A 545 -42.14 38.25 20.07
C LYS A 545 -42.09 36.96 19.25
N TYR A 546 -41.00 36.22 19.41
CA TYR A 546 -40.73 34.94 18.77
C TYR A 546 -40.17 33.96 19.80
N GLY A 547 -40.19 32.67 19.46
CA GLY A 547 -39.47 31.61 20.16
C GLY A 547 -38.81 30.66 19.18
N THR A 548 -37.70 30.08 19.63
CA THR A 548 -36.94 29.03 18.96
C THR A 548 -36.59 27.95 19.98
N ALA A 549 -36.69 26.69 19.60
CA ALA A 549 -36.11 25.58 20.38
C ALA A 549 -35.19 24.73 19.48
N ILE A 550 -34.24 24.05 20.10
CA ILE A 550 -33.41 23.02 19.50
C ILE A 550 -33.46 21.76 20.37
N ASP A 551 -33.24 20.61 19.73
CA ASP A 551 -33.42 19.28 20.29
C ASP A 551 -32.57 18.25 19.52
N ASP A 552 -32.39 17.04 20.07
CA ASP A 552 -31.76 15.89 19.41
C ASP A 552 -30.46 16.21 18.60
N ILE A 553 -29.49 16.90 19.22
CA ILE A 553 -28.19 17.21 18.59
C ILE A 553 -27.36 15.93 18.49
N ASN A 554 -26.87 15.59 17.30
CA ASN A 554 -26.09 14.38 17.04
C ASN A 554 -24.98 14.62 16.01
N PHE A 555 -23.77 14.13 16.30
CA PHE A 555 -22.62 14.18 15.40
C PHE A 555 -22.42 12.85 14.65
N ARG A 556 -22.22 12.90 13.34
CA ARG A 556 -22.05 11.72 12.45
C ARG A 556 -20.81 11.85 11.58
N ASN A 557 -20.15 10.71 11.33
CA ASN A 557 -18.92 10.59 10.53
C ASN A 557 -17.82 11.61 10.94
N CYS A 558 -17.78 11.98 12.21
CA CYS A 558 -16.83 12.97 12.74
C CYS A 558 -15.54 12.36 13.28
N ASN A 559 -15.55 11.07 13.60
CA ASN A 559 -14.39 10.30 14.06
C ASN A 559 -13.25 10.35 13.03
N VAL A 560 -12.07 10.77 13.48
CA VAL A 560 -10.84 10.68 12.68
C VAL A 560 -10.45 9.19 12.58
N PRO A 561 -9.98 8.69 11.42
CA PRO A 561 -9.44 7.33 11.31
C PRO A 561 -8.33 7.10 12.36
N LYS A 562 -8.36 5.95 13.05
CA LYS A 562 -7.27 5.53 13.94
C LYS A 562 -6.04 5.16 13.11
N TYR A 563 -5.18 6.13 12.87
CA TYR A 563 -3.80 5.88 12.43
C TYR A 563 -3.04 5.25 13.59
N GLY A 564 -3.11 3.92 13.71
CA GLY A 564 -2.51 3.17 14.82
C GLY A 564 -0.97 3.22 14.82
N ASP A 565 -0.37 2.95 15.98
CA ASP A 565 1.08 2.96 16.23
C ASP A 565 1.83 1.83 15.49
N ILE A 566 1.89 1.97 14.17
CA ILE A 566 2.62 1.12 13.24
C ILE A 566 3.26 2.06 12.20
N GLU A 567 4.52 1.83 11.83
CA GLU A 567 5.04 2.35 10.56
C GLU A 567 4.30 1.64 9.41
N ILE A 568 3.12 2.15 9.06
CA ILE A 568 2.37 1.69 7.89
C ILE A 568 3.17 2.15 6.68
N ASP A 569 3.93 1.21 6.14
CA ASP A 569 4.48 1.32 4.81
C ASP A 569 3.30 1.46 3.84
N CYS A 570 3.15 2.62 3.19
CA CYS A 570 2.01 2.87 2.28
C CYS A 570 2.14 2.09 0.96
N ASP A 571 3.09 1.15 0.85
CA ASP A 571 3.35 0.23 -0.28
C ASP A 571 2.21 -0.80 -0.53
N GLY A 572 1.08 -0.69 0.17
CA GLY A 572 -0.15 -1.41 -0.16
C GLY A 572 -0.86 -0.81 -1.38
N GLU A 573 -1.16 -1.64 -2.39
CA GLU A 573 -1.65 -1.24 -3.74
C GLU A 573 -2.91 -0.35 -3.78
N ASN A 574 -3.58 -0.08 -2.65
CA ASN A 574 -4.76 0.77 -2.56
C ASN A 574 -4.62 1.99 -1.62
N LEU A 575 -3.40 2.38 -1.24
CA LEU A 575 -3.14 3.51 -0.35
C LEU A 575 -2.45 4.69 -1.05
N PHE A 576 -2.90 5.91 -0.74
CA PHE A 576 -2.26 7.18 -1.11
C PHE A 576 -1.53 7.75 0.11
N LYS A 577 -0.26 8.19 -0.07
CA LYS A 577 0.55 8.78 1.01
C LYS A 577 0.49 10.31 0.99
N CYS A 578 -0.06 10.88 2.06
CA CYS A 578 -0.13 12.31 2.32
C CYS A 578 1.26 12.91 2.62
N SER A 579 1.45 14.21 2.41
CA SER A 579 2.75 14.88 2.68
C SER A 579 3.10 14.93 4.17
N ASN A 580 2.11 14.83 5.06
CA ASN A 580 2.25 14.67 6.50
C ASN A 580 2.58 13.23 6.95
N GLY A 581 2.70 12.28 6.01
CA GLY A 581 3.11 10.89 6.26
C GLY A 581 1.97 9.90 6.52
N HIS A 582 0.72 10.35 6.70
CA HIS A 582 -0.44 9.46 6.80
C HIS A 582 -0.76 8.77 5.46
N CYS A 583 -1.40 7.59 5.49
CA CYS A 583 -1.96 6.95 4.29
C CYS A 583 -3.51 7.06 4.31
N ILE A 584 -4.14 7.35 3.16
CA ILE A 584 -5.60 7.28 2.94
C ILE A 584 -5.92 6.29 1.80
N ASP A 585 -7.18 5.87 1.62
CA ASP A 585 -7.60 4.99 0.51
C ASP A 585 -7.49 5.73 -0.86
N ASN A 586 -7.00 5.06 -1.90
CA ASN A 586 -6.84 5.63 -3.25
C ASN A 586 -8.16 6.14 -3.89
N LYS A 587 -9.33 5.71 -3.38
CA LYS A 587 -10.66 6.23 -3.75
C LYS A 587 -10.99 7.59 -3.15
N LEU A 588 -10.11 8.14 -2.31
CA LEU A 588 -10.20 9.49 -1.75
C LEU A 588 -9.30 10.50 -2.48
N GLU A 589 -8.41 10.05 -3.38
CA GLU A 589 -7.62 10.95 -4.23
C GLU A 589 -8.50 11.84 -5.13
N CYS A 590 -8.18 13.14 -5.17
CA CYS A 590 -8.76 14.12 -6.10
C CYS A 590 -10.29 14.08 -6.15
N ASP A 591 -10.91 14.00 -4.97
CA ASP A 591 -12.33 13.92 -4.67
C ASP A 591 -13.03 15.30 -4.64
N TYR A 592 -12.27 16.35 -4.36
CA TYR A 592 -12.63 17.65 -3.76
C TYR A 592 -12.87 17.61 -2.24
N SER A 593 -12.22 16.66 -1.53
CA SER A 593 -12.18 16.58 -0.06
C SER A 593 -10.74 16.41 0.42
N ASN A 594 -10.31 17.26 1.36
CA ASN A 594 -8.95 17.23 1.93
C ASN A 594 -8.88 16.19 3.08
N ASP A 595 -8.83 14.92 2.71
CA ASP A 595 -8.93 13.77 3.61
C ASP A 595 -7.58 13.48 4.30
N CYS A 596 -6.48 13.83 3.63
CA CYS A 596 -5.14 13.96 4.20
C CYS A 596 -5.02 15.03 5.31
N MET A 597 -6.00 15.92 5.44
CA MET A 597 -6.00 17.14 6.27
C MET A 597 -4.93 18.20 5.92
N ASP A 598 -3.92 17.89 5.11
CA ASP A 598 -2.86 18.80 4.64
C ASP A 598 -3.01 19.27 3.18
N ASN A 599 -4.04 18.79 2.47
CA ASN A 599 -4.38 19.08 1.07
C ASN A 599 -3.41 18.47 0.02
N SER A 600 -2.69 17.38 0.34
CA SER A 600 -1.81 16.68 -0.61
C SER A 600 -2.55 15.86 -1.66
N ASP A 601 -3.70 15.31 -1.26
CA ASP A 601 -4.68 14.55 -2.05
C ASP A 601 -5.46 15.42 -3.05
N GLU A 602 -5.55 16.71 -2.76
CA GLU A 602 -6.24 17.75 -3.54
C GLU A 602 -5.27 18.79 -4.15
N ASP A 603 -4.00 18.44 -4.34
CA ASP A 603 -3.02 19.33 -4.98
C ASP A 603 -3.31 19.51 -6.48
N GLU A 604 -3.31 20.76 -6.96
CA GLU A 604 -3.64 21.11 -8.36
C GLU A 604 -2.69 20.46 -9.38
N HIS A 605 -1.42 20.24 -9.01
CA HIS A 605 -0.41 19.63 -9.89
C HIS A 605 -0.61 18.11 -10.00
N PHE A 606 -0.97 17.46 -8.90
CA PHE A 606 -1.34 16.04 -8.85
C PHE A 606 -2.69 15.78 -9.55
N CYS A 607 -3.74 16.49 -9.13
CA CYS A 607 -5.10 16.30 -9.59
C CYS A 607 -5.36 16.82 -11.01
N GLY A 608 -4.50 17.70 -11.55
CA GLY A 608 -4.53 18.11 -12.95
C GLY A 608 -4.37 16.96 -13.97
N SER A 609 -3.98 15.76 -13.52
CA SER A 609 -3.95 14.54 -14.32
C SER A 609 -5.33 13.84 -14.48
N PHE A 610 -6.29 14.09 -13.58
CA PHE A 610 -7.60 13.42 -13.52
C PHE A 610 -8.59 14.04 -14.51
N LYS A 611 -8.52 13.58 -15.76
CA LYS A 611 -9.26 14.11 -16.94
C LYS A 611 -10.78 13.85 -16.90
N GLY A 612 -11.48 14.44 -15.95
CA GLY A 612 -12.94 14.37 -15.82
C GLY A 612 -13.50 15.19 -14.67
N ASN A 613 -12.64 15.58 -13.73
CA ASN A 613 -12.98 16.38 -12.57
C ASN A 613 -13.44 17.80 -12.96
N CYS A 614 -14.31 18.37 -12.13
CA CYS A 614 -15.00 19.63 -12.36
C CYS A 614 -15.48 20.28 -11.04
N ASP A 615 -14.82 21.37 -10.67
CA ASP A 615 -15.08 22.24 -9.51
C ASP A 615 -16.06 23.38 -9.80
N PHE A 616 -16.47 23.53 -11.06
CA PHE A 616 -17.25 24.66 -11.61
C PHE A 616 -16.69 26.08 -11.41
N GLU A 617 -15.60 26.27 -10.66
CA GLU A 617 -14.78 27.48 -10.63
C GLU A 617 -14.16 27.78 -12.00
N SER A 618 -13.83 26.72 -12.74
CA SER A 618 -13.17 26.76 -14.04
C SER A 618 -14.06 26.25 -15.19
N GLU A 619 -13.59 26.39 -16.44
CA GLU A 619 -14.31 25.82 -17.60
C GLU A 619 -14.17 24.29 -17.65
N CYS A 620 -15.17 23.57 -17.14
CA CYS A 620 -15.24 22.10 -17.14
C CYS A 620 -15.38 21.47 -18.55
N LYS A 621 -14.31 21.54 -19.36
CA LYS A 621 -14.21 21.11 -20.76
C LYS A 621 -14.47 19.62 -21.01
N PHE A 622 -14.56 18.81 -19.96
CA PHE A 622 -14.91 17.39 -20.05
C PHE A 622 -16.43 17.14 -20.13
N TRP A 623 -17.24 18.08 -19.64
CA TRP A 623 -18.69 17.92 -19.55
C TRP A 623 -19.43 18.87 -20.52
N ARG A 624 -20.61 18.45 -20.97
CA ARG A 624 -21.44 19.20 -21.93
C ARG A 624 -22.92 19.14 -21.57
N GLN A 625 -23.61 20.27 -21.68
CA GLN A 625 -25.07 20.31 -21.57
C GLN A 625 -25.73 19.79 -22.85
N ALA A 626 -26.85 19.07 -22.71
CA ALA A 626 -27.64 18.61 -23.86
C ALA A 626 -28.28 19.78 -24.63
N ASN A 627 -28.48 19.62 -25.94
CA ASN A 627 -29.08 20.64 -26.80
C ASN A 627 -30.49 21.04 -26.30
N GLY A 628 -30.64 22.31 -25.90
CA GLY A 628 -31.89 22.86 -25.37
C GLY A 628 -32.09 22.66 -23.86
N SER A 629 -31.16 22.02 -23.15
CA SER A 629 -31.09 22.07 -21.69
C SER A 629 -30.43 23.35 -21.20
N VAL A 630 -30.73 23.74 -19.95
CA VAL A 630 -30.10 24.88 -19.26
C VAL A 630 -29.88 24.53 -17.79
N PHE A 631 -28.65 24.13 -17.45
CA PHE A 631 -28.10 24.39 -16.13
C PHE A 631 -27.38 25.74 -16.20
N GLU A 632 -27.60 26.62 -15.23
CA GLU A 632 -26.93 27.92 -15.12
C GLU A 632 -25.84 27.83 -14.04
N SER A 633 -24.64 28.36 -14.30
CA SER A 633 -23.57 28.45 -13.31
C SER A 633 -23.87 29.60 -12.35
N PHE A 634 -23.96 29.32 -11.06
CA PHE A 634 -24.25 30.26 -10.00
C PHE A 634 -23.05 30.47 -9.11
N LYS A 635 -22.55 31.72 -9.05
CA LYS A 635 -21.69 32.16 -7.95
C LYS A 635 -22.52 32.76 -6.81
N GLY A 636 -22.28 32.32 -5.58
CA GLY A 636 -23.15 32.40 -4.40
C GLY A 636 -23.59 33.79 -3.88
N LYS A 637 -24.27 34.60 -4.69
CA LYS A 637 -24.77 35.92 -4.27
C LYS A 637 -26.16 35.88 -3.64
N ILE A 638 -26.27 36.50 -2.46
CA ILE A 638 -27.52 36.83 -1.76
C ILE A 638 -28.52 37.49 -2.74
N GLY A 639 -29.54 36.73 -3.19
CA GLY A 639 -30.47 37.23 -4.21
C GLY A 639 -31.68 36.37 -4.58
N LYS A 640 -31.65 35.04 -4.43
CA LYS A 640 -32.79 34.14 -4.71
C LYS A 640 -32.97 33.11 -3.58
N SER A 641 -34.12 33.11 -2.90
CA SER A 641 -34.42 32.19 -1.78
C SER A 641 -34.87 30.79 -2.26
N TYR A 642 -34.12 30.21 -3.20
CA TYR A 642 -34.41 28.91 -3.81
C TYR A 642 -33.16 28.12 -4.20
N THR A 643 -31.97 28.72 -4.13
CA THR A 643 -30.68 28.13 -4.57
C THR A 643 -29.67 28.20 -3.42
N PRO A 644 -28.66 27.32 -3.36
CA PRO A 644 -27.68 27.28 -2.28
C PRO A 644 -26.97 28.62 -2.01
N LYS A 645 -26.72 28.91 -0.74
CA LYS A 645 -26.01 30.14 -0.32
C LYS A 645 -24.53 30.12 -0.72
N THR A 646 -23.92 28.94 -0.72
CA THR A 646 -22.53 28.68 -1.11
C THR A 646 -22.45 27.42 -1.98
N ASP A 647 -21.37 27.34 -2.72
CA ASP A 647 -20.78 26.10 -3.25
C ASP A 647 -20.31 25.15 -2.13
N HIS A 648 -19.80 23.98 -2.54
CA HIS A 648 -19.16 23.00 -1.66
C HIS A 648 -17.63 23.15 -1.58
N THR A 649 -16.89 23.33 -2.69
CA THR A 649 -15.42 23.49 -2.71
C THR A 649 -14.91 24.68 -1.87
N LEU A 650 -15.24 25.93 -2.22
CA LEU A 650 -14.76 27.14 -1.54
C LEU A 650 -15.64 27.55 -0.34
N ARG A 651 -16.82 26.93 -0.19
CA ARG A 651 -17.81 27.21 0.87
C ARG A 651 -18.11 28.71 1.04
N SER A 652 -18.23 29.45 -0.06
CA SER A 652 -18.26 30.92 -0.03
C SER A 652 -19.25 31.58 -1.01
N GLU A 653 -19.59 32.84 -0.75
CA GLU A 653 -20.41 33.66 -1.67
C GLU A 653 -19.71 33.95 -3.03
N ASN A 654 -18.44 33.57 -3.17
CA ASN A 654 -17.66 33.72 -4.41
C ASN A 654 -17.56 32.43 -5.22
N GLY A 655 -17.81 31.28 -4.61
CA GLY A 655 -17.69 29.97 -5.25
C GLY A 655 -18.87 29.64 -6.16
N ALA A 656 -18.66 28.77 -7.14
CA ALA A 656 -19.53 28.46 -8.26
C ALA A 656 -20.05 27.02 -8.20
N TYR A 657 -21.34 26.85 -8.49
CA TYR A 657 -21.98 25.55 -8.67
C TYR A 657 -22.97 25.58 -9.84
N MET A 658 -23.46 24.41 -10.29
CA MET A 658 -24.49 24.36 -11.33
C MET A 658 -25.89 24.24 -10.73
N SER A 659 -26.83 25.07 -11.19
CA SER A 659 -28.22 25.08 -10.71
C SER A 659 -29.24 24.91 -11.84
N TYR A 660 -30.27 24.10 -11.58
CA TYR A 660 -31.54 24.13 -12.28
C TYR A 660 -32.66 24.52 -11.30
N HIS A 661 -33.14 25.77 -11.41
CA HIS A 661 -34.06 26.39 -10.45
C HIS A 661 -35.30 26.98 -11.13
N LEU A 662 -36.39 27.18 -10.36
CA LEU A 662 -37.71 27.53 -10.92
C LEU A 662 -37.71 28.73 -11.89
N SER A 663 -36.83 29.72 -11.73
CA SER A 663 -36.81 30.90 -12.62
C SER A 663 -36.20 30.66 -14.01
N ILE A 664 -35.67 29.46 -14.28
CA ILE A 664 -35.25 29.00 -15.62
C ILE A 664 -35.94 27.69 -16.03
N ALA A 665 -36.76 27.10 -15.16
CA ALA A 665 -37.37 25.79 -15.38
C ALA A 665 -38.60 25.84 -16.30
N ASN A 666 -38.69 24.85 -17.20
CA ASN A 666 -39.87 24.55 -18.00
C ASN A 666 -40.34 23.13 -17.65
N GLU A 667 -41.63 22.94 -17.37
CA GLU A 667 -42.26 21.63 -17.02
C GLU A 667 -42.09 20.53 -18.09
N GLN A 668 -41.53 20.85 -19.25
CA GLN A 668 -41.33 19.95 -20.39
C GLN A 668 -39.84 19.70 -20.71
N GLN A 669 -38.92 20.24 -19.90
CA GLN A 669 -37.47 20.12 -20.12
C GLN A 669 -36.78 19.64 -18.84
N LYS A 670 -36.21 18.44 -18.90
CA LYS A 670 -35.24 17.95 -17.92
C LYS A 670 -33.84 18.25 -18.45
N PRO A 671 -33.02 19.09 -17.79
CA PRO A 671 -31.67 19.33 -18.25
C PRO A 671 -30.75 18.15 -17.93
N MET A 672 -29.77 17.93 -18.80
CA MET A 672 -28.83 16.81 -18.75
C MET A 672 -27.42 17.32 -18.92
N PHE A 673 -26.54 16.95 -17.99
CA PHE A 673 -25.10 17.15 -18.07
C PHE A 673 -24.45 15.82 -18.46
N ILE A 674 -23.73 15.82 -19.58
CA ILE A 674 -23.22 14.61 -20.24
C ILE A 674 -21.69 14.64 -20.19
N SER A 675 -21.06 13.54 -19.82
CA SER A 675 -19.60 13.40 -19.84
C SER A 675 -19.07 13.33 -21.29
N LYS A 676 -17.75 13.30 -21.47
CA LYS A 676 -17.14 12.66 -22.64
C LYS A 676 -17.16 11.13 -22.48
N VAL A 677 -16.79 10.42 -23.54
CA VAL A 677 -16.76 8.95 -23.57
C VAL A 677 -15.74 8.41 -22.55
N ILE A 678 -16.18 7.42 -21.77
CA ILE A 678 -15.40 6.64 -20.80
C ILE A 678 -15.12 5.26 -21.43
N SER A 679 -13.92 4.73 -21.19
CA SER A 679 -13.52 3.41 -21.69
C SER A 679 -14.38 2.28 -21.11
N ALA A 680 -14.39 1.15 -21.81
CA ALA A 680 -14.88 -0.11 -21.29
C ALA A 680 -13.80 -0.75 -20.38
N GLU A 681 -14.19 -1.80 -19.65
CA GLU A 681 -13.28 -2.74 -18.97
C GLU A 681 -12.30 -2.08 -17.99
N LEU A 682 -12.85 -1.31 -17.04
CA LEU A 682 -12.13 -0.63 -15.96
C LEU A 682 -12.38 -1.37 -14.63
N PRO A 683 -11.34 -1.72 -13.85
CA PRO A 683 -11.48 -2.60 -12.68
C PRO A 683 -12.02 -1.90 -11.41
N SER A 684 -11.75 -0.60 -11.23
CA SER A 684 -12.16 0.16 -10.03
C SER A 684 -12.48 1.62 -10.35
N CYS A 685 -13.33 1.86 -11.35
CA CYS A 685 -13.78 3.22 -11.72
C CYS A 685 -15.06 3.62 -10.98
N HIS A 686 -15.03 4.74 -10.25
CA HIS A 686 -16.11 5.35 -9.49
C HIS A 686 -16.31 6.81 -9.93
N LEU A 687 -17.57 7.26 -9.93
CA LEU A 687 -17.97 8.65 -10.11
C LEU A 687 -18.48 9.19 -8.78
N ARG A 688 -17.94 10.33 -8.37
CA ARG A 688 -18.26 11.07 -7.14
C ARG A 688 -18.80 12.45 -7.54
N PHE A 689 -19.82 12.96 -6.88
CA PHE A 689 -20.25 14.36 -7.04
C PHE A 689 -21.05 14.84 -5.84
N TRP A 690 -21.10 16.16 -5.62
CA TRP A 690 -21.91 16.76 -4.58
C TRP A 690 -23.22 17.32 -5.13
N TYR A 691 -24.32 17.23 -4.37
CA TYR A 691 -25.64 17.69 -4.83
C TYR A 691 -26.50 18.28 -3.70
N ASN A 692 -27.34 19.26 -4.02
CA ASN A 692 -28.21 19.96 -3.06
C ASN A 692 -29.62 20.13 -3.67
N LEU A 693 -30.65 19.65 -2.97
CA LEU A 693 -32.04 19.55 -3.46
C LEU A 693 -32.97 20.43 -2.63
N ILE A 694 -33.16 21.67 -3.06
CA ILE A 694 -34.06 22.62 -2.39
C ILE A 694 -35.46 22.48 -3.00
N GLY A 695 -36.49 22.31 -2.17
CA GLY A 695 -37.89 22.33 -2.62
C GLY A 695 -38.70 21.09 -2.20
N ASP A 696 -39.67 20.68 -3.04
CA ASP A 696 -40.60 19.59 -2.73
C ASP A 696 -39.86 18.21 -2.74
N PRO A 697 -39.65 17.55 -1.58
CA PRO A 697 -38.64 16.49 -1.45
C PRO A 697 -38.94 15.27 -2.32
N LEU A 698 -40.20 14.83 -2.33
CA LEU A 698 -40.65 13.64 -3.07
C LEU A 698 -40.64 13.82 -4.60
N LYS A 699 -40.31 15.03 -5.08
CA LYS A 699 -40.52 15.51 -6.44
C LYS A 699 -39.26 16.03 -7.14
N ASN A 700 -38.35 16.67 -6.41
CA ASN A 700 -37.10 17.18 -6.96
C ASN A 700 -36.02 16.08 -6.87
N LYS A 701 -35.41 15.71 -8.00
CA LYS A 701 -34.54 14.53 -8.11
C LYS A 701 -33.34 14.76 -9.03
N ILE A 702 -32.31 13.93 -8.85
CA ILE A 702 -31.24 13.71 -9.83
C ILE A 702 -31.30 12.24 -10.28
N ASN A 703 -31.28 12.00 -11.58
CA ASN A 703 -31.20 10.66 -12.17
C ASN A 703 -29.86 10.53 -12.90
N VAL A 704 -29.07 9.50 -12.61
CA VAL A 704 -27.81 9.24 -13.30
C VAL A 704 -27.96 8.02 -14.21
N TYR A 705 -27.69 8.22 -15.49
CA TYR A 705 -27.79 7.21 -16.54
C TYR A 705 -26.43 6.96 -17.19
N THR A 706 -26.28 5.79 -17.82
CA THR A 706 -25.24 5.51 -18.80
C THR A 706 -25.84 5.17 -20.15
N ARG A 707 -25.10 5.43 -21.23
CA ARG A 707 -25.44 4.97 -22.59
C ARG A 707 -24.18 4.56 -23.35
N THR A 708 -24.28 3.56 -24.21
CA THR A 708 -23.22 3.04 -25.08
C THR A 708 -23.35 3.51 -26.53
N LYS A 709 -24.56 3.97 -26.90
CA LYS A 709 -24.90 4.47 -28.23
C LYS A 709 -25.53 5.86 -28.10
N ASN A 710 -25.30 6.75 -29.07
CA ASN A 710 -25.74 8.15 -29.00
C ASN A 710 -27.25 8.34 -29.27
N THR A 711 -28.10 7.57 -28.59
CA THR A 711 -29.57 7.59 -28.76
C THR A 711 -30.29 7.61 -27.40
N PHE A 712 -31.44 8.26 -27.32
CA PHE A 712 -32.24 8.33 -26.09
C PHE A 712 -32.79 6.98 -25.61
N ASN A 713 -32.90 5.98 -26.49
CA ASN A 713 -33.41 4.66 -26.16
C ASN A 713 -32.36 3.75 -25.50
N ASP A 714 -31.08 4.16 -25.50
CA ASP A 714 -29.94 3.40 -24.97
C ASP A 714 -29.57 3.83 -23.53
N MET A 715 -30.33 4.77 -22.94
CA MET A 715 -30.06 5.29 -21.59
C MET A 715 -30.52 4.30 -20.52
N LYS A 716 -29.55 3.62 -19.89
CA LYS A 716 -29.73 2.74 -18.73
C LYS A 716 -29.61 3.59 -17.46
N LEU A 717 -30.66 3.62 -16.63
CA LEU A 717 -30.59 4.25 -15.30
C LEU A 717 -29.64 3.44 -14.40
N LEU A 718 -28.72 4.11 -13.72
CA LEU A 718 -27.94 3.52 -12.63
C LEU A 718 -28.60 3.80 -11.28
N GLN A 719 -28.82 5.09 -10.98
CA GLN A 719 -29.24 5.53 -9.64
C GLN A 719 -30.08 6.81 -9.70
N THR A 720 -31.01 6.96 -8.76
CA THR A 720 -31.83 8.16 -8.56
C THR A 720 -31.62 8.67 -7.14
N PHE A 721 -31.30 9.95 -7.01
CA PHE A 721 -31.12 10.65 -5.75
C PHE A 721 -32.32 11.57 -5.49
N SER A 722 -32.90 11.48 -4.29
CA SER A 722 -34.01 12.32 -3.85
C SER A 722 -33.99 12.45 -2.33
N THR A 723 -34.34 13.63 -1.82
CA THR A 723 -34.40 13.93 -0.38
C THR A 723 -35.82 13.72 0.18
N ASN A 724 -35.95 13.56 1.50
CA ASN A 724 -37.23 13.70 2.22
C ASN A 724 -37.35 15.05 2.96
N ASP A 725 -36.27 15.83 3.03
CA ASP A 725 -36.16 17.12 3.74
C ASP A 725 -35.92 18.30 2.79
N VAL A 726 -36.45 19.47 3.15
CA VAL A 726 -36.36 20.73 2.38
C VAL A 726 -35.13 21.54 2.83
N ASN A 727 -33.93 20.98 2.65
CA ASN A 727 -32.71 21.52 3.25
C ASN A 727 -31.71 22.06 2.22
N ASP A 728 -31.19 23.26 2.50
CA ASP A 728 -30.01 23.83 1.84
C ASP A 728 -28.75 23.16 2.43
N PHE A 729 -28.44 21.98 1.92
CA PHE A 729 -27.35 21.12 2.38
C PHE A 729 -26.79 20.29 1.21
N TRP A 730 -25.46 20.27 1.07
CA TRP A 730 -24.75 19.49 0.06
C TRP A 730 -24.57 18.04 0.53
N MET A 731 -24.97 17.08 -0.31
CA MET A 731 -24.86 15.64 -0.08
C MET A 731 -23.88 15.03 -1.08
N ARG A 732 -22.98 14.15 -0.63
CA ARG A 732 -22.10 13.34 -1.48
C ARG A 732 -22.93 12.27 -2.20
N ALA A 733 -22.69 12.07 -3.48
CA ALA A 733 -23.17 10.95 -4.28
C ALA A 733 -21.97 10.18 -4.81
N GLU A 734 -22.00 8.85 -4.66
CA GLU A 734 -21.01 7.94 -5.21
C GLU A 734 -21.71 6.88 -6.07
N ILE A 735 -21.14 6.57 -7.22
CA ILE A 735 -21.66 5.60 -8.19
C ILE A 735 -20.48 4.79 -8.74
N SER A 736 -20.47 3.48 -8.50
CA SER A 736 -19.50 2.59 -9.12
C SER A 736 -19.82 2.38 -10.61
N LEU A 737 -18.81 2.54 -11.48
CA LEU A 737 -18.91 2.51 -12.94
C LEU A 737 -18.18 1.31 -13.57
N VAL A 738 -17.95 0.24 -12.80
CA VAL A 738 -17.34 -1.01 -13.29
C VAL A 738 -18.34 -1.88 -14.09
N HIS A 739 -17.83 -2.88 -14.82
CA HIS A 739 -18.58 -3.87 -15.62
C HIS A 739 -19.23 -3.41 -16.96
N PHE A 740 -18.74 -2.35 -17.62
CA PHE A 740 -19.18 -1.98 -18.97
C PHE A 740 -18.30 -2.65 -20.06
N LYS A 741 -18.95 -3.30 -21.03
CA LYS A 741 -18.33 -4.01 -22.18
C LYS A 741 -18.28 -3.20 -23.49
N GLU A 742 -18.87 -2.02 -23.50
CA GLU A 742 -18.84 -1.06 -24.60
C GLU A 742 -18.52 0.32 -23.98
N HIS A 743 -17.81 1.18 -24.70
CA HIS A 743 -17.52 2.55 -24.27
C HIS A 743 -18.82 3.33 -24.02
N PHE A 744 -18.84 4.20 -23.02
CA PHE A 744 -20.08 4.81 -22.53
C PHE A 744 -19.95 6.28 -22.13
N GLU A 745 -21.04 7.03 -22.19
CA GLU A 745 -21.17 8.36 -21.57
C GLU A 745 -22.04 8.23 -20.31
N VAL A 746 -21.68 8.98 -19.26
CA VAL A 746 -22.54 9.22 -18.10
C VAL A 746 -23.39 10.46 -18.35
N ILE A 747 -24.64 10.43 -17.91
CA ILE A 747 -25.61 11.52 -18.01
C ILE A 747 -26.19 11.77 -16.62
N ILE A 748 -26.01 12.98 -16.10
CA ILE A 748 -26.66 13.47 -14.89
C ILE A 748 -27.86 14.33 -15.32
N GLU A 749 -29.08 13.81 -15.11
CA GLU A 749 -30.35 14.50 -15.38
C GLU A 749 -30.90 15.12 -14.09
N ALA A 750 -31.28 16.40 -14.13
CA ALA A 750 -32.05 17.01 -13.06
C ALA A 750 -33.56 17.02 -13.38
N GLU A 751 -34.38 16.67 -12.40
CA GLU A 751 -35.83 16.67 -12.50
C GLU A 751 -36.42 17.60 -11.43
N LEU A 752 -36.94 18.76 -11.86
CA LEU A 752 -37.60 19.75 -11.00
C LEU A 752 -39.12 19.73 -11.27
N ASN A 753 -39.89 19.23 -10.31
CA ASN A 753 -41.35 19.03 -10.45
C ASN A 753 -42.19 20.02 -9.61
N ASN A 754 -41.56 21.01 -8.95
CA ASN A 754 -42.24 22.05 -8.17
C ASN A 754 -41.31 23.27 -7.94
N LEU A 755 -41.71 24.20 -7.05
CA LEU A 755 -40.85 25.22 -6.46
C LEU A 755 -39.53 24.63 -5.91
N GLY A 756 -38.42 25.35 -6.13
CA GLY A 756 -37.10 25.00 -5.61
C GLY A 756 -35.97 25.06 -6.65
N SER A 757 -34.94 24.25 -6.41
CA SER A 757 -33.81 24.00 -7.30
C SER A 757 -33.22 22.59 -7.13
N VAL A 758 -32.58 22.11 -8.18
CA VAL A 758 -31.69 20.94 -8.18
C VAL A 758 -30.29 21.46 -8.51
N ASN A 759 -29.31 21.20 -7.66
CA ASN A 759 -27.96 21.76 -7.76
C ASN A 759 -26.92 20.65 -7.69
N ILE A 760 -25.81 20.82 -8.43
CA ILE A 760 -24.70 19.87 -8.54
C ILE A 760 -23.40 20.67 -8.42
N ASP A 761 -22.44 20.10 -7.70
CA ASP A 761 -21.08 20.61 -7.48
C ASP A 761 -20.05 19.48 -7.61
N ASP A 762 -18.77 19.87 -7.70
CA ASP A 762 -17.61 19.04 -7.36
C ASP A 762 -17.67 17.61 -7.92
N ILE A 763 -17.79 17.50 -9.25
CA ILE A 763 -17.84 16.19 -9.92
C ILE A 763 -16.40 15.68 -10.06
N SER A 764 -16.11 14.48 -9.56
CA SER A 764 -14.79 13.85 -9.69
C SER A 764 -14.87 12.36 -10.04
N PHE A 765 -13.79 11.82 -10.61
CA PHE A 765 -13.66 10.40 -10.93
C PHE A 765 -12.44 9.80 -10.22
N SER A 766 -12.56 8.56 -9.75
CA SER A 766 -11.42 7.81 -9.20
C SER A 766 -10.32 7.56 -10.23
N ARG A 767 -9.08 7.39 -9.77
CA ARG A 767 -7.86 7.21 -10.57
C ARG A 767 -7.94 6.21 -11.73
N TYR A 768 -8.66 5.10 -11.55
CA TYR A 768 -8.79 4.02 -12.56
C TYR A 768 -9.83 4.29 -13.67
N CYS A 769 -10.40 5.49 -13.74
CA CYS A 769 -11.31 5.87 -14.83
C CYS A 769 -10.52 6.33 -16.08
N ALA A 770 -10.54 5.54 -17.16
CA ALA A 770 -9.90 5.92 -18.43
C ALA A 770 -10.90 6.57 -19.40
N PHE A 771 -10.45 7.57 -20.15
CA PHE A 771 -11.32 8.46 -20.94
C PHE A 771 -10.89 8.57 -22.40
N LEU A 772 -11.88 8.65 -23.30
CA LEU A 772 -11.71 8.72 -24.75
C LEU A 772 -12.22 10.09 -25.26
N PRO A 773 -11.48 11.20 -25.02
CA PRO A 773 -12.04 12.55 -25.05
C PRO A 773 -12.43 13.09 -26.45
N ASN A 774 -12.13 12.34 -27.51
CA ASN A 774 -12.43 12.67 -28.91
C ASN A 774 -13.39 11.67 -29.57
N GLU A 775 -13.75 10.57 -28.90
CA GLU A 775 -14.75 9.64 -29.42
C GLU A 775 -16.17 10.21 -29.34
N ILE A 776 -17.05 9.68 -30.20
CA ILE A 776 -18.48 9.93 -30.18
C ILE A 776 -19.16 8.55 -30.24
N LEU A 777 -19.96 8.22 -29.22
CA LEU A 777 -20.63 6.93 -29.12
C LEU A 777 -21.34 6.54 -30.43
N PRO A 778 -21.25 5.27 -30.87
CA PRO A 778 -21.72 4.84 -32.17
C PRO A 778 -23.20 5.18 -32.40
N ASN A 779 -23.47 5.88 -33.50
CA ASN A 779 -24.80 5.89 -34.10
C ASN A 779 -25.05 4.52 -34.75
N PRO A 780 -26.24 3.93 -34.63
CA PRO A 780 -26.49 2.60 -35.16
C PRO A 780 -26.54 2.59 -36.70
N ILE A 781 -25.72 1.74 -37.36
CA ILE A 781 -26.05 0.83 -38.51
C ILE A 781 -24.80 0.28 -39.25
N THR A 782 -24.65 -1.06 -39.24
CA THR A 782 -23.98 -2.03 -40.16
C THR A 782 -22.66 -1.76 -40.95
N GLU A 783 -21.64 -2.59 -40.62
CA GLU A 783 -20.73 -3.39 -41.49
C GLU A 783 -19.82 -2.80 -42.62
N LYS A 784 -18.49 -2.76 -42.31
CA LYS A 784 -17.32 -3.31 -43.08
C LYS A 784 -16.68 -2.54 -44.31
N PRO A 785 -15.40 -2.83 -44.69
CA PRO A 785 -14.40 -1.82 -45.16
C PRO A 785 -13.76 -2.03 -46.57
N GLN A 786 -12.85 -1.14 -47.07
CA GLN A 786 -11.46 -1.47 -47.52
C GLN A 786 -10.62 -0.41 -48.34
N THR A 787 -9.42 -0.14 -47.77
CA THR A 787 -8.01 0.21 -48.19
C THR A 787 -7.45 1.59 -48.69
N THR A 788 -6.57 2.34 -47.93
CA THR A 788 -5.10 2.72 -48.18
C THR A 788 -4.36 4.06 -47.82
N ILE A 789 -3.61 4.00 -46.71
CA ILE A 789 -2.16 4.21 -46.40
C ILE A 789 -1.11 5.07 -47.21
N THR A 790 -0.43 6.02 -46.52
CA THR A 790 1.01 6.54 -46.52
C THR A 790 1.22 7.78 -45.58
N THR A 791 2.23 8.02 -44.70
CA THR A 791 3.16 7.28 -43.77
C THR A 791 3.22 8.10 -42.43
N THR A 792 4.24 8.62 -41.68
CA THR A 792 5.74 8.57 -41.52
C THR A 792 6.19 9.31 -40.20
N GLU A 793 7.23 8.84 -39.46
CA GLU A 793 8.14 9.52 -38.45
C GLU A 793 7.60 10.47 -37.32
N ALA A 794 8.02 10.43 -36.02
CA ALA A 794 8.90 9.52 -35.23
C ALA A 794 8.91 9.81 -33.69
N SER A 795 9.33 8.83 -32.84
CA SER A 795 9.79 8.95 -31.41
C SER A 795 8.71 9.22 -30.32
N THR A 796 8.63 8.67 -29.10
CA THR A 796 9.22 7.56 -28.27
C THR A 796 8.36 7.48 -26.95
N THR A 797 8.41 6.55 -25.96
CA THR A 797 9.32 5.47 -25.49
C THR A 797 8.53 4.41 -24.65
N ASP A 798 9.23 3.44 -24.02
CA ASP A 798 8.76 2.37 -23.10
C ASP A 798 8.51 2.84 -21.63
N ASP A 799 8.08 2.04 -20.63
CA ASP A 799 8.17 0.56 -20.41
C ASP A 799 7.12 0.07 -19.36
N ASP A 800 6.57 -1.17 -19.47
CA ASP A 800 5.92 -1.92 -18.34
C ASP A 800 5.58 -3.42 -18.66
N LEU A 801 5.23 -4.22 -17.63
CA LEU A 801 5.25 -5.70 -17.64
C LEU A 801 3.97 -6.42 -17.14
N CYS A 802 3.03 -6.74 -18.05
CA CYS A 802 2.14 -7.92 -18.00
C CYS A 802 1.38 -8.11 -19.34
N PRO A 803 0.88 -9.32 -19.69
CA PRO A 803 -0.04 -9.48 -20.81
C PRO A 803 -1.37 -8.75 -20.54
N TYR A 804 -1.79 -7.90 -21.48
CA TYR A 804 -3.03 -7.11 -21.39
C TYR A 804 -4.25 -8.00 -21.07
N GLY A 805 -4.98 -7.65 -20.00
CA GLY A 805 -6.19 -8.34 -19.56
C GLY A 805 -6.00 -9.37 -18.44
N THR A 806 -4.78 -9.51 -17.89
CA THR A 806 -4.46 -10.46 -16.81
C THR A 806 -4.09 -9.75 -15.50
N ILE A 807 -4.45 -10.33 -14.36
CA ILE A 807 -4.21 -9.80 -13.00
C ILE A 807 -3.07 -10.61 -12.36
N ARG A 808 -2.18 -9.95 -11.60
CA ARG A 808 -1.01 -10.59 -10.98
C ARG A 808 -1.39 -11.26 -9.65
N CYS A 809 -0.93 -12.49 -9.41
CA CYS A 809 -1.05 -13.16 -8.09
C CYS A 809 -0.14 -12.48 -7.06
N ALA A 810 -0.45 -12.53 -5.76
CA ALA A 810 0.32 -11.80 -4.73
C ALA A 810 1.77 -12.27 -4.57
N THR A 811 2.07 -13.55 -4.82
CA THR A 811 3.47 -14.04 -4.91
C THR A 811 4.22 -13.58 -6.17
N GLY A 812 3.59 -12.79 -7.04
CA GLY A 812 4.23 -12.00 -8.10
C GLY A 812 4.73 -12.77 -9.33
N ALA A 813 4.66 -14.10 -9.31
CA ALA A 813 5.24 -15.01 -10.32
C ALA A 813 4.22 -15.67 -11.27
N LYS A 814 2.93 -15.39 -11.10
CA LYS A 814 1.81 -15.87 -11.93
C LYS A 814 0.82 -14.74 -12.19
N CYS A 815 -0.01 -14.92 -13.24
CA CYS A 815 -1.18 -14.09 -13.49
C CYS A 815 -2.43 -14.96 -13.69
N TYR A 816 -3.59 -14.42 -13.33
CA TYR A 816 -4.92 -15.04 -13.44
C TYR A 816 -5.90 -14.11 -14.17
N ASN A 817 -6.97 -14.67 -14.71
CA ASN A 817 -7.98 -13.95 -15.49
C ASN A 817 -9.24 -13.64 -14.65
N TYR A 818 -10.09 -12.73 -15.13
CA TYR A 818 -11.38 -12.41 -14.50
C TYR A 818 -12.31 -13.62 -14.32
N GLU A 819 -12.21 -14.64 -15.20
CA GLU A 819 -12.96 -15.90 -15.07
C GLU A 819 -12.42 -16.84 -13.98
N GLN A 820 -11.21 -16.57 -13.46
CA GLN A 820 -10.55 -17.34 -12.40
C GLN A 820 -10.74 -16.72 -11.01
N MET A 821 -11.01 -15.42 -10.92
CA MET A 821 -11.31 -14.73 -9.65
C MET A 821 -12.65 -15.19 -9.05
N CYS A 822 -12.70 -15.60 -7.78
CA CYS A 822 -13.91 -16.11 -7.11
C CYS A 822 -14.57 -17.30 -7.85
N ASN A 823 -13.79 -18.31 -8.25
CA ASN A 823 -14.25 -19.50 -8.99
C ASN A 823 -14.34 -20.80 -8.13
N PHE A 824 -14.01 -20.73 -6.84
CA PHE A 824 -13.81 -21.82 -5.85
C PHE A 824 -12.58 -22.71 -6.09
N PHE A 825 -11.53 -22.21 -6.74
CA PHE A 825 -10.30 -22.94 -7.06
C PHE A 825 -9.07 -22.00 -7.03
N ASP A 826 -8.00 -22.44 -6.38
CA ASP A 826 -6.75 -21.69 -6.23
C ASP A 826 -5.86 -21.84 -7.49
N ASP A 827 -6.13 -21.04 -8.53
CA ASP A 827 -5.32 -20.96 -9.75
C ASP A 827 -3.94 -20.32 -9.46
N CYS A 828 -3.88 -19.35 -8.54
CA CYS A 828 -2.63 -18.72 -8.10
C CYS A 828 -1.70 -19.67 -7.31
N GLY A 829 -2.23 -20.63 -6.54
CA GLY A 829 -1.44 -21.46 -5.61
C GLY A 829 -1.03 -20.73 -4.32
N ASP A 830 -1.58 -19.53 -4.10
CA ASP A 830 -1.42 -18.69 -2.90
C ASP A 830 -2.77 -18.10 -2.42
N ASN A 831 -3.88 -18.51 -3.07
CA ASN A 831 -5.27 -18.14 -2.81
C ASN A 831 -5.53 -16.61 -2.89
N SER A 832 -4.81 -15.88 -3.74
CA SER A 832 -5.01 -14.44 -4.01
C SER A 832 -6.26 -14.15 -4.84
N ASP A 833 -6.47 -14.94 -5.87
CA ASP A 833 -7.61 -14.99 -6.79
C ASP A 833 -8.95 -15.27 -6.07
N GLU A 834 -8.89 -16.04 -4.99
CA GLU A 834 -10.03 -16.44 -4.17
C GLU A 834 -10.19 -15.58 -2.89
N ARG A 835 -9.36 -14.54 -2.72
CA ARG A 835 -9.43 -13.59 -1.59
C ARG A 835 -10.54 -12.55 -1.83
N GLY A 836 -11.30 -12.22 -0.79
CA GLY A 836 -12.42 -11.26 -0.87
C GLY A 836 -13.73 -11.84 -1.41
N CYS A 837 -13.78 -13.16 -1.67
CA CYS A 837 -14.92 -13.83 -2.28
C CYS A 837 -16.00 -14.31 -1.28
N GLY A 838 -15.84 -14.07 0.02
CA GLY A 838 -16.84 -14.40 1.05
C GLY A 838 -17.20 -15.89 1.19
N GLN A 839 -16.31 -16.81 0.81
CA GLN A 839 -16.59 -18.26 0.72
C GLN A 839 -16.62 -18.98 2.07
N LYS A 840 -15.98 -18.39 3.08
CA LYS A 840 -16.08 -18.77 4.49
C LYS A 840 -16.29 -17.50 5.29
N CYS A 841 -17.27 -17.50 6.17
CA CYS A 841 -17.61 -16.37 7.03
C CYS A 841 -18.14 -16.86 8.37
N ASP A 842 -17.27 -16.80 9.36
CA ASP A 842 -17.49 -16.98 10.80
C ASP A 842 -17.73 -15.63 11.51
N PHE A 843 -17.82 -14.52 10.75
CA PHE A 843 -18.00 -13.14 11.21
C PHE A 843 -16.96 -12.59 12.21
N GLU A 844 -15.97 -13.39 12.64
CA GLU A 844 -14.80 -12.98 13.42
C GLU A 844 -13.85 -12.05 12.64
N SER A 845 -14.02 -12.00 11.32
CA SER A 845 -13.33 -11.08 10.41
C SER A 845 -14.31 -10.55 9.35
N ASN A 846 -13.94 -9.46 8.65
CA ASN A 846 -14.79 -8.90 7.61
C ASN A 846 -14.85 -9.85 6.39
N CYS A 847 -16.06 -10.31 6.04
CA CYS A 847 -16.28 -11.33 5.01
C CYS A 847 -16.63 -10.80 3.60
N ASP A 848 -16.68 -9.48 3.41
CA ASP A 848 -17.08 -8.78 2.17
C ASP A 848 -18.53 -9.04 1.67
N TRP A 849 -19.34 -9.73 2.47
CA TRP A 849 -20.80 -9.72 2.33
C TRP A 849 -21.38 -8.36 2.76
N PHE A 850 -22.50 -7.94 2.16
CA PHE A 850 -23.06 -6.60 2.34
C PHE A 850 -24.58 -6.54 2.54
N ASN A 851 -25.04 -5.53 3.28
CA ASN A 851 -26.46 -5.17 3.37
C ASN A 851 -26.93 -4.57 2.05
N SER A 852 -27.97 -5.11 1.44
CA SER A 852 -28.55 -4.54 0.20
C SER A 852 -29.61 -3.44 0.44
N ASN A 853 -29.95 -3.14 1.70
CA ASN A 853 -31.00 -2.19 2.08
C ASN A 853 -30.46 -1.11 3.05
N PHE A 854 -30.83 0.15 2.82
CA PHE A 854 -30.48 1.31 3.67
C PHE A 854 -31.55 1.65 4.74
N TYR A 855 -32.46 0.73 5.05
CA TYR A 855 -33.57 0.93 5.98
C TYR A 855 -33.66 -0.23 6.97
N GLU A 856 -34.00 0.04 8.24
CA GLU A 856 -34.31 -1.03 9.18
C GLU A 856 -35.52 -1.85 8.71
N PRO A 857 -35.55 -3.18 8.93
CA PRO A 857 -34.52 -3.99 9.59
C PRO A 857 -33.28 -4.18 8.71
N VAL A 858 -32.09 -4.04 9.30
CA VAL A 858 -30.79 -4.33 8.68
C VAL A 858 -30.09 -5.44 9.44
N TRP A 859 -29.16 -6.14 8.79
CA TRP A 859 -28.27 -7.09 9.46
C TRP A 859 -27.12 -6.33 10.13
N ARG A 860 -26.76 -6.69 11.36
CA ARG A 860 -25.65 -6.13 12.16
C ARG A 860 -24.87 -7.28 12.79
N VAL A 861 -23.56 -7.12 12.94
CA VAL A 861 -22.72 -8.06 13.69
C VAL A 861 -22.83 -7.73 15.18
N TYR A 862 -22.90 -8.76 16.02
CA TYR A 862 -22.94 -8.67 17.49
C TYR A 862 -21.95 -9.67 18.09
N SER A 863 -21.24 -9.28 19.14
CA SER A 863 -20.53 -10.19 20.03
C SER A 863 -21.19 -10.20 21.41
N GLY A 864 -21.42 -11.41 21.94
CA GLY A 864 -22.31 -11.61 23.09
C GLY A 864 -23.78 -11.28 22.79
N PRO A 865 -24.65 -11.16 23.81
CA PRO A 865 -26.10 -10.98 23.61
C PRO A 865 -26.45 -9.57 23.10
N SER A 866 -27.32 -9.49 22.08
CA SER A 866 -27.75 -8.23 21.46
C SER A 866 -28.35 -7.21 22.45
N GLU A 867 -28.13 -5.91 22.23
CA GLU A 867 -28.67 -4.83 23.08
C GLU A 867 -30.22 -4.77 23.05
N TYR A 868 -30.83 -5.28 21.98
CA TYR A 868 -32.28 -5.29 21.76
C TYR A 868 -32.98 -6.53 22.36
N ARG A 869 -32.21 -7.39 23.06
CA ARG A 869 -32.66 -8.64 23.68
C ARG A 869 -33.72 -8.41 24.77
N VAL A 870 -34.99 -8.43 24.36
CA VAL A 870 -36.10 -8.70 25.29
C VAL A 870 -35.85 -10.08 25.94
N SER A 871 -36.12 -10.21 27.24
CA SER A 871 -35.75 -11.39 28.02
C SER A 871 -36.30 -12.70 27.41
N GLY A 872 -35.43 -13.45 26.72
CA GLY A 872 -35.74 -14.69 26.01
C GLY A 872 -35.79 -14.63 24.48
N THR A 873 -35.44 -13.52 23.82
CA THR A 873 -35.32 -13.43 22.34
C THR A 873 -33.89 -13.13 21.91
N GLY A 874 -33.41 -13.71 20.81
CA GLY A 874 -32.00 -13.61 20.38
C GLY A 874 -31.06 -14.54 21.18
N PRO A 875 -29.92 -14.96 20.60
CA PRO A 875 -28.98 -15.88 21.24
C PRO A 875 -28.22 -15.21 22.39
N THR A 876 -27.53 -16.00 23.20
CA THR A 876 -26.68 -15.49 24.31
C THR A 876 -25.25 -15.18 23.90
N GLY A 877 -24.88 -15.53 22.68
CA GLY A 877 -23.53 -15.48 22.13
C GLY A 877 -23.47 -16.32 20.85
N ASP A 878 -22.32 -16.26 20.20
CA ASP A 878 -22.04 -16.92 18.93
C ASP A 878 -22.11 -18.47 18.99
N HIS A 879 -22.21 -19.13 17.83
CA HIS A 879 -22.21 -20.60 17.69
C HIS A 879 -20.80 -21.20 17.61
N THR A 880 -19.86 -20.55 16.92
CA THR A 880 -18.45 -20.98 16.84
C THR A 880 -17.69 -20.71 18.16
N LEU A 881 -17.97 -19.61 18.87
CA LEU A 881 -17.47 -19.29 20.22
C LEU A 881 -18.61 -19.01 21.24
N PRO A 882 -19.23 -20.06 21.82
CA PRO A 882 -20.33 -19.94 22.78
C PRO A 882 -20.00 -19.32 24.15
N ASN A 883 -18.77 -18.84 24.35
CA ASN A 883 -18.35 -18.09 25.54
C ASN A 883 -18.80 -16.61 25.51
N GLY A 884 -19.26 -16.12 24.35
CA GLY A 884 -19.66 -14.73 24.13
C GLY A 884 -18.53 -13.80 23.72
N SER A 885 -17.34 -14.31 23.36
CA SER A 885 -16.27 -13.51 22.74
C SER A 885 -16.29 -13.52 21.21
N GLY A 886 -17.08 -14.42 20.60
CA GLY A 886 -17.23 -14.49 19.15
C GLY A 886 -18.37 -13.64 18.60
N HIS A 887 -18.43 -13.56 17.28
CA HIS A 887 -19.25 -12.63 16.51
C HIS A 887 -20.28 -13.35 15.65
N TYR A 888 -21.54 -12.90 15.68
CA TYR A 888 -22.61 -13.43 14.83
C TYR A 888 -23.41 -12.30 14.16
N LEU A 889 -24.09 -12.60 13.06
CA LEU A 889 -24.90 -11.63 12.32
C LEU A 889 -26.38 -11.72 12.73
N ALA A 890 -27.04 -10.62 13.06
CA ALA A 890 -28.48 -10.61 13.35
C ALA A 890 -29.25 -9.39 12.85
N ALA A 891 -30.54 -9.59 12.62
CA ALA A 891 -31.52 -8.58 12.25
C ALA A 891 -32.69 -8.57 13.24
N ASN A 892 -33.22 -7.38 13.53
CA ASN A 892 -34.42 -7.18 14.36
C ASN A 892 -35.25 -6.01 13.81
N ASN A 893 -36.54 -5.90 14.19
CA ASN A 893 -37.45 -4.86 13.72
C ASN A 893 -37.68 -3.71 14.73
N SER A 894 -36.61 -3.17 15.34
CA SER A 894 -36.72 -2.17 16.42
C SER A 894 -37.38 -0.83 16.03
N VAL A 895 -37.46 -0.47 14.74
CA VAL A 895 -38.10 0.76 14.25
C VAL A 895 -39.32 0.45 13.36
N ILE A 896 -40.35 1.28 13.48
CA ILE A 896 -41.54 1.25 12.60
C ILE A 896 -41.16 1.86 11.24
N SER A 897 -40.75 1.01 10.30
CA SER A 897 -40.41 1.37 8.93
C SER A 897 -41.41 0.78 7.92
N ASP A 898 -41.36 1.25 6.66
CA ASP A 898 -42.17 0.71 5.55
C ASP A 898 -41.60 -0.60 4.97
N SER A 899 -40.39 -1.03 5.39
CA SER A 899 -39.77 -2.31 4.99
C SER A 899 -39.75 -3.28 6.16
N ASN A 900 -40.28 -4.48 5.97
CA ASN A 900 -40.18 -5.56 6.97
C ASN A 900 -39.06 -6.57 6.65
N VAL A 901 -38.14 -6.25 5.73
CA VAL A 901 -37.17 -7.22 5.17
C VAL A 901 -35.72 -6.70 5.22
N ALA A 902 -34.87 -7.43 5.95
CA ALA A 902 -33.41 -7.28 5.94
C ALA A 902 -32.80 -8.19 4.86
N VAL A 903 -31.78 -7.73 4.13
CA VAL A 903 -31.17 -8.47 3.00
C VAL A 903 -29.64 -8.44 3.09
N TRP A 904 -29.02 -9.62 3.18
CA TRP A 904 -27.57 -9.82 3.28
C TRP A 904 -27.07 -10.59 2.05
N ARG A 905 -26.14 -10.04 1.27
CA ARG A 905 -25.76 -10.53 -0.07
C ARG A 905 -24.25 -10.79 -0.18
N SER A 906 -23.88 -11.85 -0.88
CA SER A 906 -22.50 -12.22 -1.14
C SER A 906 -21.80 -11.26 -2.11
N PRO A 907 -20.45 -11.30 -2.19
CA PRO A 907 -19.71 -10.91 -3.39
C PRO A 907 -20.20 -11.63 -4.67
N LEU A 908 -19.69 -11.18 -5.83
CA LEU A 908 -19.93 -11.84 -7.11
C LEU A 908 -19.09 -13.11 -7.24
N LEU A 909 -19.73 -14.26 -7.42
CA LEU A 909 -19.09 -15.57 -7.56
C LEU A 909 -19.15 -15.99 -9.04
N GLN A 910 -18.06 -16.48 -9.65
CA GLN A 910 -18.01 -16.67 -11.12
C GLN A 910 -18.58 -18.00 -11.61
N SER A 911 -18.10 -19.12 -11.05
CA SER A 911 -18.48 -20.46 -11.48
C SER A 911 -18.59 -21.38 -10.27
N ALA A 912 -19.26 -22.53 -10.38
CA ALA A 912 -19.32 -23.50 -9.28
C ALA A 912 -19.64 -24.93 -9.73
N GLY A 913 -19.07 -25.89 -9.00
CA GLY A 913 -19.20 -27.32 -9.20
C GLY A 913 -20.63 -27.89 -9.07
N LYS A 914 -20.83 -29.07 -9.64
CA LYS A 914 -22.12 -29.78 -9.77
C LYS A 914 -22.74 -30.24 -8.42
N ARG A 915 -22.06 -29.98 -7.31
CA ARG A 915 -22.41 -30.40 -5.94
C ARG A 915 -22.27 -29.26 -4.91
N CYS A 916 -22.19 -28.02 -5.37
CA CYS A 916 -22.00 -26.86 -4.51
C CYS A 916 -23.16 -26.72 -3.51
N GLU A 917 -22.84 -26.85 -2.23
CA GLU A 917 -23.73 -26.73 -1.07
C GLU A 917 -23.28 -25.55 -0.22
N VAL A 918 -24.22 -24.72 0.23
CA VAL A 918 -23.95 -23.71 1.27
C VAL A 918 -24.42 -24.24 2.62
N GLN A 919 -23.48 -24.27 3.57
CA GLN A 919 -23.70 -24.52 5.00
C GLN A 919 -23.86 -23.16 5.70
N PHE A 920 -24.73 -23.10 6.69
CA PHE A 920 -24.84 -21.97 7.62
C PHE A 920 -25.52 -22.39 8.92
N SER A 921 -25.16 -21.70 10.00
CA SER A 921 -25.83 -21.71 11.30
C SER A 921 -26.88 -20.60 11.36
N TYR A 922 -28.02 -20.85 11.99
CA TYR A 922 -29.05 -19.83 12.21
C TYR A 922 -29.75 -20.00 13.56
N TYR A 923 -30.31 -18.90 14.09
CA TYR A 923 -31.03 -18.89 15.36
C TYR A 923 -32.31 -18.05 15.23
N MET A 924 -33.43 -18.60 15.71
CA MET A 924 -34.76 -17.97 15.66
C MET A 924 -35.57 -18.37 16.89
N HIS A 925 -35.58 -17.52 17.93
CA HIS A 925 -36.38 -17.76 19.15
C HIS A 925 -37.39 -16.65 19.44
N GLY A 926 -38.64 -17.02 19.74
CA GLY A 926 -39.76 -16.12 20.03
C GLY A 926 -40.42 -15.48 18.81
N THR A 927 -39.96 -15.83 17.60
CA THR A 927 -40.18 -15.19 16.30
C THR A 927 -41.50 -15.57 15.61
N SER A 928 -42.64 -15.44 16.30
CA SER A 928 -43.96 -15.83 15.75
C SER A 928 -44.29 -15.17 14.39
N ASN A 929 -44.63 -15.98 13.40
CA ASN A 929 -44.90 -15.66 11.99
C ASN A 929 -43.73 -15.04 11.18
N SER A 930 -42.53 -14.85 11.73
CA SER A 930 -41.38 -14.31 10.98
C SER A 930 -40.66 -15.42 10.19
N THR A 931 -40.00 -15.05 9.07
CA THR A 931 -39.42 -15.98 8.09
C THR A 931 -37.98 -15.63 7.76
N LEU A 932 -37.11 -16.62 7.70
CA LEU A 932 -35.75 -16.53 7.15
C LEU A 932 -35.69 -17.35 5.86
N SER A 933 -35.23 -16.74 4.77
CA SER A 933 -35.15 -17.38 3.44
C SER A 933 -33.78 -17.18 2.80
N LEU A 934 -33.39 -18.14 1.97
CA LEU A 934 -32.15 -18.13 1.19
C LEU A 934 -32.46 -18.12 -0.31
N PHE A 935 -31.80 -17.23 -1.05
CA PHE A 935 -31.98 -17.03 -2.48
C PHE A 935 -30.65 -17.14 -3.25
N PHE A 936 -30.78 -17.55 -4.51
CA PHE A 936 -29.73 -17.68 -5.51
C PHE A 936 -30.12 -16.86 -6.74
N ASP A 937 -29.26 -15.93 -7.16
CA ASP A 937 -29.51 -15.04 -8.29
C ASP A 937 -28.52 -15.35 -9.41
N TYR A 938 -29.03 -15.94 -10.49
CA TYR A 938 -28.24 -16.43 -11.61
C TYR A 938 -28.96 -16.12 -12.93
N LYS A 939 -28.25 -15.50 -13.88
CA LYS A 939 -28.81 -15.07 -15.18
C LYS A 939 -30.05 -14.17 -15.03
N ASN A 940 -29.98 -13.23 -14.11
CA ASN A 940 -31.06 -12.31 -13.71
C ASN A 940 -32.35 -13.05 -13.32
N LYS A 941 -32.20 -14.19 -12.62
CA LYS A 941 -33.30 -14.98 -12.06
C LYS A 941 -32.98 -15.32 -10.62
N VAL A 942 -33.69 -14.63 -9.72
CA VAL A 942 -33.77 -14.97 -8.31
C VAL A 942 -34.58 -16.26 -8.15
N VAL A 943 -33.97 -17.27 -7.54
CA VAL A 943 -34.56 -18.57 -7.17
C VAL A 943 -34.45 -18.73 -5.67
N GLN A 944 -35.56 -19.00 -5.00
CA GLN A 944 -35.55 -19.34 -3.57
C GLN A 944 -35.05 -20.78 -3.39
N LEU A 945 -33.99 -20.96 -2.61
CA LEU A 945 -33.41 -22.28 -2.31
C LEU A 945 -34.02 -22.90 -1.05
N TRP A 946 -34.30 -22.07 -0.04
CA TRP A 946 -34.75 -22.53 1.28
C TRP A 946 -35.55 -21.46 2.03
N GLU A 947 -36.35 -21.90 3.00
CA GLU A 947 -37.04 -21.06 3.98
C GLU A 947 -37.26 -21.81 5.30
N VAL A 948 -37.31 -21.06 6.39
CA VAL A 948 -37.84 -21.45 7.70
C VAL A 948 -38.76 -20.34 8.21
N THR A 949 -39.82 -20.69 8.92
CA THR A 949 -40.80 -19.74 9.49
C THR A 949 -41.16 -20.19 10.90
N ASP A 950 -41.56 -19.23 11.75
CA ASP A 950 -41.89 -19.38 13.17
C ASP A 950 -40.67 -19.62 14.09
N ASP A 951 -40.98 -19.84 15.37
CA ASP A 951 -40.04 -20.06 16.48
C ASP A 951 -39.43 -21.47 16.43
N VAL A 952 -38.10 -21.56 16.37
CA VAL A 952 -37.34 -22.82 16.26
C VAL A 952 -36.80 -23.28 17.62
N GLY A 953 -36.49 -22.32 18.51
CA GLY A 953 -36.12 -22.56 19.90
C GLY A 953 -34.86 -21.82 20.36
N ASP A 954 -34.58 -21.88 21.67
CA ASP A 954 -33.41 -21.30 22.36
C ASP A 954 -32.14 -22.13 22.09
N PHE A 955 -31.77 -22.31 20.82
CA PHE A 955 -30.56 -22.99 20.36
C PHE A 955 -30.24 -22.66 18.89
N TRP A 956 -28.95 -22.63 18.56
CA TRP A 956 -28.47 -22.51 17.18
C TRP A 956 -28.74 -23.79 16.38
N VAL A 957 -29.03 -23.64 15.08
CA VAL A 957 -29.33 -24.73 14.14
C VAL A 957 -28.48 -24.60 12.89
N GLN A 958 -27.56 -25.54 12.66
CA GLN A 958 -26.79 -25.63 11.42
C GLN A 958 -27.54 -26.42 10.34
N THR A 959 -27.50 -25.95 9.09
CA THR A 959 -28.16 -26.57 7.93
C THR A 959 -27.25 -26.57 6.69
N LYS A 960 -27.59 -27.37 5.67
CA LYS A 960 -26.88 -27.44 4.37
C LYS A 960 -27.87 -27.43 3.22
N ILE A 961 -27.70 -26.49 2.28
CA ILE A 961 -28.61 -26.26 1.15
C ILE A 961 -27.82 -26.35 -0.15
N ALA A 962 -28.20 -27.28 -1.04
CA ALA A 962 -27.60 -27.42 -2.36
C ALA A 962 -28.06 -26.29 -3.30
N ILE A 963 -27.12 -25.53 -3.86
CA ILE A 963 -27.39 -24.39 -4.75
C ILE A 963 -27.87 -24.91 -6.12
N ASN A 964 -27.25 -25.98 -6.62
CA ASN A 964 -27.70 -26.72 -7.80
C ASN A 964 -27.34 -28.20 -7.67
N THR A 965 -28.22 -29.09 -8.16
CA THR A 965 -28.10 -30.56 -8.01
C THR A 965 -27.97 -31.30 -9.35
N LYS A 966 -27.87 -30.59 -10.49
CA LYS A 966 -27.99 -31.21 -11.83
C LYS A 966 -27.03 -30.71 -12.90
N VAL A 967 -26.49 -29.49 -12.78
CA VAL A 967 -25.57 -28.88 -13.77
C VAL A 967 -24.56 -28.01 -13.02
N ALA A 968 -23.35 -27.84 -13.56
CA ALA A 968 -22.41 -26.84 -13.06
C ALA A 968 -22.95 -25.42 -13.31
N ILE A 969 -22.49 -24.46 -12.52
CA ILE A 969 -22.72 -23.03 -12.73
C ILE A 969 -21.51 -22.50 -13.50
N THR A 970 -21.73 -21.92 -14.67
CA THR A 970 -20.67 -21.55 -15.64
C THR A 970 -20.66 -20.06 -15.99
N GLU A 971 -21.43 -19.27 -15.26
CA GLU A 971 -21.59 -17.82 -15.42
C GLU A 971 -21.94 -17.24 -14.04
N SER A 972 -21.56 -15.98 -13.82
CA SER A 972 -21.53 -15.35 -12.51
C SER A 972 -22.89 -15.30 -11.79
N PHE A 973 -22.86 -15.41 -10.46
CA PHE A 973 -24.03 -15.50 -9.60
C PHE A 973 -23.84 -14.83 -8.23
N TYR A 974 -24.95 -14.66 -7.52
CA TYR A 974 -24.97 -14.22 -6.11
C TYR A 974 -25.79 -15.16 -5.24
N ILE A 975 -25.46 -15.20 -3.96
CA ILE A 975 -26.29 -15.78 -2.89
C ILE A 975 -26.74 -14.65 -1.96
N PHE A 976 -27.97 -14.70 -1.44
CA PHE A 976 -28.41 -13.76 -0.42
C PHE A 976 -29.46 -14.33 0.55
N PHE A 977 -29.38 -13.90 1.80
CA PHE A 977 -30.33 -14.20 2.87
C PHE A 977 -31.32 -13.06 3.05
N THR A 978 -32.57 -13.38 3.40
CA THR A 978 -33.59 -12.40 3.76
C THR A 978 -34.30 -12.77 5.06
N ALA A 979 -34.34 -11.83 6.02
CA ALA A 979 -35.16 -11.95 7.23
C ALA A 979 -36.40 -11.06 7.11
N HIS A 980 -37.58 -11.68 7.08
CA HIS A 980 -38.89 -11.03 6.94
C HIS A 980 -39.67 -11.08 8.27
N PHE A 981 -39.94 -9.91 8.84
CA PHE A 981 -40.59 -9.77 10.15
C PHE A 981 -42.09 -9.51 10.03
N SER A 982 -42.92 -10.25 10.77
CA SER A 982 -44.37 -10.26 10.53
C SER A 982 -45.19 -9.24 11.35
N SER A 983 -44.60 -8.66 12.40
CA SER A 983 -45.36 -7.87 13.37
C SER A 983 -44.54 -6.71 13.96
N ILE A 984 -44.92 -5.49 13.60
CA ILE A 984 -44.36 -4.21 14.08
C ILE A 984 -44.63 -3.92 15.57
N HIS A 985 -45.11 -4.91 16.33
CA HIS A 985 -45.54 -4.78 17.74
C HIS A 985 -44.94 -5.86 18.66
N LYS A 986 -43.99 -6.67 18.15
CA LYS A 986 -43.12 -7.53 18.96
C LYS A 986 -41.70 -7.40 18.44
N LEU A 987 -40.79 -6.94 19.30
CA LEU A 987 -39.36 -7.08 19.07
C LEU A 987 -39.05 -8.58 18.91
N THR A 988 -38.45 -8.92 17.78
CA THR A 988 -38.10 -10.28 17.37
C THR A 988 -36.77 -10.24 16.63
N GLU A 989 -35.92 -11.25 16.82
CA GLU A 989 -34.54 -11.29 16.33
C GLU A 989 -34.31 -12.59 15.55
N ILE A 990 -33.64 -12.48 14.41
CA ILE A 990 -33.21 -13.60 13.55
C ILE A 990 -31.70 -13.46 13.36
N ALA A 991 -30.95 -14.52 13.62
CA ALA A 991 -29.49 -14.53 13.53
C ALA A 991 -28.95 -15.61 12.58
N LEU A 992 -27.75 -15.37 12.05
CA LEU A 992 -26.96 -16.18 11.12
C LEU A 992 -25.49 -16.24 11.59
N ASP A 993 -24.83 -17.36 11.33
CA ASP A 993 -23.41 -17.62 11.58
C ASP A 993 -22.87 -18.73 10.63
N ASP A 994 -21.56 -19.01 10.63
CA ASP A 994 -20.87 -20.14 9.96
C ASP A 994 -21.21 -20.33 8.47
N ILE A 995 -21.22 -19.25 7.66
CA ILE A 995 -21.53 -19.37 6.23
C ILE A 995 -20.31 -19.98 5.51
N GLU A 996 -20.43 -21.22 5.03
CA GLU A 996 -19.38 -21.95 4.32
C GLU A 996 -19.90 -22.58 3.01
N PHE A 997 -19.16 -22.39 1.93
CA PHE A 997 -19.40 -23.07 0.64
C PHE A 997 -18.61 -24.38 0.55
N ILE A 998 -19.27 -25.47 0.16
CA ILE A 998 -18.74 -26.84 0.24
C ILE A 998 -18.96 -27.59 -1.08
N ASN A 999 -17.91 -28.28 -1.57
CA ASN A 999 -17.88 -28.97 -2.87
C ASN A 999 -18.20 -28.06 -4.08
N CYS A 1000 -17.75 -26.80 -4.03
CA CYS A 1000 -18.02 -25.79 -5.05
C CYS A 1000 -16.93 -25.67 -6.13
N GLU A 1001 -15.78 -26.34 -5.96
CA GLU A 1001 -14.72 -26.47 -6.98
C GLU A 1001 -15.26 -26.94 -8.36
N PRO A 1002 -14.85 -26.31 -9.48
CA PRO A 1002 -15.16 -26.78 -10.83
C PRO A 1002 -14.47 -28.11 -11.20
N GLU A 1003 -15.13 -28.94 -12.02
CA GLU A 1003 -14.57 -30.23 -12.47
C GLU A 1003 -13.63 -30.11 -13.70
N SER A 1004 -13.24 -28.89 -14.12
CA SER A 1004 -12.48 -28.62 -15.34
C SER A 1004 -11.26 -27.73 -15.06
N LYS A 1005 -10.07 -28.20 -15.46
CA LYS A 1005 -8.86 -27.37 -15.44
C LYS A 1005 -8.90 -26.33 -16.54
N HIS A 1006 -8.43 -25.12 -16.22
CA HIS A 1006 -8.05 -24.10 -17.19
C HIS A 1006 -6.53 -24.17 -17.42
N CYS A 1007 -6.06 -23.62 -18.54
CA CYS A 1007 -4.63 -23.57 -18.89
C CYS A 1007 -4.11 -22.13 -18.73
N LEU A 1008 -2.81 -21.99 -18.43
CA LEU A 1008 -2.17 -20.69 -18.25
C LEU A 1008 -2.02 -19.92 -19.58
N VAL A 1009 -1.65 -18.64 -19.49
CA VAL A 1009 -1.52 -17.72 -20.63
C VAL A 1009 -0.43 -18.18 -21.63
N ASP A 1010 0.58 -18.90 -21.14
CA ASP A 1010 1.66 -19.49 -21.93
C ASP A 1010 1.40 -20.96 -22.33
N GLU A 1011 0.18 -21.45 -22.12
CA GLU A 1011 -0.25 -22.83 -22.37
C GLU A 1011 -1.38 -22.92 -23.41
N LEU A 1012 -1.37 -24.03 -24.13
CA LEU A 1012 -2.44 -24.50 -25.00
C LEU A 1012 -3.07 -25.73 -24.35
N MET A 1013 -4.39 -25.85 -24.45
CA MET A 1013 -5.09 -27.09 -24.09
C MET A 1013 -4.95 -28.11 -25.23
N CYS A 1014 -4.79 -29.40 -24.90
CA CYS A 1014 -4.92 -30.47 -25.88
C CYS A 1014 -6.35 -30.52 -26.44
N ASP A 1015 -6.55 -30.98 -27.68
CA ASP A 1015 -7.88 -31.00 -28.33
C ASP A 1015 -8.89 -31.91 -27.58
N ASP A 1016 -8.42 -32.85 -26.78
CA ASP A 1016 -9.21 -33.71 -25.87
C ASP A 1016 -9.52 -33.11 -24.48
N ASN A 1017 -9.06 -31.88 -24.20
CA ASN A 1017 -9.12 -31.19 -22.91
C ASN A 1017 -8.51 -31.99 -21.72
N SER A 1018 -7.60 -32.95 -21.94
CA SER A 1018 -7.07 -33.80 -20.86
C SER A 1018 -5.78 -33.29 -20.19
N SER A 1019 -5.14 -32.27 -20.78
CA SER A 1019 -3.93 -31.62 -20.25
C SER A 1019 -3.67 -30.27 -20.96
N CYS A 1020 -2.81 -29.46 -20.35
CA CYS A 1020 -2.25 -28.23 -20.90
C CYS A 1020 -0.77 -28.47 -21.24
N PHE A 1021 -0.25 -27.84 -22.30
CA PHE A 1021 1.14 -27.90 -22.76
C PHE A 1021 1.60 -26.50 -23.20
N LYS A 1022 2.89 -26.19 -23.11
CA LYS A 1022 3.39 -24.82 -23.38
C LYS A 1022 3.33 -24.45 -24.86
N ILE A 1023 3.19 -23.16 -25.16
CA ILE A 1023 3.14 -22.65 -26.54
C ILE A 1023 4.41 -23.02 -27.33
N TRP A 1024 5.57 -23.15 -26.67
CA TRP A 1024 6.84 -23.58 -27.30
C TRP A 1024 7.02 -25.11 -27.38
N GLU A 1025 6.23 -25.89 -26.63
CA GLU A 1025 6.18 -27.36 -26.78
C GLU A 1025 5.45 -27.74 -28.07
N LYS A 1026 4.65 -26.83 -28.66
CA LYS A 1026 4.02 -27.05 -29.96
C LYS A 1026 5.06 -27.20 -31.09
N CYS A 1027 5.06 -28.35 -31.76
CA CYS A 1027 6.02 -28.71 -32.80
C CYS A 1027 7.47 -28.90 -32.27
N ASN A 1028 7.62 -29.28 -31.00
CA ASN A 1028 8.91 -29.72 -30.43
C ASN A 1028 9.29 -31.15 -30.90
N GLY A 1029 8.31 -31.94 -31.36
CA GLY A 1029 8.40 -33.34 -31.76
C GLY A 1029 8.57 -34.34 -30.61
N VAL A 1030 7.97 -34.02 -29.46
CA VAL A 1030 7.61 -34.86 -28.31
C VAL A 1030 6.07 -34.92 -28.28
N TYR A 1031 5.48 -35.95 -27.64
CA TYR A 1031 4.02 -36.00 -27.43
C TYR A 1031 3.71 -35.70 -25.96
N ASP A 1032 3.53 -34.42 -25.67
CA ASP A 1032 3.13 -33.86 -24.38
C ASP A 1032 1.60 -33.94 -24.21
N CYS A 1033 0.84 -33.94 -25.31
CA CYS A 1033 -0.59 -34.26 -25.37
C CYS A 1033 -0.89 -35.75 -25.61
N LYS A 1034 -1.94 -36.27 -24.94
CA LYS A 1034 -2.34 -37.69 -25.01
C LYS A 1034 -3.01 -38.07 -26.33
N ASP A 1035 -3.73 -37.14 -26.95
CA ASP A 1035 -4.35 -37.22 -28.27
C ASP A 1035 -3.38 -36.85 -29.41
N LYS A 1036 -2.23 -36.26 -29.07
CA LYS A 1036 -1.18 -35.76 -29.97
C LYS A 1036 -1.56 -34.50 -30.78
N SER A 1037 -2.41 -33.63 -30.23
CA SER A 1037 -2.80 -32.36 -30.87
C SER A 1037 -1.69 -31.30 -30.94
N ASP A 1038 -0.72 -31.41 -30.02
CA ASP A 1038 0.52 -30.62 -29.92
C ASP A 1038 1.38 -30.70 -31.20
N GLU A 1039 1.66 -31.92 -31.66
CA GLU A 1039 2.37 -32.23 -32.89
C GLU A 1039 1.45 -32.29 -34.12
N GLY A 1040 0.18 -31.94 -33.92
CA GLY A 1040 -0.80 -31.85 -34.99
C GLY A 1040 -0.47 -30.73 -35.97
N ASN A 1041 -0.33 -31.10 -37.26
CA ASN A 1041 -0.39 -30.18 -38.40
C ASN A 1041 0.78 -29.16 -38.47
N CYS A 1042 1.94 -29.51 -37.93
CA CYS A 1042 3.16 -28.71 -37.90
C CYS A 1042 3.73 -28.36 -39.30
N LYS A 1043 4.40 -27.21 -39.39
CA LYS A 1043 5.05 -26.70 -40.63
C LYS A 1043 6.55 -26.46 -40.38
N PRO A 1044 7.48 -26.90 -41.24
CA PRO A 1044 8.92 -26.77 -41.01
C PRO A 1044 9.38 -25.33 -40.72
N THR A 1045 10.10 -25.14 -39.63
CA THR A 1045 10.71 -23.86 -39.25
C THR A 1045 12.02 -23.65 -40.02
N LYS A 1046 12.42 -22.38 -40.21
CA LYS A 1046 13.62 -22.01 -40.98
C LYS A 1046 14.85 -22.37 -40.14
N GLY A 1047 15.87 -22.99 -40.73
CA GLY A 1047 17.02 -23.46 -39.96
C GLY A 1047 16.80 -24.75 -39.18
N SER A 1048 15.57 -25.27 -39.06
CA SER A 1048 15.36 -26.62 -38.54
C SER A 1048 15.88 -27.66 -39.53
N CYS A 1049 16.47 -28.75 -39.03
CA CYS A 1049 17.12 -29.76 -39.84
C CYS A 1049 17.18 -31.12 -39.16
N ASP A 1050 16.83 -32.16 -39.92
CA ASP A 1050 16.96 -33.58 -39.61
C ASP A 1050 18.15 -34.24 -40.33
N PHE A 1051 18.94 -33.44 -41.08
CA PHE A 1051 20.14 -33.80 -41.86
C PHE A 1051 20.02 -34.98 -42.87
N ASN A 1052 18.84 -35.58 -43.00
CA ASN A 1052 18.58 -36.77 -43.82
C ASN A 1052 18.68 -36.49 -45.33
N ASP A 1053 18.32 -35.28 -45.78
CA ASP A 1053 18.39 -34.86 -47.18
C ASP A 1053 19.85 -34.77 -47.68
N PRO A 1054 20.24 -35.35 -48.84
CA PRO A 1054 21.55 -35.13 -49.45
C PRO A 1054 21.95 -33.65 -49.64
N ASN A 1055 20.98 -32.75 -49.81
CA ASN A 1055 21.13 -31.31 -50.03
C ASN A 1055 20.75 -30.48 -48.79
N TRP A 1056 20.84 -31.05 -47.58
CA TRP A 1056 20.48 -30.40 -46.30
C TRP A 1056 21.03 -28.96 -46.12
N LEU A 1057 22.23 -28.65 -46.61
CA LEU A 1057 22.79 -27.27 -46.60
C LEU A 1057 21.85 -26.27 -47.30
N GLU A 1058 21.33 -26.64 -48.48
CA GLU A 1058 20.40 -25.80 -49.25
C GLU A 1058 18.99 -25.86 -48.66
N ASN A 1059 18.50 -27.04 -48.30
CA ASN A 1059 17.11 -27.25 -47.86
C ASN A 1059 16.82 -26.78 -46.42
N CYS A 1060 17.76 -26.97 -45.49
CA CYS A 1060 17.68 -26.41 -44.12
C CYS A 1060 18.20 -24.96 -44.04
N HIS A 1061 18.87 -24.47 -45.09
CA HIS A 1061 19.52 -23.16 -45.18
C HIS A 1061 20.70 -22.94 -44.21
N TRP A 1062 21.59 -23.93 -44.06
CA TRP A 1062 22.81 -23.85 -43.23
C TRP A 1062 24.05 -23.50 -44.05
N LYS A 1063 25.07 -22.92 -43.42
CA LYS A 1063 26.35 -22.54 -44.06
C LYS A 1063 27.53 -22.76 -43.12
N HIS A 1064 28.63 -23.30 -43.64
CA HIS A 1064 29.91 -23.30 -42.93
C HIS A 1064 30.43 -21.86 -42.74
N LEU A 1065 31.08 -21.61 -41.61
CA LEU A 1065 31.81 -20.37 -41.34
C LEU A 1065 33.32 -20.59 -41.57
N GLU A 1066 34.11 -19.52 -41.60
CA GLU A 1066 35.58 -19.64 -41.66
C GLU A 1066 36.13 -20.33 -40.40
N ALA A 1067 36.52 -21.59 -40.60
CA ALA A 1067 36.97 -22.54 -39.60
C ALA A 1067 38.08 -23.42 -40.21
N ASP A 1068 38.72 -24.26 -39.41
CA ASP A 1068 39.87 -25.06 -39.87
C ASP A 1068 39.42 -26.22 -40.78
N PHE A 1069 38.20 -26.72 -40.55
CA PHE A 1069 37.52 -27.71 -41.41
C PHE A 1069 35.99 -27.61 -41.32
N GLU A 1070 35.29 -28.37 -42.16
CA GLU A 1070 33.82 -28.34 -42.30
C GLU A 1070 33.12 -29.51 -41.59
N TRP A 1071 31.90 -29.28 -41.09
CA TRP A 1071 31.00 -30.33 -40.62
C TRP A 1071 30.44 -31.14 -41.80
N SER A 1072 30.08 -32.41 -41.58
CA SER A 1072 29.55 -33.30 -42.64
C SER A 1072 28.31 -34.06 -42.17
N ALA A 1073 27.32 -34.33 -43.04
CA ALA A 1073 26.20 -35.21 -42.68
C ALA A 1073 26.57 -36.68 -42.98
N SER A 1074 26.38 -37.58 -42.01
CA SER A 1074 26.76 -39.01 -42.14
C SER A 1074 25.72 -39.97 -41.54
N LEU A 1075 25.66 -41.19 -42.07
CA LEU A 1075 24.92 -42.32 -41.48
C LEU A 1075 25.70 -43.02 -40.35
N LEU A 1076 27.03 -42.89 -40.35
CA LEU A 1076 27.96 -43.66 -39.52
C LEU A 1076 29.17 -42.80 -39.16
N SER A 1077 29.63 -42.88 -37.90
CA SER A 1077 30.93 -42.37 -37.51
C SER A 1077 32.08 -43.27 -37.99
N ASN A 1078 33.30 -42.72 -38.05
CA ASN A 1078 34.48 -43.41 -38.60
C ASN A 1078 35.02 -44.58 -37.75
N LYS A 1079 34.58 -44.71 -36.49
CA LYS A 1079 34.97 -45.81 -35.58
C LYS A 1079 33.81 -46.24 -34.70
N ASN A 1080 33.69 -47.54 -34.42
CA ASN A 1080 32.67 -48.12 -33.54
C ASN A 1080 32.67 -47.62 -32.08
N ASN A 1081 33.65 -46.80 -31.67
CA ASN A 1081 33.84 -46.30 -30.31
C ASN A 1081 33.76 -44.76 -30.21
N THR A 1082 33.52 -44.03 -31.31
CA THR A 1082 33.50 -42.56 -31.34
C THR A 1082 32.31 -42.10 -32.19
N GLY A 1083 31.47 -41.19 -31.70
CA GLY A 1083 30.24 -40.79 -32.41
C GLY A 1083 29.18 -41.92 -32.58
N PRO A 1084 28.00 -41.60 -33.18
CA PRO A 1084 26.88 -42.54 -33.31
C PRO A 1084 26.93 -43.42 -34.58
N GLN A 1085 26.09 -44.45 -34.60
CA GLN A 1085 26.01 -45.48 -35.67
C GLN A 1085 24.53 -45.78 -36.01
N SER A 1086 24.10 -45.60 -37.25
CA SER A 1086 22.73 -45.93 -37.69
C SER A 1086 22.46 -47.45 -37.73
N LEU A 1087 21.22 -47.86 -37.47
CA LEU A 1087 20.81 -49.24 -37.15
C LEU A 1087 19.88 -49.91 -38.19
N LEU A 1088 19.54 -49.25 -39.30
CA LEU A 1088 18.53 -49.72 -40.25
C LEU A 1088 18.97 -50.89 -41.14
N ASN A 1089 18.07 -51.87 -41.32
CA ASN A 1089 18.24 -52.99 -42.24
C ASN A 1089 17.54 -52.74 -43.59
N GLU A 1090 18.07 -53.29 -44.69
CA GLU A 1090 17.56 -53.02 -46.06
C GLU A 1090 16.07 -53.36 -46.30
N LYS A 1091 15.43 -54.16 -45.44
CA LYS A 1091 14.04 -54.62 -45.62
C LYS A 1091 12.97 -53.59 -45.27
N GLU A 1092 13.30 -52.51 -44.58
CA GLU A 1092 12.30 -51.57 -44.06
C GLU A 1092 12.04 -50.39 -45.00
N LYS A 1093 12.88 -50.20 -46.03
CA LYS A 1093 12.82 -49.11 -47.01
C LYS A 1093 11.71 -49.22 -48.09
N GLU A 1094 10.86 -50.25 -48.05
CA GLU A 1094 9.80 -50.47 -49.06
C GLU A 1094 8.36 -50.26 -48.56
N ARG A 1095 8.13 -49.89 -47.30
CA ARG A 1095 6.78 -49.61 -46.80
C ARG A 1095 6.33 -48.18 -47.14
N LYS A 1096 5.16 -48.07 -47.77
CA LYS A 1096 4.41 -46.81 -47.87
C LYS A 1096 3.65 -46.55 -46.57
N PRO A 1097 3.37 -45.27 -46.23
CA PRO A 1097 2.33 -44.94 -45.26
C PRO A 1097 0.96 -45.32 -45.84
N ASP A 1098 0.15 -45.92 -44.97
CA ASP A 1098 -1.28 -46.22 -45.11
C ASP A 1098 -1.82 -46.08 -43.66
N ASP A 1099 -3.01 -45.52 -43.48
CA ASP A 1099 -3.43 -44.96 -42.19
C ASP A 1099 -3.70 -46.00 -41.06
N ASP A 1100 -3.82 -45.50 -39.83
CA ASP A 1100 -4.43 -46.18 -38.66
C ASP A 1100 -3.71 -47.38 -37.99
N ILE A 1101 -2.36 -47.45 -37.95
CA ILE A 1101 -1.65 -48.40 -37.06
C ILE A 1101 -0.54 -47.74 -36.22
N ASN A 1102 -0.68 -47.88 -34.88
CA ASN A 1102 0.28 -47.42 -33.87
C ASN A 1102 1.65 -48.12 -33.94
N VAL A 1103 2.71 -47.30 -34.08
CA VAL A 1103 4.12 -47.56 -33.77
C VAL A 1103 4.67 -46.17 -33.39
N PHE A 1104 5.26 -45.88 -32.24
CA PHE A 1104 6.36 -46.47 -31.46
C PHE A 1104 6.28 -45.86 -30.03
N MET A 1105 7.04 -46.19 -28.97
CA MET A 1105 7.93 -47.30 -28.58
C MET A 1105 9.07 -47.74 -29.53
N SER A 1106 10.00 -46.83 -29.79
CA SER A 1106 11.39 -47.11 -30.18
C SER A 1106 12.25 -45.88 -29.85
N GLU A 1107 13.55 -46.06 -29.92
CA GLU A 1107 14.51 -44.96 -30.09
C GLU A 1107 14.28 -44.24 -31.44
N PRO A 1108 14.75 -42.99 -31.62
CA PRO A 1108 14.61 -42.30 -32.90
C PRO A 1108 15.36 -43.04 -34.02
N ILE A 1109 14.75 -43.09 -35.21
CA ILE A 1109 15.33 -43.75 -36.37
C ILE A 1109 16.22 -42.76 -37.12
N PHE A 1110 17.45 -42.60 -36.65
CA PHE A 1110 18.45 -41.72 -37.24
C PHE A 1110 18.95 -42.27 -38.59
N ASP A 1111 18.57 -41.64 -39.71
CA ASP A 1111 19.09 -41.97 -41.05
C ASP A 1111 20.43 -41.23 -41.30
N LYS A 1112 20.54 -39.93 -41.01
CA LYS A 1112 21.81 -39.16 -40.97
C LYS A 1112 21.82 -38.09 -39.89
N PHE A 1113 22.99 -37.87 -39.28
CA PHE A 1113 23.27 -36.79 -38.34
C PHE A 1113 24.37 -35.86 -38.87
N LEU A 1114 24.42 -34.62 -38.34
CA LEU A 1114 25.53 -33.68 -38.54
C LEU A 1114 26.73 -34.14 -37.70
N TYR A 1115 27.91 -34.30 -38.31
CA TYR A 1115 29.07 -35.01 -37.75
C TYR A 1115 30.38 -34.23 -37.93
N LEU A 1116 31.09 -34.04 -36.82
CA LEU A 1116 32.47 -33.57 -36.74
C LEU A 1116 33.37 -34.80 -36.65
N ASN A 1117 34.09 -35.07 -37.73
CA ASN A 1117 35.13 -36.10 -37.78
C ASN A 1117 36.44 -35.57 -37.18
N SER A 1118 36.85 -36.08 -36.02
CA SER A 1118 38.13 -35.70 -35.41
C SER A 1118 39.36 -36.37 -36.06
N THR A 1119 39.16 -37.31 -37.00
CA THR A 1119 40.25 -38.10 -37.60
C THR A 1119 40.98 -37.33 -38.68
N GLY A 1120 42.18 -36.84 -38.34
CA GLY A 1120 43.09 -36.15 -39.26
C GLY A 1120 43.44 -34.70 -38.89
N HIS A 1121 42.83 -34.18 -37.82
CA HIS A 1121 42.90 -32.80 -37.37
C HIS A 1121 43.71 -32.68 -36.05
N GLU A 1122 44.39 -31.56 -35.82
CA GLU A 1122 45.16 -31.30 -34.60
C GLU A 1122 44.28 -30.79 -33.43
N ILE A 1123 44.81 -30.88 -32.20
CA ILE A 1123 44.11 -30.46 -30.98
C ILE A 1123 43.84 -28.95 -31.04
N GLY A 1124 42.59 -28.55 -30.95
CA GLY A 1124 42.16 -27.15 -30.99
C GLY A 1124 41.73 -26.63 -32.37
N GLU A 1125 41.88 -27.42 -33.45
CA GLU A 1125 41.18 -27.12 -34.71
C GLU A 1125 39.67 -27.10 -34.48
N ARG A 1126 38.95 -26.18 -35.12
CA ARG A 1126 37.49 -26.04 -34.99
C ARG A 1126 36.78 -26.26 -36.32
N ALA A 1127 35.57 -26.80 -36.23
CA ALA A 1127 34.56 -26.76 -37.29
C ALA A 1127 33.37 -25.92 -36.82
N ALA A 1128 32.99 -24.92 -37.60
CA ALA A 1128 31.87 -24.03 -37.28
C ALA A 1128 30.86 -23.99 -38.42
N ILE A 1129 29.58 -24.15 -38.08
CA ILE A 1129 28.47 -24.08 -39.03
C ILE A 1129 27.33 -23.26 -38.41
N ALA A 1130 26.65 -22.48 -39.24
CA ALA A 1130 25.60 -21.57 -38.80
C ALA A 1130 24.31 -21.77 -39.58
N THR A 1131 23.20 -21.47 -38.91
CA THR A 1131 21.89 -21.30 -39.56
C THR A 1131 21.89 -20.09 -40.50
N SER A 1132 20.86 -19.98 -41.33
CA SER A 1132 20.46 -18.69 -41.88
C SER A 1132 20.21 -17.67 -40.77
N VAL A 1133 20.33 -16.37 -41.07
CA VAL A 1133 19.99 -15.29 -40.15
C VAL A 1133 18.50 -15.34 -39.78
N PHE A 1134 18.25 -15.28 -38.48
CA PHE A 1134 16.99 -14.97 -37.81
C PHE A 1134 17.01 -13.49 -37.41
N ASN A 1135 15.84 -12.86 -37.29
CA ASN A 1135 15.75 -11.48 -36.85
C ASN A 1135 15.77 -11.39 -35.31
N LYS A 1136 15.89 -10.20 -34.71
CA LYS A 1136 16.04 -10.00 -33.25
C LYS A 1136 14.90 -10.60 -32.39
N SER A 1137 15.21 -11.51 -31.47
CA SER A 1137 14.22 -12.10 -30.56
C SER A 1137 14.48 -11.71 -29.11
N LYS A 1138 13.41 -11.60 -28.33
CA LYS A 1138 13.42 -11.59 -26.87
C LYS A 1138 12.25 -12.48 -26.43
N ASP A 1139 12.51 -13.48 -25.60
CA ASP A 1139 11.53 -14.41 -24.99
C ASP A 1139 10.67 -15.27 -25.97
N VAL A 1140 10.65 -15.00 -27.28
CA VAL A 1140 9.80 -15.72 -28.26
C VAL A 1140 10.47 -16.85 -29.06
N CYS A 1141 11.80 -16.95 -29.09
CA CYS A 1141 12.48 -17.95 -29.92
C CYS A 1141 13.19 -19.02 -29.08
N HIS A 1142 12.59 -20.21 -29.03
CA HIS A 1142 13.17 -21.42 -28.44
C HIS A 1142 13.83 -22.28 -29.53
N ILE A 1143 14.98 -22.89 -29.20
CA ILE A 1143 15.65 -23.93 -29.99
C ILE A 1143 15.73 -25.22 -29.18
N THR A 1144 15.46 -26.36 -29.81
CA THR A 1144 15.76 -27.70 -29.30
C THR A 1144 16.67 -28.44 -30.29
N TYR A 1145 17.53 -29.32 -29.79
CA TYR A 1145 18.42 -30.14 -30.60
C TYR A 1145 18.91 -31.36 -29.82
N HIS A 1146 19.34 -32.41 -30.53
CA HIS A 1146 20.04 -33.54 -29.93
C HIS A 1146 21.54 -33.48 -30.24
N PHE A 1147 22.38 -33.88 -29.29
CA PHE A 1147 23.82 -34.02 -29.50
C PHE A 1147 24.38 -35.33 -28.91
N TYR A 1148 25.52 -35.77 -29.43
CA TYR A 1148 26.20 -37.01 -29.05
C TYR A 1148 27.70 -36.75 -28.93
N MET A 1149 28.26 -36.94 -27.73
CA MET A 1149 29.67 -36.67 -27.41
C MET A 1149 30.27 -37.86 -26.65
N TYR A 1150 30.87 -38.79 -27.39
CA TYR A 1150 31.44 -40.04 -26.87
C TYR A 1150 32.76 -40.38 -27.59
N GLY A 1151 33.80 -40.65 -26.80
CA GLY A 1151 35.15 -40.95 -27.27
C GLY A 1151 36.17 -40.92 -26.13
N SER A 1152 37.26 -40.17 -26.27
CA SER A 1152 38.23 -39.92 -25.18
C SER A 1152 37.62 -39.11 -24.03
N SER A 1153 38.24 -39.17 -22.84
CA SER A 1153 38.01 -38.22 -21.75
C SER A 1153 38.45 -36.80 -22.08
N ARG A 1154 39.22 -36.60 -23.15
CA ARG A 1154 39.67 -35.29 -23.68
C ARG A 1154 39.01 -34.97 -25.02
N ILE A 1155 37.71 -35.21 -25.13
CA ILE A 1155 36.87 -34.65 -26.18
C ILE A 1155 36.78 -33.11 -26.01
N GLY A 1156 36.84 -32.37 -27.12
CA GLY A 1156 36.77 -30.91 -27.11
C GLY A 1156 35.33 -30.39 -26.95
N PRO A 1157 35.14 -29.10 -26.65
CA PRO A 1157 33.83 -28.52 -26.45
C PRO A 1157 32.95 -28.54 -27.71
N LEU A 1158 31.65 -28.73 -27.50
CA LEU A 1158 30.60 -28.28 -28.41
C LEU A 1158 30.01 -26.97 -27.86
N ARG A 1159 30.16 -25.88 -28.60
CA ARG A 1159 29.51 -24.59 -28.31
C ARG A 1159 28.31 -24.38 -29.21
N VAL A 1160 27.23 -23.89 -28.60
CA VAL A 1160 26.04 -23.41 -29.31
C VAL A 1160 25.84 -21.96 -28.89
N TYR A 1161 25.88 -21.03 -29.85
CA TYR A 1161 25.79 -19.60 -29.55
C TYR A 1161 25.02 -18.82 -30.62
N ALA A 1162 24.28 -17.81 -30.20
CA ALA A 1162 23.73 -16.80 -31.10
C ALA A 1162 24.84 -15.78 -31.42
N GLN A 1163 25.09 -15.52 -32.70
CA GLN A 1163 26.01 -14.48 -33.16
C GLN A 1163 25.25 -13.45 -33.99
N SER A 1164 25.42 -12.16 -33.71
CA SER A 1164 24.80 -11.09 -34.51
C SER A 1164 25.28 -11.12 -35.97
N GLU A 1165 24.47 -10.57 -36.88
CA GLU A 1165 24.76 -10.58 -38.33
C GLU A 1165 26.12 -9.93 -38.66
N ASN A 1166 26.47 -8.83 -37.98
CA ASN A 1166 27.77 -8.16 -38.07
C ASN A 1166 28.95 -9.00 -37.53
N GLY A 1167 28.66 -10.01 -36.69
CA GLY A 1167 29.66 -10.85 -36.04
C GLY A 1167 30.27 -10.28 -34.75
N GLU A 1168 30.02 -9.00 -34.45
CA GLU A 1168 30.62 -8.21 -33.35
C GLU A 1168 30.23 -8.71 -31.95
N SER A 1169 29.03 -9.29 -31.81
CA SER A 1169 28.52 -9.85 -30.55
C SER A 1169 28.21 -11.34 -30.67
N LYS A 1170 28.58 -12.10 -29.63
CA LYS A 1170 28.23 -13.50 -29.42
C LYS A 1170 27.57 -13.65 -28.06
N TYR A 1171 26.44 -14.35 -28.01
CA TYR A 1171 25.74 -14.74 -26.80
C TYR A 1171 25.72 -16.28 -26.74
N VAL A 1172 26.38 -16.86 -25.74
CA VAL A 1172 26.56 -18.30 -25.61
C VAL A 1172 25.31 -18.91 -24.97
N LEU A 1173 24.68 -19.85 -25.68
CA LEU A 1173 23.53 -20.62 -25.18
C LEU A 1173 24.03 -21.81 -24.37
N ALA A 1174 24.99 -22.57 -24.92
CA ALA A 1174 25.62 -23.69 -24.24
C ALA A 1174 27.10 -23.88 -24.62
N GLU A 1175 27.88 -24.41 -23.68
CA GLU A 1175 29.19 -25.04 -23.94
C GLU A 1175 29.24 -26.40 -23.22
N TYR A 1176 29.08 -27.49 -23.99
CA TYR A 1176 29.17 -28.85 -23.48
C TYR A 1176 30.63 -29.32 -23.51
N THR A 1177 31.13 -29.84 -22.39
CA THR A 1177 32.51 -30.31 -22.25
C THR A 1177 32.58 -31.69 -21.62
N GLY A 1178 33.59 -32.48 -22.03
CA GLY A 1178 33.77 -33.85 -21.54
C GLY A 1178 32.89 -34.88 -22.25
N ASN A 1179 33.03 -36.14 -21.82
CA ASN A 1179 32.41 -37.31 -22.46
C ASN A 1179 31.08 -37.65 -21.76
N TYR A 1180 30.00 -37.68 -22.52
CA TYR A 1180 28.62 -37.85 -22.04
C TYR A 1180 28.09 -39.29 -22.13
N GLY A 1181 28.91 -40.24 -22.60
CA GLY A 1181 28.53 -41.64 -22.82
C GLY A 1181 27.88 -41.89 -24.19
N PRO A 1182 27.69 -43.16 -24.58
CA PRO A 1182 27.20 -43.55 -25.90
C PRO A 1182 25.67 -43.39 -26.00
N LYS A 1183 25.19 -42.17 -25.88
CA LYS A 1183 23.77 -41.79 -25.93
C LYS A 1183 23.60 -40.41 -26.56
N TRP A 1184 22.44 -40.18 -27.16
CA TRP A 1184 21.99 -38.82 -27.50
C TRP A 1184 21.52 -38.10 -26.23
N ILE A 1185 21.71 -36.78 -26.21
CA ILE A 1185 21.23 -35.86 -25.16
C ILE A 1185 20.51 -34.70 -25.85
N ALA A 1186 19.34 -34.32 -25.35
CA ALA A 1186 18.64 -33.12 -25.77
C ALA A 1186 19.24 -31.86 -25.12
N GLY A 1187 19.33 -30.77 -25.88
CA GLY A 1187 19.58 -29.42 -25.39
C GLY A 1187 18.44 -28.49 -25.82
N GLU A 1188 17.97 -27.66 -24.90
CA GLU A 1188 16.88 -26.71 -25.10
C GLU A 1188 17.29 -25.34 -24.55
N HIS A 1189 17.06 -24.28 -25.32
CA HIS A 1189 17.47 -22.91 -24.98
C HIS A 1189 16.50 -21.86 -25.53
N VAL A 1190 16.25 -20.80 -24.76
CA VAL A 1190 15.64 -19.56 -25.26
C VAL A 1190 16.75 -18.69 -25.88
N ILE A 1191 16.45 -18.04 -27.01
CA ILE A 1191 17.40 -17.18 -27.72
C ILE A 1191 16.97 -15.72 -27.64
N GLU A 1192 17.66 -14.96 -26.79
CA GLU A 1192 17.62 -13.51 -26.78
C GLU A 1192 18.73 -12.90 -27.64
N SER A 1193 18.38 -11.92 -28.47
CA SER A 1193 19.34 -11.06 -29.17
C SER A 1193 18.66 -9.76 -29.59
N LYS A 1194 19.25 -8.63 -29.19
CA LYS A 1194 18.79 -7.27 -29.55
C LYS A 1194 19.05 -6.90 -31.03
N SER A 1195 19.66 -7.80 -31.80
CA SER A 1195 19.98 -7.63 -33.24
C SER A 1195 19.70 -8.92 -34.02
N PRO A 1196 19.50 -8.87 -35.35
CA PRO A 1196 19.47 -10.06 -36.20
C PRO A 1196 20.70 -10.93 -35.96
N TYR A 1197 20.50 -12.25 -35.89
CA TYR A 1197 21.50 -13.21 -35.44
C TYR A 1197 21.42 -14.52 -36.21
N ARG A 1198 22.46 -15.35 -36.12
CA ARG A 1198 22.48 -16.75 -36.56
C ARG A 1198 22.87 -17.62 -35.38
N VAL A 1199 22.28 -18.81 -35.28
CA VAL A 1199 22.77 -19.81 -34.32
C VAL A 1199 23.97 -20.52 -34.95
N VAL A 1200 25.05 -20.64 -34.19
CA VAL A 1200 26.29 -21.28 -34.60
C VAL A 1200 26.54 -22.49 -33.73
N PHE A 1201 26.77 -23.64 -34.37
CA PHE A 1201 27.33 -24.83 -33.75
C PHE A 1201 28.83 -24.87 -34.07
N GLU A 1202 29.66 -24.65 -33.05
CA GLU A 1202 31.12 -24.69 -33.11
C GLU A 1202 31.61 -25.89 -32.30
N GLY A 1203 32.16 -26.90 -32.99
CA GLY A 1203 32.80 -28.04 -32.36
C GLY A 1203 34.32 -27.90 -32.46
N VAL A 1204 35.02 -28.20 -31.37
CA VAL A 1204 36.49 -28.13 -31.28
C VAL A 1204 37.07 -29.54 -31.16
N VAL A 1205 38.13 -29.82 -31.92
CA VAL A 1205 38.87 -31.09 -31.85
C VAL A 1205 39.62 -31.16 -30.53
N GLY A 1206 39.33 -32.21 -29.78
CA GLY A 1206 40.07 -32.62 -28.59
C GLY A 1206 41.18 -33.60 -28.98
N GLU A 1207 41.16 -34.79 -28.40
CA GLU A 1207 42.12 -35.86 -28.75
C GLU A 1207 41.89 -36.40 -30.18
N PRO A 1208 42.86 -36.27 -31.11
CA PRO A 1208 42.66 -36.52 -32.54
C PRO A 1208 42.17 -37.93 -32.89
N GLY A 1209 41.07 -38.01 -33.63
CA GLY A 1209 40.38 -39.25 -33.97
C GLY A 1209 39.62 -39.89 -32.81
N GLU A 1210 39.57 -39.29 -31.62
CA GLU A 1210 38.78 -39.77 -30.47
C GLU A 1210 37.92 -38.66 -29.84
N SER A 1211 37.70 -37.54 -30.54
CA SER A 1211 36.89 -36.41 -30.11
C SER A 1211 35.74 -36.11 -31.06
N ASP A 1212 35.09 -37.16 -31.57
CA ASP A 1212 33.97 -37.03 -32.52
C ASP A 1212 32.72 -36.48 -31.82
N ILE A 1213 32.10 -35.49 -32.46
CA ILE A 1213 30.86 -34.84 -32.00
C ILE A 1213 29.80 -35.01 -33.09
N ALA A 1214 28.56 -35.32 -32.70
CA ALA A 1214 27.42 -35.27 -33.60
C ALA A 1214 26.26 -34.44 -33.03
N VAL A 1215 25.45 -33.88 -33.92
CA VAL A 1215 24.25 -33.08 -33.65
C VAL A 1215 23.15 -33.55 -34.61
N ASP A 1216 21.91 -33.62 -34.14
CA ASP A 1216 20.77 -34.07 -34.94
C ASP A 1216 19.45 -33.44 -34.43
N GLU A 1217 18.38 -33.56 -35.22
CA GLU A 1217 17.02 -33.13 -34.88
C GLU A 1217 16.96 -31.69 -34.31
N VAL A 1218 17.60 -30.76 -35.04
CA VAL A 1218 17.63 -29.34 -34.66
C VAL A 1218 16.30 -28.71 -35.04
N ARG A 1219 15.53 -28.25 -34.07
CA ARG A 1219 14.18 -27.69 -34.23
C ARG A 1219 14.13 -26.30 -33.62
N PHE A 1220 13.34 -25.45 -34.25
CA PHE A 1220 13.13 -24.06 -33.82
C PHE A 1220 11.63 -23.85 -33.67
N SER A 1221 11.22 -23.26 -32.54
CA SER A 1221 9.84 -22.84 -32.32
C SER A 1221 9.35 -21.93 -33.47
N PRO A 1222 8.05 -21.97 -33.85
CA PRO A 1222 7.57 -21.28 -35.06
C PRO A 1222 7.94 -19.79 -35.15
N ASN A 1223 7.92 -19.11 -34.00
CA ASN A 1223 8.17 -17.67 -33.84
C ASN A 1223 9.60 -17.23 -34.20
N CYS A 1224 10.58 -18.16 -34.21
CA CYS A 1224 11.98 -17.86 -34.55
C CYS A 1224 12.18 -17.30 -35.97
N LYS A 1225 11.27 -17.58 -36.91
CA LYS A 1225 11.36 -17.07 -38.30
C LYS A 1225 11.36 -15.56 -38.38
N ASP A 1226 10.61 -14.91 -37.49
CA ASP A 1226 10.05 -13.59 -37.76
C ASP A 1226 10.87 -12.48 -37.13
N GLY A 1227 11.16 -12.51 -35.82
CA GLY A 1227 12.16 -11.69 -35.09
C GLY A 1227 12.21 -10.16 -35.36
N THR A 1228 11.21 -9.63 -36.04
CA THR A 1228 10.78 -8.23 -36.08
C THR A 1228 9.35 -8.26 -36.61
N VAL A 1229 8.53 -9.08 -35.93
CA VAL A 1229 7.07 -9.25 -36.09
C VAL A 1229 6.51 -10.17 -37.22
N PRO A 1230 6.99 -10.20 -38.47
CA PRO A 1230 6.29 -9.42 -39.48
C PRO A 1230 5.55 -10.23 -40.55
N ILE A 1231 4.35 -9.76 -40.89
CA ILE A 1231 3.83 -9.93 -42.25
C ILE A 1231 4.42 -8.81 -43.12
N VAL A 1232 5.23 -9.15 -44.13
CA VAL A 1232 5.55 -8.26 -45.28
C VAL A 1232 5.69 -9.09 -46.55
N PRO A 1233 4.68 -9.11 -47.43
CA PRO A 1233 4.92 -8.80 -48.86
C PRO A 1233 3.67 -8.18 -49.58
N PRO A 1234 3.78 -7.56 -50.79
CA PRO A 1234 4.89 -7.60 -51.74
C PRO A 1234 5.26 -6.27 -52.47
N LYS A 1235 6.54 -5.92 -52.44
CA LYS A 1235 7.48 -5.49 -53.52
C LYS A 1235 7.05 -4.84 -54.88
N ASN A 1236 5.80 -4.52 -55.20
CA ASN A 1236 5.43 -3.89 -56.48
C ASN A 1236 4.09 -3.12 -56.42
N CYS A 1237 4.03 -2.12 -55.54
CA CYS A 1237 2.85 -1.32 -55.21
C CYS A 1237 3.19 0.18 -55.23
N THR A 1238 2.18 1.05 -55.35
CA THR A 1238 2.33 2.51 -55.53
C THR A 1238 1.68 3.38 -54.43
N GLY A 1239 1.11 2.77 -53.39
CA GLY A 1239 0.82 3.38 -52.08
C GLY A 1239 1.60 2.65 -50.95
N PHE A 1240 1.28 2.90 -49.68
CA PHE A 1240 1.88 2.20 -48.52
C PHE A 1240 1.19 0.83 -48.30
N VAL A 1241 1.83 0.00 -47.49
CA VAL A 1241 1.56 -1.42 -47.22
C VAL A 1241 1.09 -1.56 -45.75
N CYS A 1242 -0.04 -2.23 -45.49
CA CYS A 1242 -0.61 -2.35 -44.15
C CYS A 1242 0.31 -3.16 -43.22
N ASN A 1243 0.06 -3.12 -41.92
CA ASN A 1243 0.71 -4.04 -40.98
C ASN A 1243 0.32 -5.51 -41.26
N ASP A 1244 -0.86 -5.77 -41.85
CA ASP A 1244 -1.29 -7.06 -42.42
C ASP A 1244 -0.66 -7.41 -43.78
N GLY A 1245 0.18 -6.54 -44.34
CA GLY A 1245 0.87 -6.71 -45.62
C GLY A 1245 0.08 -6.34 -46.89
N THR A 1246 -1.21 -6.00 -46.81
CA THR A 1246 -1.97 -5.61 -48.03
C THR A 1246 -1.54 -4.24 -48.58
N CYS A 1247 -1.50 -4.04 -49.91
CA CYS A 1247 -1.01 -2.81 -50.55
C CYS A 1247 -1.83 -2.34 -51.78
N ILE A 1248 -2.04 -1.03 -51.86
CA ILE A 1248 -3.29 -0.34 -52.25
C ILE A 1248 -2.96 1.15 -52.67
N ASP A 1249 -3.89 2.10 -52.88
CA ASP A 1249 -3.64 3.48 -53.46
C ASP A 1249 -3.68 4.71 -52.50
N LEU A 1250 -2.56 5.43 -52.43
CA LEU A 1250 -2.11 6.50 -51.51
C LEU A 1250 -3.14 7.55 -50.97
N ASN A 1251 -4.30 7.71 -51.59
CA ASN A 1251 -5.29 8.74 -51.23
C ASN A 1251 -6.20 8.35 -50.07
N ASN A 1252 -6.12 7.10 -49.60
CA ASN A 1252 -7.02 6.52 -48.61
C ASN A 1252 -6.33 6.34 -47.22
N LYS A 1253 -5.31 7.16 -46.91
CA LYS A 1253 -4.75 7.30 -45.54
C LYS A 1253 -5.23 8.59 -44.94
N CYS A 1254 -5.60 8.53 -43.66
CA CYS A 1254 -6.14 9.67 -42.94
C CYS A 1254 -7.42 10.19 -43.65
N ASP A 1255 -8.11 9.31 -44.39
CA ASP A 1255 -9.34 9.60 -45.16
C ASP A 1255 -10.61 9.40 -44.32
N CYS A 1256 -10.43 8.94 -43.07
CA CYS A 1256 -11.43 8.62 -42.07
C CYS A 1256 -12.27 7.37 -42.37
N LYS A 1257 -11.72 6.40 -43.11
CA LYS A 1257 -12.20 5.01 -43.13
C LYS A 1257 -11.16 4.05 -42.58
N ILE A 1258 -11.61 3.09 -41.77
CA ILE A 1258 -10.84 1.88 -41.53
C ILE A 1258 -10.83 1.09 -42.83
N ASP A 1259 -9.68 1.07 -43.47
CA ASP A 1259 -9.58 0.67 -44.84
C ASP A 1259 -8.57 -0.50 -44.96
N CYS A 1260 -7.38 -0.42 -44.37
CA CYS A 1260 -6.60 -1.61 -44.03
C CYS A 1260 -7.43 -2.56 -43.16
N LYS A 1261 -7.23 -3.87 -43.33
CA LYS A 1261 -7.99 -4.88 -42.57
C LYS A 1261 -7.75 -4.84 -41.07
N ASP A 1262 -6.64 -4.26 -40.66
CA ASP A 1262 -6.20 -4.01 -39.28
C ASP A 1262 -6.35 -2.53 -38.85
N GLY A 1263 -6.85 -1.65 -39.74
CA GLY A 1263 -6.95 -0.21 -39.51
C GLY A 1263 -5.63 0.56 -39.49
N SER A 1264 -4.52 -0.03 -39.95
CA SER A 1264 -3.19 0.60 -39.96
C SER A 1264 -3.04 1.81 -40.90
N ASP A 1265 -4.06 2.16 -41.70
CA ASP A 1265 -4.12 3.46 -42.38
C ASP A 1265 -4.47 4.62 -41.47
N GLU A 1266 -5.45 4.49 -40.59
CA GLU A 1266 -5.89 5.65 -39.80
C GLU A 1266 -5.01 5.91 -38.57
N PHE A 1267 -3.95 5.12 -38.39
CA PHE A 1267 -2.96 5.26 -37.33
C PHE A 1267 -1.75 6.11 -37.74
N GLY A 1268 -1.27 6.93 -36.79
CA GLY A 1268 -0.12 7.84 -37.02
C GLY A 1268 -0.42 8.90 -38.08
N CYS A 1269 -1.60 9.52 -37.99
CA CYS A 1269 -2.02 10.66 -38.81
C CYS A 1269 -1.91 11.94 -38.00
N ASP A 1270 -0.86 12.73 -38.23
CA ASP A 1270 -0.78 14.11 -37.71
C ASP A 1270 -1.85 14.99 -38.36
N THR A 1271 -2.39 15.95 -37.58
CA THR A 1271 -3.44 16.90 -37.97
C THR A 1271 -2.90 18.22 -38.51
#